data_AF-A0A2T9YQR4-F1
#
_entry.id   AF-A0A2T9YQR4-F1
#
_cell.length_a   1.000
_cell.length_b   1.000
_cell.length_c   1.000
_cell.angle_alpha   90.00
_cell.angle_beta   90.00
_cell.angle_gamma   90.00
#
_symmetry.space_group_name_H-M   'P 1'
#
loop_
_entity.id
_entity.type
_entity.pdbx_description
1 polymer ?
#
loop_
_entity_poly.entity_id
_entity_poly.type
_entity_poly.pdbx_seq_one_letter_code
_entity_poly.pdbx_strand_id
1 'polypeptide(L)'
;MNIDKLFGVFDNLADSDSESEIHQQATDSINKISDAGLDNNLKRPVLSDDENQKTVNIAFGIKKSKVTENSVNGSNTAPNDNTITEEYENAIVMDTFEEDLERKVEPAGLDTSTADEKGEILLSHKVRHQVAIPPKYDYIPLSKHIPPKELARTYAFELDPFQKASINCIQREESVLVAAHTSAGKTVVAEYAIAQSLKNKQRVIYTSPIKALSNQKYREFLEEFGDVGLMTGDVTINPTASCLVMTTEILRSMLYRGSEIMREVAWVVFDEVHYMRDKERGVVWEETLILLSHKVHFVFLSATIPNAMEFAEWIAKIHKQPCHVVYTDFRPTPLQHYLFPSGGDGIHLVVDEKGQFRDENFKRAINTLQEAQGSAADDINSKKNKSGKTNKGSDKRGPSDIYKIVKMIMTKNYNPVIVFSFSKRECESLALQMSKLDFNNEDEKKLTNEVFKNAISSLNEEDRQLPQIEHILPLLKRGIGIHHSGLLPILKEVIEILFQEGLIKCLFATETFSIGLNMPARTVVFTSVRKFDGKDFRYVTGGEYIQMSGRAGRRGIDDRGIVILMVDEKLEPQVAMSMVKGNPDQLNSAFHLSYNMVLNLIRVETFTPEFMLENSFHQFQANSSLPKLQLELLEAQKKVENASKKLEDEPQAKRFYDLRNQLDLLKSEVQSIVMDPSNALPFIQSGRLAKVGYGNVDFGWGIIVGYQKAVTKEKKKTKSKDLETEYIVDILLHCKPHDKNFQGSTLSKSDTTQDQPPIDACEISDTTGNTIVVPVLLKCIEELSSVRVFLPKSLTSSSERNDMRKKMVEIKKRFENNIPLLNPIDNMGICDTSFVELLHKLTLLEEKLFEHPLHGSPMEGEIFTLYSNKLELQSKVQSIKRQIQDSTSVIQLDELKARKRVLRKLELTNNEDVIQVKGRVACEITTGDELVLTELIFNGVFNDLTPEQIVALLSCFVFQEKSTDDAPRLATELAVPLRILQETVKRIAQVSIECKFPIDEEEYSNKFKPVLMDVVYAWAAGAKFSQICKMTSIFEGSIIRAFRRLEELLKQMCVAAKAIGNTNLENKFAEAIVKIKLFCTFFISNVPNVIPNAAAELSLPPVKRTRLEYSTVAKTGYIDPATKNDYYFNFPPKNSQKTQGSYETEPKSHLAKLINKLFNKAWNKCNLIEECVAQATTLYEIIKCRKLADLKTYIDFIDFENAYDRANGIGEKLLQAIKGLYHAPKLSVRINDAVSKTVDYRRGVRQGWIPVVSVPRIIGMVSELLFADDAVILAG
;
A
#
# COMPACT_ATOMS: atom_id res chain seq x y z
N MET A 1 1.80 52.43 42.20
CA MET A 1 1.96 53.90 42.29
C MET A 1 2.68 54.40 41.05
N ASN A 2 2.60 55.70 40.74
CA ASN A 2 3.05 56.27 39.46
C ASN A 2 4.53 56.70 39.52
N ILE A 3 5.35 56.30 38.54
CA ILE A 3 6.82 56.49 38.50
C ILE A 3 7.37 56.87 37.10
N ASP A 4 6.52 57.29 36.14
CA ASP A 4 6.84 57.54 34.71
C ASP A 4 7.81 58.70 34.39
N LYS A 5 8.71 59.09 35.30
CA LYS A 5 9.88 59.93 35.02
C LYS A 5 11.08 59.59 35.92
N LEU A 6 11.97 58.71 35.45
CA LEU A 6 13.40 58.78 35.78
C LEU A 6 14.25 58.02 34.74
N PHE A 7 15.26 58.71 34.20
CA PHE A 7 16.32 58.22 33.29
C PHE A 7 15.91 57.69 31.88
N GLY A 8 16.31 58.45 30.86
CA GLY A 8 16.69 57.93 29.54
C GLY A 8 18.23 57.92 29.40
N VAL A 9 18.73 58.05 28.16
CA VAL A 9 20.15 57.87 27.74
C VAL A 9 20.51 56.37 27.71
N PHE A 10 20.97 55.75 26.62
CA PHE A 10 21.76 56.25 25.47
C PHE A 10 21.17 55.89 24.08
N ASP A 11 21.11 56.86 23.16
CA ASP A 11 22.03 57.07 21.99
C ASP A 11 22.89 55.87 21.49
N ASN A 12 23.31 55.68 20.21
CA ASN A 12 23.09 56.22 18.84
C ASN A 12 23.63 55.12 17.84
N LEU A 13 23.71 55.15 16.50
CA LEU A 13 23.68 56.14 15.38
C LEU A 13 22.62 55.70 14.30
N ALA A 14 22.23 56.42 13.24
CA ALA A 14 22.92 57.00 12.04
C ALA A 14 23.46 55.95 11.04
N ASP A 15 23.40 56.12 9.70
CA ASP A 15 23.16 57.28 8.80
C ASP A 15 22.04 56.99 7.75
N SER A 16 21.26 57.97 7.25
CA SER A 16 21.44 58.84 6.05
C SER A 16 21.36 58.12 4.67
N ASP A 17 20.86 58.69 3.56
CA ASP A 17 20.54 60.09 3.24
C ASP A 17 19.40 60.28 2.18
N SER A 18 19.19 61.54 1.77
CA SER A 18 18.33 62.14 0.71
C SER A 18 18.18 61.39 -0.65
N GLU A 19 17.23 61.68 -1.57
CA GLU A 19 16.68 62.99 -2.02
C GLU A 19 15.20 62.96 -2.51
N SER A 20 14.54 64.13 -2.43
CA SER A 20 13.78 64.94 -3.43
C SER A 20 13.03 64.26 -4.62
N GLU A 21 12.04 64.87 -5.31
CA GLU A 21 11.48 66.24 -5.28
C GLU A 21 10.06 66.27 -5.90
N ILE A 22 9.16 67.17 -5.46
CA ILE A 22 8.40 68.17 -6.27
C ILE A 22 7.16 68.72 -5.53
N HIS A 23 6.84 69.97 -5.84
CA HIS A 23 5.96 70.92 -5.16
C HIS A 23 4.44 70.86 -5.45
N GLN A 24 3.67 71.51 -4.55
CA GLN A 24 2.47 72.36 -4.81
C GLN A 24 1.12 71.70 -5.17
N GLN A 25 -0.05 72.20 -4.72
CA GLN A 25 -0.36 73.20 -3.67
C GLN A 25 -1.85 73.14 -3.23
N ALA A 26 -2.21 73.97 -2.23
CA ALA A 26 -3.54 74.53 -1.95
C ALA A 26 -4.65 73.61 -1.38
N THR A 27 -4.76 73.65 -0.05
CA THR A 27 -6.06 73.78 0.63
C THR A 27 -6.71 75.14 0.29
N ASP A 28 -8.04 75.27 0.35
CA ASP A 28 -8.75 76.01 1.43
C ASP A 28 -10.21 76.44 1.15
N SER A 29 -10.94 76.68 2.27
CA SER A 29 -12.07 77.63 2.43
C SER A 29 -13.43 77.40 1.71
N ILE A 30 -14.25 76.57 2.36
CA ILE A 30 -15.64 76.82 2.85
C ILE A 30 -16.29 78.19 2.50
N ASN A 31 -17.63 78.17 2.28
CA ASN A 31 -18.66 79.25 2.15
C ASN A 31 -19.31 79.32 0.73
N LYS A 32 -20.60 79.65 0.50
CA LYS A 32 -21.70 80.18 1.36
C LYS A 32 -23.12 80.06 0.72
N ILE A 33 -24.14 80.35 1.53
CA ILE A 33 -25.49 80.90 1.16
C ILE A 33 -26.56 79.92 0.61
N SER A 34 -27.82 80.38 0.64
CA SER A 34 -29.07 79.64 0.85
C SER A 34 -30.30 80.34 0.24
N ASP A 35 -31.39 79.61 0.01
CA ASP A 35 -32.80 80.07 0.05
C ASP A 35 -33.69 78.86 0.43
N ALA A 36 -34.52 78.90 1.48
CA ALA A 36 -35.89 79.45 1.61
C ALA A 36 -36.99 78.55 1.00
N GLY A 37 -38.08 78.16 1.69
CA GLY A 37 -38.45 78.32 3.12
C GLY A 37 -39.91 77.84 3.42
N LEU A 38 -40.28 77.80 4.72
CA LEU A 38 -41.64 77.53 5.29
C LEU A 38 -42.16 76.06 5.16
N ASP A 39 -43.00 75.51 6.07
CA ASP A 39 -43.67 76.10 7.24
C ASP A 39 -43.82 75.13 8.46
N ASN A 40 -44.12 75.71 9.64
CA ASN A 40 -44.29 75.18 11.00
C ASN A 40 -45.06 73.83 11.14
N ASN A 41 -44.78 72.94 12.12
CA ASN A 41 -45.12 72.97 13.57
C ASN A 41 -44.58 71.65 14.24
N LEU A 42 -44.42 71.38 15.56
CA LEU A 42 -44.42 72.13 16.85
C LEU A 42 -43.79 71.27 18.01
N LYS A 43 -43.44 71.92 19.14
CA LYS A 43 -43.30 71.46 20.56
C LYS A 43 -42.54 70.16 20.98
N ARG A 44 -41.38 70.43 21.62
CA ARG A 44 -40.59 69.71 22.67
C ARG A 44 -41.39 69.38 23.97
N PRO A 45 -40.89 68.70 25.06
CA PRO A 45 -39.46 68.59 25.49
C PRO A 45 -38.92 67.36 26.30
N VAL A 46 -37.57 67.30 26.47
CA VAL A 46 -36.78 66.92 27.70
C VAL A 46 -36.92 65.50 28.30
N LEU A 47 -35.90 64.75 28.79
CA LEU A 47 -34.41 64.65 28.80
C LEU A 47 -34.10 63.12 29.05
N SER A 48 -32.90 62.54 29.14
CA SER A 48 -31.50 62.98 29.38
C SER A 48 -30.48 62.03 28.72
N ASP A 49 -29.22 62.50 28.68
CA ASP A 49 -27.91 61.80 28.74
C ASP A 49 -27.94 60.29 29.10
N ASP A 50 -27.16 59.41 28.47
CA ASP A 50 -25.72 59.22 28.80
C ASP A 50 -24.86 58.55 27.67
N GLU A 51 -23.57 58.29 27.94
CA GLU A 51 -22.53 57.95 26.94
C GLU A 51 -22.40 56.47 26.46
N ASN A 52 -21.66 56.33 25.34
CA ASN A 52 -20.58 55.36 25.07
C ASN A 52 -20.84 53.91 24.56
N GLN A 53 -19.90 53.47 23.71
CA GLN A 53 -19.45 52.10 23.38
C GLN A 53 -20.50 51.02 23.00
N LYS A 54 -20.72 50.83 21.69
CA LYS A 54 -21.33 49.61 21.12
C LYS A 54 -20.30 48.51 20.86
N THR A 55 -20.16 47.57 21.79
CA THR A 55 -19.66 46.22 21.48
C THR A 55 -20.78 45.37 20.87
N VAL A 56 -20.46 44.53 19.88
CA VAL A 56 -21.46 43.69 19.19
C VAL A 56 -21.63 42.36 19.93
N ASN A 57 -22.55 42.32 20.89
CA ASN A 57 -23.00 41.09 21.54
C ASN A 57 -24.26 40.53 20.86
N ILE A 58 -24.16 39.34 20.27
CA ILE A 58 -25.33 38.57 19.78
C ILE A 58 -25.78 37.64 20.91
N ALA A 59 -26.90 37.96 21.55
CA ALA A 59 -27.43 37.21 22.69
C ALA A 59 -28.46 36.16 22.27
N PHE A 60 -28.23 34.89 22.64
CA PHE A 60 -29.26 33.84 22.55
C PHE A 60 -30.31 34.04 23.66
N GLY A 61 -31.55 34.31 23.26
CA GLY A 61 -32.65 34.64 24.19
C GLY A 61 -33.42 33.41 24.70
N ILE A 62 -33.13 32.96 25.93
CA ILE A 62 -33.96 31.97 26.63
C ILE A 62 -35.05 32.70 27.44
N LYS A 63 -36.31 32.66 26.97
CA LYS A 63 -37.46 33.16 27.73
C LYS A 63 -38.05 32.06 28.63
N LYS A 64 -38.06 32.30 29.94
CA LYS A 64 -38.91 31.56 30.90
C LYS A 64 -40.34 32.12 30.86
N SER A 65 -41.34 31.25 30.78
CA SER A 65 -42.75 31.55 31.05
C SER A 65 -43.20 30.91 32.37
N LYS A 66 -44.28 31.44 32.97
CA LYS A 66 -44.70 31.11 34.35
C LYS A 66 -45.63 29.90 34.40
N VAL A 67 -45.61 29.21 35.55
CA VAL A 67 -46.63 28.22 35.95
C VAL A 67 -47.84 28.94 36.56
N THR A 68 -49.04 28.46 36.22
CA THR A 68 -50.30 28.70 36.96
C THR A 68 -51.15 27.43 36.90
N GLU A 69 -51.75 27.05 38.02
CA GLU A 69 -52.51 25.81 38.18
C GLU A 69 -53.97 25.95 37.70
N ASN A 70 -54.58 24.88 37.16
CA ASN A 70 -55.78 24.27 37.78
C ASN A 70 -56.32 22.98 37.11
N SER A 71 -56.57 21.99 37.98
CA SER A 71 -57.67 21.01 37.97
C SER A 71 -58.06 20.15 36.74
N VAL A 72 -57.75 18.85 36.85
CA VAL A 72 -58.73 17.70 36.89
C VAL A 72 -59.31 17.09 35.60
N ASN A 73 -59.32 15.74 35.59
CA ASN A 73 -60.06 14.77 34.76
C ASN A 73 -59.66 14.51 33.28
N GLY A 74 -59.04 13.35 33.05
CA GLY A 74 -59.79 12.26 32.39
C GLY A 74 -59.19 11.55 31.15
N SER A 75 -58.88 10.27 31.32
CA SER A 75 -58.70 9.23 30.27
C SER A 75 -57.45 9.24 29.38
N ASN A 76 -57.05 8.04 28.91
CA ASN A 76 -55.80 7.78 28.20
C ASN A 76 -55.93 8.01 26.69
N THR A 77 -55.10 8.88 26.11
CA THR A 77 -54.59 8.75 24.74
C THR A 77 -53.14 9.26 24.71
N ALA A 78 -52.27 8.62 23.93
CA ALA A 78 -50.88 9.08 23.78
C ALA A 78 -50.82 10.32 22.89
N PRO A 79 -50.08 11.39 23.25
CA PRO A 79 -49.94 12.57 22.42
C PRO A 79 -48.97 12.35 21.26
N ASN A 80 -49.27 12.91 20.10
CA ASN A 80 -48.33 13.00 18.98
C ASN A 80 -47.34 14.16 19.21
N ASP A 81 -46.06 13.87 19.42
CA ASP A 81 -44.99 14.88 19.43
C ASP A 81 -44.63 15.32 18.00
N ASN A 82 -45.53 16.10 17.39
CA ASN A 82 -45.36 16.69 16.06
C ASN A 82 -44.65 18.06 16.11
N THR A 83 -43.48 18.16 16.73
CA THR A 83 -42.53 19.29 16.55
C THR A 83 -41.08 18.90 16.89
N ILE A 84 -40.35 18.38 15.90
CA ILE A 84 -38.94 18.64 15.55
C ILE A 84 -38.69 17.84 14.25
N THR A 85 -38.88 18.51 13.11
CA THR A 85 -38.68 17.94 11.77
C THR A 85 -38.16 19.01 10.82
N GLU A 86 -36.95 19.50 11.09
CA GLU A 86 -36.07 19.89 9.99
C GLU A 86 -35.49 18.59 9.45
N GLU A 87 -35.85 18.23 8.21
CA GLU A 87 -35.45 16.95 7.61
C GLU A 87 -33.93 16.95 7.35
N TYR A 88 -33.18 16.14 8.09
CA TYR A 88 -31.78 15.86 7.75
C TYR A 88 -31.74 15.06 6.44
N GLU A 89 -31.17 15.63 5.37
CA GLU A 89 -30.97 14.98 4.06
C GLU A 89 -29.90 13.86 4.06
N ASN A 90 -29.78 13.12 5.16
CA ASN A 90 -28.84 12.01 5.30
C ASN A 90 -29.47 10.70 4.82
N ALA A 91 -28.66 9.82 4.23
CA ALA A 91 -29.10 8.48 3.87
C ALA A 91 -29.52 7.69 5.13
N ILE A 92 -30.58 6.90 5.01
CA ILE A 92 -31.13 6.11 6.13
C ILE A 92 -30.63 4.67 6.00
N VAL A 93 -30.13 4.09 7.09
CA VAL A 93 -29.71 2.68 7.14
C VAL A 93 -30.90 1.78 7.41
N MET A 94 -31.16 0.80 6.55
CA MET A 94 -32.26 -0.16 6.68
C MET A 94 -31.83 -1.60 6.40
N ASP A 95 -32.77 -2.54 6.59
CA ASP A 95 -32.70 -3.96 6.18
C ASP A 95 -31.40 -4.69 6.59
N THR A 96 -30.95 -4.40 7.82
CA THR A 96 -29.81 -5.08 8.42
C THR A 96 -30.19 -6.51 8.80
N PHE A 97 -29.53 -7.49 8.21
CA PHE A 97 -29.61 -8.89 8.63
C PHE A 97 -28.23 -9.56 8.65
N GLU A 98 -28.06 -10.52 9.56
CA GLU A 98 -26.90 -11.41 9.61
C GLU A 98 -27.36 -12.85 9.36
N GLU A 99 -26.64 -13.58 8.51
CA GLU A 99 -26.81 -15.01 8.30
C GLU A 99 -25.55 -15.74 8.79
N ASP A 100 -25.73 -16.62 9.78
CA ASP A 100 -24.66 -17.47 10.34
C ASP A 100 -24.57 -18.78 9.54
N LEU A 101 -23.38 -19.06 9.00
CA LEU A 101 -23.15 -20.18 8.08
C LEU A 101 -22.05 -21.10 8.63
N GLU A 102 -22.35 -22.38 8.77
CA GLU A 102 -21.41 -23.39 9.28
C GLU A 102 -20.74 -24.18 8.15
N ARG A 103 -19.42 -24.35 8.23
CA ARG A 103 -18.64 -25.18 7.31
C ARG A 103 -17.68 -26.09 8.07
N LYS A 104 -17.55 -27.34 7.61
CA LYS A 104 -16.63 -28.34 8.18
C LYS A 104 -15.31 -28.39 7.42
N VAL A 105 -14.21 -28.56 8.16
CA VAL A 105 -12.83 -28.61 7.65
C VAL A 105 -12.03 -29.65 8.45
N GLU A 106 -11.07 -30.36 7.84
CA GLU A 106 -10.24 -31.33 8.56
C GLU A 106 -9.16 -30.62 9.43
N PRO A 107 -8.94 -31.05 10.70
CA PRO A 107 -7.89 -30.56 11.58
C PRO A 107 -6.52 -31.13 11.17
N ALA A 108 -5.49 -30.30 11.03
CA ALA A 108 -4.14 -30.81 10.76
C ALA A 108 -3.02 -29.96 11.38
N GLY A 109 -2.48 -30.44 12.50
CA GLY A 109 -1.31 -29.87 13.17
C GLY A 109 -0.68 -30.88 14.13
N LEU A 110 0.33 -30.43 14.90
CA LEU A 110 0.90 -31.20 16.02
C LEU A 110 0.00 -31.19 17.28
N ASP A 111 -1.12 -30.49 17.22
CA ASP A 111 -2.02 -30.21 18.33
C ASP A 111 -3.47 -30.41 17.86
N THR A 112 -4.01 -31.61 18.10
CA THR A 112 -5.35 -32.03 17.66
C THR A 112 -6.45 -31.74 18.69
N SER A 113 -6.16 -30.87 19.68
CA SER A 113 -7.01 -30.59 20.84
C SER A 113 -8.33 -29.84 20.53
N THR A 114 -8.56 -29.43 19.29
CA THR A 114 -9.66 -28.54 18.88
C THR A 114 -10.63 -29.15 17.87
N ALA A 115 -10.55 -30.47 17.66
CA ALA A 115 -11.37 -31.26 16.75
C ALA A 115 -12.54 -31.95 17.46
N ASP A 116 -13.67 -32.08 16.76
CA ASP A 116 -14.84 -32.82 17.23
C ASP A 116 -14.60 -34.35 17.23
N GLU A 117 -15.50 -35.15 17.81
CA GLU A 117 -15.43 -36.62 17.90
C GLU A 117 -15.19 -37.36 16.56
N LYS A 118 -15.41 -36.68 15.42
CA LYS A 118 -15.21 -37.21 14.06
C LYS A 118 -13.88 -36.82 13.43
N GLY A 119 -13.06 -36.01 14.08
CA GLY A 119 -11.87 -35.41 13.46
C GLY A 119 -12.25 -34.33 12.44
N GLU A 120 -13.22 -33.47 12.77
CA GLU A 120 -13.61 -32.31 11.97
C GLU A 120 -13.51 -31.03 12.84
N ILE A 121 -13.29 -29.88 12.20
CA ILE A 121 -13.44 -28.54 12.78
C ILE A 121 -14.65 -27.87 12.13
N LEU A 122 -15.58 -27.42 12.97
CA LEU A 122 -16.63 -26.50 12.56
C LEU A 122 -16.10 -25.05 12.53
N LEU A 123 -16.21 -24.40 11.37
CA LEU A 123 -15.97 -22.97 11.18
C LEU A 123 -17.32 -22.30 10.85
N SER A 124 -17.85 -21.54 11.80
CA SER A 124 -18.95 -20.62 11.54
C SER A 124 -18.41 -19.31 10.95
N HIS A 125 -19.17 -18.68 10.05
CA HIS A 125 -18.86 -17.38 9.46
C HIS A 125 -20.13 -16.56 9.24
N LYS A 126 -19.98 -15.23 9.14
CA LYS A 126 -21.11 -14.30 9.02
C LYS A 126 -21.18 -13.71 7.61
N VAL A 127 -22.40 -13.67 7.07
CA VAL A 127 -22.75 -12.77 5.97
C VAL A 127 -23.64 -11.67 6.54
N ARG A 128 -23.28 -10.42 6.35
CA ARG A 128 -24.03 -9.25 6.83
C ARG A 128 -24.50 -8.42 5.65
N HIS A 129 -25.81 -8.21 5.55
CA HIS A 129 -26.42 -7.30 4.60
C HIS A 129 -26.88 -6.03 5.33
N GLN A 130 -26.68 -4.86 4.70
CA GLN A 130 -27.27 -3.57 5.09
C GLN A 130 -27.57 -2.77 3.81
N VAL A 131 -28.44 -1.76 3.88
CA VAL A 131 -28.65 -0.82 2.76
C VAL A 131 -28.67 0.63 3.25
N ALA A 132 -28.00 1.52 2.52
CA ALA A 132 -28.19 2.96 2.62
C ALA A 132 -29.24 3.37 1.59
N ILE A 133 -30.37 3.94 2.04
CA ILE A 133 -31.42 4.45 1.14
C ILE A 133 -31.45 5.99 1.14
N PRO A 134 -31.74 6.64 0.01
CA PRO A 134 -32.04 8.07 -0.03
C PRO A 134 -33.29 8.41 0.80
N PRO A 135 -33.39 9.63 1.34
CA PRO A 135 -34.64 10.13 1.90
C PRO A 135 -35.79 9.98 0.88
N LYS A 136 -36.96 9.51 1.36
CA LYS A 136 -38.21 9.35 0.59
C LYS A 136 -38.17 8.29 -0.53
N TYR A 137 -37.21 7.36 -0.52
CA TYR A 137 -37.20 6.16 -1.37
C TYR A 137 -38.10 5.05 -0.79
N ASP A 138 -38.96 4.44 -1.62
CA ASP A 138 -39.85 3.33 -1.20
C ASP A 138 -39.12 1.98 -1.24
N TYR A 139 -38.45 1.64 -0.14
CA TYR A 139 -37.59 0.46 -0.07
C TYR A 139 -38.33 -0.82 0.31
N ILE A 140 -38.31 -1.82 -0.58
CA ILE A 140 -38.74 -3.19 -0.31
C ILE A 140 -37.57 -4.01 0.25
N PRO A 141 -37.70 -4.71 1.39
CA PRO A 141 -36.67 -5.62 1.92
C PRO A 141 -36.15 -6.65 0.93
N LEU A 142 -34.83 -6.87 0.89
CA LEU A 142 -34.16 -7.82 0.00
C LEU A 142 -34.59 -9.27 0.29
N SER A 143 -34.96 -9.55 1.55
CA SER A 143 -35.58 -10.81 1.99
C SER A 143 -36.92 -11.14 1.31
N LYS A 144 -37.58 -10.16 0.68
CA LYS A 144 -38.81 -10.33 -0.11
C LYS A 144 -38.56 -10.40 -1.62
N HIS A 145 -37.30 -10.38 -2.07
CA HIS A 145 -36.95 -10.45 -3.48
C HIS A 145 -37.36 -11.79 -4.10
N ILE A 146 -37.91 -11.74 -5.31
CA ILE A 146 -38.26 -12.91 -6.12
C ILE A 146 -37.39 -12.87 -7.38
N PRO A 147 -36.40 -13.76 -7.53
CA PRO A 147 -35.55 -13.78 -8.72
C PRO A 147 -36.34 -13.92 -10.03
N PRO A 148 -35.90 -13.29 -11.13
CA PRO A 148 -36.59 -13.37 -12.41
C PRO A 148 -36.57 -14.80 -12.95
N LYS A 149 -37.64 -15.19 -13.65
CA LYS A 149 -37.82 -16.54 -14.21
C LYS A 149 -36.67 -16.99 -15.12
N GLU A 150 -36.01 -16.03 -15.78
CA GLU A 150 -34.78 -16.23 -16.54
C GLU A 150 -33.67 -15.38 -15.94
N LEU A 151 -32.77 -16.02 -15.19
CA LEU A 151 -31.54 -15.39 -14.71
C LEU A 151 -30.70 -14.87 -15.90
N ALA A 152 -29.96 -13.78 -15.71
CA ALA A 152 -29.02 -13.28 -16.72
C ALA A 152 -27.86 -14.25 -16.98
N ARG A 153 -27.44 -15.00 -15.95
CA ARG A 153 -26.40 -16.03 -16.01
C ARG A 153 -26.65 -17.14 -14.98
N THR A 154 -26.18 -18.34 -15.28
CA THR A 154 -26.23 -19.53 -14.41
C THR A 154 -24.82 -20.08 -14.20
N TYR A 155 -24.52 -20.59 -13.00
CA TYR A 155 -23.20 -21.11 -12.65
C TYR A 155 -23.25 -22.63 -12.37
N ALA A 156 -22.15 -23.33 -12.63
CA ALA A 156 -22.05 -24.79 -12.44
C ALA A 156 -21.79 -25.22 -10.98
N PHE A 157 -21.82 -24.26 -10.05
CA PHE A 157 -21.62 -24.43 -8.61
C PHE A 157 -22.71 -23.66 -7.86
N GLU A 158 -22.99 -24.07 -6.62
CA GLU A 158 -23.89 -23.33 -5.74
C GLU A 158 -23.25 -22.01 -5.31
N LEU A 159 -24.01 -20.92 -5.42
CA LEU A 159 -23.54 -19.57 -5.06
C LEU A 159 -23.43 -19.43 -3.54
N ASP A 160 -22.27 -18.97 -3.07
CA ASP A 160 -22.08 -18.61 -1.66
C ASP A 160 -23.14 -17.53 -1.28
N PRO A 161 -23.80 -17.56 -0.10
CA PRO A 161 -24.97 -16.70 0.17
C PRO A 161 -24.72 -15.19 0.01
N PHE A 162 -23.49 -14.71 0.24
CA PHE A 162 -23.11 -13.33 -0.04
C PHE A 162 -23.15 -12.99 -1.55
N GLN A 163 -22.77 -13.93 -2.44
CA GLN A 163 -22.89 -13.76 -3.89
C GLN A 163 -24.36 -13.69 -4.29
N LYS A 164 -25.19 -14.57 -3.73
CA LYS A 164 -26.64 -14.61 -3.96
C LYS A 164 -27.33 -13.31 -3.53
N ALA A 165 -27.01 -12.79 -2.34
CA ALA A 165 -27.51 -11.50 -1.87
C ALA A 165 -27.09 -10.34 -2.80
N SER A 166 -25.81 -10.31 -3.21
CA SER A 166 -25.29 -9.28 -4.12
C SER A 166 -25.96 -9.31 -5.50
N ILE A 167 -26.19 -10.51 -6.04
CA ILE A 167 -26.88 -10.74 -7.31
C ILE A 167 -28.36 -10.34 -7.23
N ASN A 168 -29.03 -10.55 -6.09
CA ASN A 168 -30.41 -10.10 -5.89
C ASN A 168 -30.54 -8.56 -5.96
N CYS A 169 -29.53 -7.80 -5.50
CA CYS A 169 -29.51 -6.34 -5.60
C CYS A 169 -29.39 -5.89 -7.08
N ILE A 170 -28.50 -6.54 -7.84
CA ILE A 170 -28.30 -6.26 -9.27
C ILE A 170 -29.56 -6.59 -10.08
N GLN A 171 -30.26 -7.67 -9.74
CA GLN A 171 -31.57 -8.04 -10.32
C GLN A 171 -32.69 -7.03 -10.02
N ARG A 172 -32.51 -6.13 -9.04
CA ARG A 172 -33.44 -5.05 -8.68
C ARG A 172 -33.03 -3.70 -9.26
N GLU A 173 -31.93 -3.64 -9.99
CA GLU A 173 -31.32 -2.40 -10.52
C GLU A 173 -30.93 -1.40 -9.40
N GLU A 174 -30.40 -1.95 -8.29
CA GLU A 174 -29.89 -1.20 -7.15
C GLU A 174 -28.37 -1.39 -6.99
N SER A 175 -27.65 -0.33 -6.58
CA SER A 175 -26.19 -0.38 -6.46
C SER A 175 -25.74 -1.23 -5.26
N VAL A 176 -24.58 -1.90 -5.36
CA VAL A 176 -24.09 -2.81 -4.31
C VAL A 176 -22.56 -2.76 -4.10
N LEU A 177 -22.16 -2.71 -2.83
CA LEU A 177 -20.79 -2.88 -2.34
C LEU A 177 -20.59 -4.29 -1.77
N VAL A 178 -19.67 -5.06 -2.36
CA VAL A 178 -19.28 -6.40 -1.92
C VAL A 178 -17.94 -6.34 -1.19
N ALA A 179 -17.98 -6.31 0.14
CA ALA A 179 -16.79 -6.24 1.00
C ALA A 179 -16.40 -7.65 1.49
N ALA A 180 -15.51 -8.32 0.75
CA ALA A 180 -15.10 -9.69 1.03
C ALA A 180 -13.62 -9.94 0.67
N HIS A 181 -13.02 -10.99 1.25
CA HIS A 181 -11.66 -11.39 0.89
C HIS A 181 -11.52 -11.74 -0.60
N THR A 182 -10.33 -11.56 -1.18
CA THR A 182 -10.07 -11.81 -2.61
C THR A 182 -10.38 -13.26 -3.03
N SER A 183 -10.10 -14.23 -2.17
CA SER A 183 -10.42 -15.65 -2.39
C SER A 183 -11.91 -16.02 -2.25
N ALA A 184 -12.76 -15.10 -1.77
CA ALA A 184 -14.21 -15.34 -1.64
C ALA A 184 -14.92 -15.47 -3.00
N GLY A 185 -14.32 -14.99 -4.10
CA GLY A 185 -14.90 -15.13 -5.44
C GLY A 185 -15.84 -13.97 -5.82
N LYS A 186 -15.37 -12.73 -5.62
CA LYS A 186 -16.12 -11.50 -5.95
C LYS A 186 -16.46 -11.35 -7.43
N THR A 187 -15.63 -11.89 -8.34
CA THR A 187 -15.79 -11.79 -9.81
C THR A 187 -17.17 -12.22 -10.29
N VAL A 188 -17.74 -13.26 -9.68
CA VAL A 188 -19.06 -13.84 -9.99
C VAL A 188 -20.17 -12.77 -9.95
N VAL A 189 -20.05 -11.77 -9.08
CA VAL A 189 -21.02 -10.67 -8.98
C VAL A 189 -20.90 -9.69 -10.16
N ALA A 190 -19.67 -9.36 -10.57
CA ALA A 190 -19.40 -8.51 -11.73
C ALA A 190 -19.78 -9.21 -13.05
N GLU A 191 -19.47 -10.49 -13.18
CA GLU A 191 -19.88 -11.34 -14.29
C GLU A 191 -21.40 -11.37 -14.48
N TYR A 192 -22.16 -11.36 -13.37
CA TYR A 192 -23.62 -11.27 -13.43
C TYR A 192 -24.11 -9.89 -13.92
N ALA A 193 -23.52 -8.79 -13.44
CA ALA A 193 -23.86 -7.44 -13.87
C ALA A 193 -23.55 -7.20 -15.36
N ILE A 194 -22.43 -7.74 -15.86
CA ILE A 194 -22.10 -7.73 -17.29
C ILE A 194 -23.15 -8.51 -18.08
N ALA A 195 -23.48 -9.74 -17.66
CA ALA A 195 -24.49 -10.56 -18.31
C ALA A 195 -25.89 -9.90 -18.35
N GLN A 196 -26.31 -9.24 -17.26
CA GLN A 196 -27.58 -8.52 -17.20
C GLN A 196 -27.59 -7.30 -18.12
N SER A 197 -26.51 -6.52 -18.16
CA SER A 197 -26.37 -5.38 -19.06
C SER A 197 -26.46 -5.80 -20.53
N LEU A 198 -25.76 -6.88 -20.91
CA LEU A 198 -25.80 -7.45 -22.26
C LEU A 198 -27.21 -7.99 -22.61
N LYS A 199 -27.88 -8.68 -21.67
CA LYS A 199 -29.28 -9.14 -21.84
C LYS A 199 -30.24 -7.96 -22.06
N ASN A 200 -30.02 -6.85 -21.37
CA ASN A 200 -30.80 -5.61 -21.47
C ASN A 200 -30.40 -4.72 -22.68
N LYS A 201 -29.37 -5.09 -23.45
CA LYS A 201 -28.78 -4.27 -24.53
C LYS A 201 -28.26 -2.89 -24.05
N GLN A 202 -27.75 -2.84 -22.83
CA GLN A 202 -27.13 -1.68 -22.20
C GLN A 202 -25.61 -1.82 -22.24
N ARG A 203 -24.85 -0.71 -22.25
CA ARG A 203 -23.39 -0.78 -22.13
C ARG A 203 -22.97 -0.86 -20.66
N VAL A 204 -21.87 -1.56 -20.43
CA VAL A 204 -21.28 -1.79 -19.10
C VAL A 204 -19.79 -1.48 -19.14
N ILE A 205 -19.31 -0.78 -18.12
CA ILE A 205 -17.88 -0.50 -17.94
C ILE A 205 -17.35 -1.32 -16.77
N TYR A 206 -16.23 -2.01 -16.97
CA TYR A 206 -15.47 -2.64 -15.90
C TYR A 206 -14.18 -1.86 -15.66
N THR A 207 -14.09 -1.18 -14.52
CA THR A 207 -12.89 -0.44 -14.11
C THR A 207 -12.00 -1.29 -13.20
N SER A 208 -10.69 -1.09 -13.32
CA SER A 208 -9.68 -1.81 -12.53
C SER A 208 -8.48 -0.90 -12.21
N PRO A 209 -7.83 -1.06 -11.03
CA PRO A 209 -6.78 -0.15 -10.58
C PRO A 209 -5.47 -0.25 -11.36
N ILE A 210 -5.22 -1.30 -12.15
CA ILE A 210 -3.90 -1.53 -12.79
C ILE A 210 -4.08 -2.10 -14.19
N LYS A 211 -3.38 -1.53 -15.19
CA LYS A 211 -3.38 -1.95 -16.60
C LYS A 211 -3.19 -3.48 -16.79
N ALA A 212 -2.37 -4.12 -15.97
CA ALA A 212 -2.17 -5.58 -16.00
C ALA A 212 -3.44 -6.38 -15.64
N LEU A 213 -4.20 -5.92 -14.63
CA LEU A 213 -5.49 -6.50 -14.27
C LEU A 213 -6.54 -6.21 -15.33
N SER A 214 -6.52 -5.01 -15.93
CA SER A 214 -7.37 -4.67 -17.09
C SER A 214 -7.13 -5.63 -18.25
N ASN A 215 -5.86 -5.92 -18.57
CA ASN A 215 -5.47 -6.84 -19.64
C ASN A 215 -5.85 -8.30 -19.32
N GLN A 216 -5.73 -8.72 -18.06
CA GLN A 216 -6.21 -10.05 -17.61
C GLN A 216 -7.73 -10.15 -17.74
N LYS A 217 -8.48 -9.19 -17.18
CA LYS A 217 -9.95 -9.18 -17.18
C LYS A 217 -10.54 -9.03 -18.57
N TYR A 218 -9.89 -8.27 -19.45
CA TYR A 218 -10.24 -8.22 -20.87
C TYR A 218 -10.19 -9.61 -21.52
N ARG A 219 -9.14 -10.41 -21.28
CA ARG A 219 -9.05 -11.78 -21.83
C ARG A 219 -10.12 -12.70 -21.25
N GLU A 220 -10.27 -12.72 -19.93
CA GLU A 220 -11.28 -13.53 -19.23
C GLU A 220 -12.70 -13.21 -19.72
N PHE A 221 -13.04 -11.93 -19.89
CA PHE A 221 -14.37 -11.53 -20.37
C PHE A 221 -14.53 -11.67 -21.89
N LEU A 222 -13.47 -11.52 -22.68
CA LEU A 222 -13.52 -11.74 -24.13
C LEU A 222 -13.80 -13.20 -24.47
N GLU A 223 -13.20 -14.15 -23.74
CA GLU A 223 -13.45 -15.59 -23.88
C GLU A 223 -14.88 -15.97 -23.45
N GLU A 224 -15.39 -15.35 -22.39
CA GLU A 224 -16.71 -15.65 -21.81
C GLU A 224 -17.90 -14.96 -22.53
N PHE A 225 -17.74 -13.72 -23.01
CA PHE A 225 -18.82 -12.88 -23.53
C PHE A 225 -18.67 -12.44 -25.00
N GLY A 226 -17.47 -12.50 -25.58
CA GLY A 226 -17.19 -12.12 -26.96
C GLY A 226 -17.22 -10.60 -27.27
N ASP A 227 -18.30 -9.89 -26.94
CA ASP A 227 -18.43 -8.45 -27.20
C ASP A 227 -17.78 -7.59 -26.10
N VAL A 228 -16.45 -7.61 -26.07
CA VAL A 228 -15.63 -6.90 -25.09
C VAL A 228 -14.56 -6.03 -25.77
N GLY A 229 -14.38 -4.82 -25.24
CA GLY A 229 -13.33 -3.87 -25.59
C GLY A 229 -12.37 -3.59 -24.42
N LEU A 230 -11.22 -3.01 -24.75
CA LEU A 230 -10.17 -2.61 -23.80
C LEU A 230 -9.80 -1.15 -24.05
N MET A 231 -9.80 -0.32 -23.01
CA MET A 231 -9.34 1.07 -23.08
C MET A 231 -8.34 1.37 -21.95
N THR A 232 -7.07 1.50 -22.30
CA THR A 232 -5.98 1.87 -21.39
C THR A 232 -5.18 3.02 -21.98
N GLY A 233 -4.35 3.70 -21.17
CA GLY A 233 -3.45 4.76 -21.66
C GLY A 233 -2.40 4.29 -22.68
N ASP A 234 -2.17 2.97 -22.82
CA ASP A 234 -1.19 2.40 -23.75
C ASP A 234 -1.85 1.84 -25.02
N VAL A 235 -3.04 1.24 -24.87
CA VAL A 235 -3.72 0.42 -25.90
C VAL A 235 -5.24 0.61 -25.81
N THR A 236 -5.88 0.79 -26.97
CA THR A 236 -7.34 0.79 -27.15
C THR A 236 -7.73 -0.25 -28.20
N ILE A 237 -8.66 -1.15 -27.87
CA ILE A 237 -9.17 -2.22 -28.72
C ILE A 237 -10.70 -2.25 -28.60
N ASN A 238 -11.41 -2.33 -29.73
CA ASN A 238 -12.88 -2.39 -29.82
C ASN A 238 -13.62 -1.40 -28.88
N PRO A 239 -13.40 -0.08 -28.98
CA PRO A 239 -14.10 0.93 -28.16
C PRO A 239 -15.61 1.01 -28.45
N THR A 240 -16.07 0.31 -29.49
CA THR A 240 -17.47 0.12 -29.88
C THR A 240 -18.19 -1.01 -29.15
N ALA A 241 -17.48 -1.85 -28.36
CA ALA A 241 -18.07 -2.98 -27.65
C ALA A 241 -19.15 -2.61 -26.62
N SER A 242 -20.09 -3.51 -26.34
CA SER A 242 -21.08 -3.33 -25.27
C SER A 242 -20.45 -3.40 -23.87
N CYS A 243 -19.44 -4.25 -23.68
CA CYS A 243 -18.64 -4.32 -22.45
C CYS A 243 -17.27 -3.65 -22.66
N LEU A 244 -16.91 -2.67 -21.83
CA LEU A 244 -15.62 -1.97 -21.92
C LEU A 244 -14.79 -2.16 -20.64
N VAL A 245 -13.67 -2.86 -20.75
CA VAL A 245 -12.68 -2.99 -19.67
C VAL A 245 -11.70 -1.82 -19.75
N MET A 246 -11.51 -1.08 -18.65
CA MET A 246 -10.62 0.08 -18.63
C MET A 246 -9.95 0.34 -17.27
N THR A 247 -8.98 1.26 -17.26
CA THR A 247 -8.40 1.82 -16.03
C THR A 247 -9.16 3.07 -15.59
N THR A 248 -9.26 3.31 -14.29
CA THR A 248 -10.03 4.43 -13.70
C THR A 248 -9.63 5.81 -14.26
N GLU A 249 -8.33 6.03 -14.55
CA GLU A 249 -7.84 7.25 -15.19
C GLU A 249 -8.45 7.52 -16.57
N ILE A 250 -8.81 6.46 -17.32
CA ILE A 250 -9.44 6.59 -18.65
C ILE A 250 -10.91 6.95 -18.51
N LEU A 251 -11.63 6.34 -17.55
CA LEU A 251 -13.01 6.71 -17.26
C LEU A 251 -13.11 8.18 -16.83
N ARG A 252 -12.24 8.62 -15.92
CA ARG A 252 -12.08 10.05 -15.55
C ARG A 252 -11.86 10.94 -16.76
N SER A 253 -10.93 10.56 -17.64
CA SER A 253 -10.58 11.34 -18.84
C SER A 253 -11.74 11.40 -19.84
N MET A 254 -12.58 10.35 -19.90
CA MET A 254 -13.80 10.33 -20.72
C MET A 254 -14.90 11.23 -20.14
N LEU A 255 -15.01 11.31 -18.80
CA LEU A 255 -15.95 12.20 -18.11
C LEU A 255 -15.57 13.67 -18.32
N TYR A 256 -14.31 14.06 -18.10
CA TYR A 256 -13.83 15.44 -18.37
C TYR A 256 -13.87 15.88 -19.84
N ARG A 257 -13.97 14.93 -20.77
CA ARG A 257 -14.12 15.20 -22.21
C ARG A 257 -15.57 15.06 -22.69
N GLY A 258 -16.53 14.76 -21.81
CA GLY A 258 -17.95 14.65 -22.14
C GLY A 258 -18.27 13.52 -23.14
N SER A 259 -17.53 12.40 -23.08
CA SER A 259 -17.61 11.32 -24.07
C SER A 259 -19.03 10.75 -24.19
N GLU A 260 -19.54 10.65 -25.43
CA GLU A 260 -20.93 10.24 -25.69
C GLU A 260 -21.24 8.81 -25.24
N ILE A 261 -20.22 7.94 -25.15
CA ILE A 261 -20.31 6.58 -24.59
C ILE A 261 -20.97 6.60 -23.20
N MET A 262 -20.71 7.63 -22.38
CA MET A 262 -21.28 7.75 -21.04
C MET A 262 -22.80 7.96 -21.01
N ARG A 263 -23.46 8.19 -22.15
CA ARG A 263 -24.93 8.25 -22.26
C ARG A 263 -25.58 6.86 -22.39
N GLU A 264 -24.81 5.85 -22.76
CA GLU A 264 -25.28 4.49 -23.07
C GLU A 264 -24.99 3.47 -21.95
N VAL A 265 -24.18 3.87 -20.97
CA VAL A 265 -23.74 3.05 -19.85
C VAL A 265 -24.82 3.01 -18.78
N ALA A 266 -25.31 1.81 -18.45
CA ALA A 266 -26.22 1.60 -17.32
C ALA A 266 -25.48 1.16 -16.05
N TRP A 267 -24.39 0.40 -16.20
CA TRP A 267 -23.64 -0.18 -15.08
C TRP A 267 -22.15 0.14 -15.15
N VAL A 268 -21.55 0.52 -14.01
CA VAL A 268 -20.09 0.59 -13.84
C VAL A 268 -19.67 -0.34 -12.69
N VAL A 269 -18.81 -1.29 -13.01
CA VAL A 269 -18.14 -2.14 -12.04
C VAL A 269 -16.83 -1.47 -11.61
N PHE A 270 -16.62 -1.39 -10.29
CA PHE A 270 -15.44 -0.83 -9.66
C PHE A 270 -14.69 -1.94 -8.91
N ASP A 271 -13.73 -2.58 -9.58
CA ASP A 271 -12.96 -3.67 -8.99
C ASP A 271 -11.88 -3.17 -8.02
N GLU A 272 -11.73 -3.84 -6.89
CA GLU A 272 -10.85 -3.47 -5.78
C GLU A 272 -10.99 -1.99 -5.34
N VAL A 273 -12.21 -1.46 -5.17
CA VAL A 273 -12.50 -0.04 -4.83
C VAL A 273 -11.73 0.53 -3.62
N HIS A 274 -11.27 -0.32 -2.71
CA HIS A 274 -10.45 0.05 -1.56
C HIS A 274 -9.09 0.71 -1.92
N TYR A 275 -8.68 0.71 -3.20
CA TYR A 275 -7.57 1.55 -3.70
C TYR A 275 -7.86 3.07 -3.63
N MET A 276 -9.09 3.50 -3.32
CA MET A 276 -9.41 4.91 -3.01
C MET A 276 -8.63 5.47 -1.80
N ARG A 277 -7.99 4.61 -0.99
CA ARG A 277 -7.07 4.97 0.10
C ARG A 277 -5.67 5.40 -0.37
N ASP A 278 -5.32 5.13 -1.62
CA ASP A 278 -3.99 5.39 -2.15
C ASP A 278 -3.71 6.90 -2.19
N LYS A 279 -2.59 7.34 -1.62
CA LYS A 279 -2.29 8.77 -1.45
C LYS A 279 -2.07 9.53 -2.76
N GLU A 280 -1.71 8.85 -3.84
CA GLU A 280 -1.45 9.46 -5.14
C GLU A 280 -2.63 9.26 -6.10
N ARG A 281 -3.23 8.06 -6.09
CA ARG A 281 -4.27 7.64 -7.06
C ARG A 281 -5.68 7.55 -6.49
N GLY A 282 -5.86 7.57 -5.19
CA GLY A 282 -7.17 7.46 -4.55
C GLY A 282 -8.13 8.59 -4.93
N VAL A 283 -7.59 9.80 -5.09
CA VAL A 283 -8.31 10.97 -5.61
C VAL A 283 -8.99 10.70 -6.97
N VAL A 284 -8.35 9.93 -7.86
CA VAL A 284 -8.90 9.59 -9.19
C VAL A 284 -10.20 8.79 -9.08
N TRP A 285 -10.31 7.91 -8.07
CA TRP A 285 -11.51 7.10 -7.83
C TRP A 285 -12.67 7.95 -7.35
N GLU A 286 -12.44 8.75 -6.31
CA GLU A 286 -13.43 9.61 -5.69
C GLU A 286 -13.98 10.66 -6.69
N GLU A 287 -13.08 11.28 -7.43
CA GLU A 287 -13.37 12.23 -8.51
C GLU A 287 -14.19 11.59 -9.65
N THR A 288 -13.84 10.35 -10.05
CA THR A 288 -14.60 9.60 -11.07
C THR A 288 -16.02 9.29 -10.62
N LEU A 289 -16.22 8.97 -9.33
CA LEU A 289 -17.53 8.68 -8.76
C LEU A 289 -18.41 9.94 -8.73
N ILE A 290 -17.89 11.06 -8.24
CA ILE A 290 -18.64 12.32 -8.16
C ILE A 290 -19.06 12.84 -9.56
N LEU A 291 -18.26 12.59 -10.60
CA LEU A 291 -18.57 12.97 -11.98
C LEU A 291 -19.53 12.01 -12.70
N LEU A 292 -19.86 10.84 -12.14
CA LEU A 292 -20.75 9.87 -12.78
C LEU A 292 -22.24 10.24 -12.64
N SER A 293 -22.97 10.06 -13.74
CA SER A 293 -24.40 10.37 -13.81
C SER A 293 -25.21 9.57 -12.78
N HIS A 294 -26.14 10.22 -12.09
CA HIS A 294 -27.05 9.59 -11.11
C HIS A 294 -27.93 8.46 -11.70
N LYS A 295 -27.97 8.29 -13.03
CA LYS A 295 -28.67 7.20 -13.72
C LYS A 295 -27.86 5.90 -13.83
N VAL A 296 -26.58 5.91 -13.46
CA VAL A 296 -25.68 4.76 -13.53
C VAL A 296 -25.74 3.98 -12.22
N HIS A 297 -25.84 2.66 -12.30
CA HIS A 297 -25.78 1.76 -11.15
C HIS A 297 -24.38 1.17 -10.99
N PHE A 298 -24.01 0.84 -9.76
CA PHE A 298 -22.64 0.52 -9.38
C PHE A 298 -22.51 -0.86 -8.74
N VAL A 299 -21.45 -1.58 -9.13
CA VAL A 299 -21.00 -2.79 -8.43
C VAL A 299 -19.59 -2.57 -7.93
N PHE A 300 -19.45 -2.27 -6.64
CA PHE A 300 -18.16 -2.06 -5.99
C PHE A 300 -17.64 -3.37 -5.42
N LEU A 301 -16.48 -3.85 -5.89
CA LEU A 301 -15.83 -5.02 -5.30
C LEU A 301 -14.71 -4.54 -4.38
N SER A 302 -14.73 -4.93 -3.11
CA SER A 302 -13.78 -4.47 -2.10
C SER A 302 -13.13 -5.64 -1.37
N ALA A 303 -11.96 -5.43 -0.78
CA ALA A 303 -11.53 -6.22 0.37
C ALA A 303 -12.49 -6.02 1.56
N THR A 304 -12.31 -6.78 2.64
CA THR A 304 -12.99 -6.55 3.92
C THR A 304 -12.61 -5.16 4.46
N ILE A 305 -13.58 -4.24 4.55
CA ILE A 305 -13.39 -2.88 5.08
C ILE A 305 -14.40 -2.63 6.22
N PRO A 306 -13.99 -2.00 7.34
CA PRO A 306 -14.84 -1.89 8.53
C PRO A 306 -15.97 -0.85 8.38
N ASN A 307 -15.73 0.24 7.64
CA ASN A 307 -16.66 1.34 7.41
C ASN A 307 -17.38 1.23 6.04
N ALA A 308 -17.72 0.02 5.61
CA ALA A 308 -18.44 -0.22 4.35
C ALA A 308 -19.78 0.54 4.28
N MET A 309 -20.46 0.70 5.42
CA MET A 309 -21.71 1.47 5.54
C MET A 309 -21.54 2.95 5.21
N GLU A 310 -20.47 3.59 5.72
CA GLU A 310 -20.17 5.01 5.50
C GLU A 310 -19.94 5.33 4.02
N PHE A 311 -19.28 4.42 3.29
CA PHE A 311 -19.13 4.52 1.83
C PHE A 311 -20.48 4.42 1.10
N ALA A 312 -21.35 3.49 1.52
CA ALA A 312 -22.67 3.33 0.91
C ALA A 312 -23.61 4.52 1.20
N GLU A 313 -23.55 5.10 2.40
CA GLU A 313 -24.25 6.34 2.76
C GLU A 313 -23.79 7.53 1.88
N TRP A 314 -22.48 7.64 1.62
CA TRP A 314 -21.93 8.64 0.71
C TRP A 314 -22.43 8.46 -0.73
N ILE A 315 -22.33 7.24 -1.29
CA ILE A 315 -22.85 6.91 -2.63
C ILE A 315 -24.35 7.21 -2.74
N ALA A 316 -25.14 6.81 -1.73
CA ALA A 316 -26.57 7.06 -1.69
C ALA A 316 -26.91 8.56 -1.60
N LYS A 317 -26.09 9.35 -0.90
CA LYS A 317 -26.24 10.81 -0.84
C LYS A 317 -25.94 11.47 -2.19
N ILE A 318 -24.79 11.18 -2.81
CA ILE A 318 -24.35 11.90 -4.02
C ILE A 318 -25.12 11.45 -5.28
N HIS A 319 -25.50 10.18 -5.39
CA HIS A 319 -26.25 9.67 -6.56
C HIS A 319 -27.76 9.53 -6.34
N LYS A 320 -28.27 9.74 -5.12
CA LYS A 320 -29.72 9.71 -4.78
C LYS A 320 -30.40 8.39 -5.19
N GLN A 321 -29.67 7.28 -5.09
CA GLN A 321 -30.12 5.90 -5.32
C GLN A 321 -29.74 5.01 -4.12
N PRO A 322 -30.41 3.88 -3.86
CA PRO A 322 -30.00 2.95 -2.80
C PRO A 322 -28.62 2.34 -3.10
N CYS A 323 -27.82 2.16 -2.04
CA CYS A 323 -26.55 1.44 -2.09
C CYS A 323 -26.54 0.35 -1.01
N HIS A 324 -26.53 -0.90 -1.45
CA HIS A 324 -26.45 -2.08 -0.59
C HIS A 324 -25.00 -2.33 -0.15
N VAL A 325 -24.84 -2.95 1.01
CA VAL A 325 -23.58 -3.44 1.55
C VAL A 325 -23.74 -4.92 1.85
N VAL A 326 -22.92 -5.74 1.21
CA VAL A 326 -22.79 -7.17 1.49
C VAL A 326 -21.38 -7.42 2.01
N TYR A 327 -21.26 -7.64 3.32
CA TYR A 327 -20.00 -7.87 4.01
C TYR A 327 -19.86 -9.35 4.41
N THR A 328 -18.69 -9.94 4.19
CA THR A 328 -18.30 -11.18 4.88
C THR A 328 -16.79 -11.22 5.16
N ASP A 329 -16.44 -11.69 6.35
CA ASP A 329 -15.09 -12.02 6.78
C ASP A 329 -14.66 -13.44 6.39
N PHE A 330 -15.54 -14.21 5.74
CA PHE A 330 -15.26 -15.59 5.38
C PHE A 330 -14.07 -15.74 4.42
N ARG A 331 -13.16 -16.64 4.79
CA ARG A 331 -12.04 -17.07 3.96
C ARG A 331 -12.18 -18.57 3.62
N PRO A 332 -12.35 -18.95 2.34
CA PRO A 332 -12.51 -20.35 1.94
C PRO A 332 -11.34 -21.30 2.28
N THR A 333 -10.18 -20.77 2.66
CA THR A 333 -8.99 -21.50 3.12
C THR A 333 -8.44 -20.80 4.37
N PRO A 334 -8.56 -21.36 5.59
CA PRO A 334 -8.10 -20.71 6.82
C PRO A 334 -6.59 -20.48 6.82
N LEU A 335 -6.10 -19.61 7.70
CA LEU A 335 -4.68 -19.28 7.83
C LEU A 335 -4.10 -19.76 9.16
N GLN A 336 -2.85 -20.23 9.15
CA GLN A 336 -2.03 -20.45 10.35
C GLN A 336 -0.85 -19.48 10.33
N HIS A 337 -0.68 -18.71 11.41
CA HIS A 337 0.38 -17.70 11.53
C HIS A 337 1.46 -18.15 12.51
N TYR A 338 2.70 -18.15 12.04
CA TYR A 338 3.88 -18.61 12.75
C TYR A 338 4.92 -17.49 12.89
N LEU A 339 5.62 -17.45 14.03
CA LEU A 339 6.85 -16.67 14.17
C LEU A 339 8.09 -17.53 13.96
N PHE A 340 9.10 -16.96 13.31
CA PHE A 340 10.47 -17.47 13.27
C PHE A 340 11.40 -16.45 13.95
N PRO A 341 11.94 -16.73 15.16
CA PRO A 341 12.93 -15.86 15.78
C PRO A 341 14.30 -16.02 15.08
N SER A 342 14.93 -14.91 14.70
CA SER A 342 16.23 -14.93 14.01
C SER A 342 17.31 -15.61 14.87
N GLY A 343 18.16 -16.41 14.22
CA GLY A 343 19.13 -17.30 14.85
C GLY A 343 18.54 -18.60 15.41
N GLY A 344 17.23 -18.65 15.72
CA GLY A 344 16.55 -19.80 16.29
C GLY A 344 16.39 -21.01 15.35
N ASP A 345 15.96 -22.14 15.91
CA ASP A 345 15.73 -23.40 15.19
C ASP A 345 14.27 -23.88 15.36
N GLY A 346 13.32 -23.19 14.73
CA GLY A 346 11.91 -23.60 14.73
C GLY A 346 10.95 -22.56 14.16
N ILE A 347 9.66 -22.92 14.10
CA ILE A 347 8.55 -21.98 13.88
C ILE A 347 7.49 -22.19 14.96
N HIS A 348 6.97 -21.09 15.52
CA HIS A 348 6.06 -21.10 16.66
C HIS A 348 4.67 -20.63 16.22
N LEU A 349 3.65 -21.47 16.35
CA LEU A 349 2.26 -21.14 15.98
C LEU A 349 1.70 -20.09 16.95
N VAL A 350 1.47 -18.87 16.50
CA VAL A 350 0.93 -17.76 17.31
C VAL A 350 -0.52 -17.44 17.01
N VAL A 351 -1.04 -17.73 15.80
CA VAL A 351 -2.48 -17.74 15.51
C VAL A 351 -2.86 -18.99 14.72
N ASP A 352 -3.91 -19.68 15.16
CA ASP A 352 -4.46 -20.90 14.54
C ASP A 352 -5.65 -20.64 13.60
N GLU A 353 -6.17 -21.70 12.96
CA GLU A 353 -7.25 -21.64 11.97
C GLU A 353 -8.55 -21.00 12.49
N LYS A 354 -8.77 -21.00 13.81
CA LYS A 354 -9.93 -20.37 14.46
C LYS A 354 -9.66 -18.89 14.81
N GLY A 355 -8.52 -18.35 14.41
CA GLY A 355 -8.12 -16.98 14.73
C GLY A 355 -7.84 -16.75 16.21
N GLN A 356 -7.43 -17.76 16.99
CA GLN A 356 -7.08 -17.58 18.41
C GLN A 356 -5.58 -17.26 18.57
N PHE A 357 -5.24 -16.33 19.47
CA PHE A 357 -3.84 -15.94 19.71
C PHE A 357 -3.23 -16.80 20.82
N ARG A 358 -2.00 -17.27 20.65
CA ARG A 358 -1.33 -18.20 21.57
C ARG A 358 -0.15 -17.52 22.27
N ASP A 359 -0.46 -16.76 23.32
CA ASP A 359 0.50 -15.99 24.13
C ASP A 359 1.71 -16.80 24.61
N GLU A 360 1.51 -18.07 24.99
CA GLU A 360 2.63 -18.93 25.39
C GLU A 360 3.63 -19.17 24.26
N ASN A 361 3.15 -19.44 23.05
CA ASN A 361 4.01 -19.67 21.89
C ASN A 361 4.69 -18.37 21.44
N PHE A 362 4.02 -17.23 21.58
CA PHE A 362 4.61 -15.92 21.36
C PHE A 362 5.77 -15.67 22.34
N LYS A 363 5.53 -15.82 23.65
CA LYS A 363 6.55 -15.65 24.70
C LYS A 363 7.74 -16.59 24.51
N ARG A 364 7.49 -17.87 24.16
CA ARG A 364 8.55 -18.84 23.83
C ARG A 364 9.41 -18.36 22.65
N ALA A 365 8.81 -17.87 21.57
CA ALA A 365 9.55 -17.37 20.41
C ALA A 365 10.42 -16.15 20.73
N ILE A 366 9.88 -15.18 21.49
CA ILE A 366 10.63 -13.98 21.91
C ILE A 366 11.77 -14.33 22.87
N ASN A 367 11.61 -15.33 23.75
CA ASN A 367 12.70 -15.78 24.62
C ASN A 367 13.85 -16.42 23.82
N THR A 368 13.55 -17.27 22.83
CA THR A 368 14.57 -17.85 21.93
C THR A 368 15.34 -16.77 21.15
N LEU A 369 14.69 -15.65 20.79
CA LEU A 369 15.38 -14.52 20.17
C LEU A 369 16.41 -13.87 21.13
N GLN A 370 16.09 -13.74 22.42
CA GLN A 370 17.01 -13.19 23.42
C GLN A 370 18.23 -14.10 23.65
N GLU A 371 18.01 -15.42 23.70
CA GLU A 371 19.09 -16.42 23.80
C GLU A 371 20.03 -16.37 22.59
N ALA A 372 19.48 -16.23 21.38
CA ALA A 372 20.24 -16.08 20.13
C ALA A 372 21.03 -14.75 20.05
N GLN A 373 20.45 -13.64 20.55
CA GLN A 373 21.14 -12.35 20.59
C GLN A 373 22.25 -12.30 21.65
N GLY A 374 22.01 -12.84 22.85
CA GLY A 374 23.00 -12.87 23.94
C GLY A 374 24.23 -13.71 23.60
N SER A 375 24.03 -14.92 23.07
CA SER A 375 25.14 -15.81 22.68
C SER A 375 26.03 -15.26 21.55
N ALA A 376 25.53 -14.32 20.74
CA ALA A 376 26.32 -13.62 19.72
C ALA A 376 27.26 -12.53 20.29
N ALA A 377 27.07 -12.09 21.54
CA ALA A 377 27.89 -11.06 22.17
C ALA A 377 29.17 -11.61 22.82
N ASP A 378 29.10 -12.78 23.47
CA ASP A 378 30.23 -13.37 24.21
C ASP A 378 31.39 -13.81 23.31
N ASP A 379 31.11 -14.27 22.08
CA ASP A 379 32.13 -14.77 21.13
C ASP A 379 33.07 -13.67 20.60
N ILE A 380 32.83 -12.40 20.97
CA ILE A 380 33.71 -11.26 20.72
C ILE A 380 34.80 -11.14 21.81
N ASN A 381 34.50 -11.48 23.06
CA ASN A 381 35.43 -11.34 24.19
C ASN A 381 36.47 -12.47 24.28
N SER A 382 36.24 -13.61 23.63
CA SER A 382 37.11 -14.79 23.67
C SER A 382 38.50 -14.59 23.01
N LYS A 383 38.68 -13.53 22.21
CA LYS A 383 39.88 -13.32 21.35
C LYS A 383 40.97 -12.42 21.97
N LYS A 384 41.28 -12.60 23.25
CA LYS A 384 42.47 -12.03 23.90
C LYS A 384 43.39 -13.09 24.52
N ASN A 385 43.83 -14.08 23.74
CA ASN A 385 45.12 -14.73 23.99
C ASN A 385 45.70 -15.54 22.82
N LYS A 386 47.03 -15.61 22.78
CA LYS A 386 47.92 -16.34 21.84
C LYS A 386 47.91 -15.93 20.37
N SER A 387 49.08 -16.08 19.76
CA SER A 387 49.47 -15.61 18.43
C SER A 387 49.70 -16.77 17.46
N GLY A 388 49.59 -16.51 16.16
CA GLY A 388 50.10 -17.41 15.11
C GLY A 388 49.21 -17.54 13.87
N LYS A 389 49.77 -17.17 12.71
CA LYS A 389 49.34 -17.51 11.34
C LYS A 389 47.89 -17.16 10.96
N THR A 390 47.74 -16.07 10.22
CA THR A 390 46.57 -15.78 9.39
C THR A 390 46.33 -16.92 8.39
N ASN A 391 45.17 -17.58 8.49
CA ASN A 391 44.68 -18.50 7.47
C ASN A 391 43.19 -18.24 7.21
N LYS A 392 42.68 -18.60 6.03
CA LYS A 392 41.31 -18.28 5.59
C LYS A 392 40.25 -18.81 6.58
N GLY A 393 39.20 -18.03 6.83
CA GLY A 393 38.23 -18.29 7.90
C GLY A 393 36.81 -17.79 7.66
N SER A 394 36.41 -17.61 6.40
CA SER A 394 35.00 -17.45 6.03
C SER A 394 34.30 -18.82 6.03
N ASP A 395 33.81 -19.28 7.19
CA ASP A 395 32.80 -20.36 7.37
C ASP A 395 32.49 -20.59 8.87
N LYS A 396 32.09 -19.52 9.59
CA LYS A 396 31.64 -19.59 11.00
C LYS A 396 30.37 -18.77 11.30
N ARG A 397 29.49 -18.66 10.30
CA ARG A 397 28.04 -18.47 10.50
C ARG A 397 27.36 -19.60 9.73
N GLY A 398 26.25 -20.11 10.28
CA GLY A 398 25.50 -21.21 9.66
C GLY A 398 24.84 -20.81 8.34
N PRO A 399 24.06 -21.72 7.71
CA PRO A 399 23.13 -21.33 6.66
C PRO A 399 22.21 -20.21 7.17
N SER A 400 21.90 -19.23 6.34
CA SER A 400 21.02 -18.11 6.71
C SER A 400 19.63 -18.60 7.09
N ASP A 401 18.94 -17.85 7.95
CA ASP A 401 17.62 -18.25 8.48
C ASP A 401 16.59 -18.47 7.36
N ILE A 402 16.60 -17.63 6.33
CA ILE A 402 15.78 -17.82 5.13
C ILE A 402 16.08 -19.14 4.40
N TYR A 403 17.33 -19.61 4.41
CA TYR A 403 17.70 -20.92 3.86
C TYR A 403 17.18 -22.07 4.74
N LYS A 404 17.19 -21.93 6.07
CA LYS A 404 16.54 -22.88 6.98
C LYS A 404 15.04 -22.97 6.65
N ILE A 405 14.37 -21.82 6.55
CA ILE A 405 12.92 -21.69 6.31
C ILE A 405 12.53 -22.28 4.94
N VAL A 406 13.14 -21.84 3.84
CA VAL A 406 12.81 -22.33 2.49
C VAL A 406 13.08 -23.84 2.38
N LYS A 407 14.19 -24.34 2.92
CA LYS A 407 14.48 -25.78 2.93
C LYS A 407 13.44 -26.57 3.74
N MET A 408 13.00 -26.07 4.90
CA MET A 408 11.92 -26.67 5.69
C MET A 408 10.60 -26.70 4.91
N ILE A 409 10.20 -25.59 4.29
CA ILE A 409 8.97 -25.46 3.50
C ILE A 409 8.94 -26.52 2.39
N MET A 410 10.02 -26.64 1.62
CA MET A 410 10.13 -27.62 0.54
C MET A 410 10.11 -29.06 1.08
N THR A 411 10.80 -29.34 2.19
CA THR A 411 10.82 -30.67 2.83
C THR A 411 9.43 -31.08 3.38
N LYS A 412 8.58 -30.10 3.73
CA LYS A 412 7.20 -30.32 4.18
C LYS A 412 6.14 -30.23 3.06
N ASN A 413 6.54 -30.09 1.79
CA ASN A 413 5.65 -29.85 0.65
C ASN A 413 4.73 -28.62 0.83
N TYR A 414 5.23 -27.59 1.50
CA TYR A 414 4.51 -26.32 1.74
C TYR A 414 4.64 -25.32 0.57
N ASN A 415 5.12 -25.78 -0.59
CA ASN A 415 5.26 -25.02 -1.82
C ASN A 415 3.94 -24.95 -2.63
N PRO A 416 3.74 -23.95 -3.52
CA PRO A 416 4.64 -22.81 -3.76
C PRO A 416 4.64 -21.81 -2.59
N VAL A 417 5.77 -21.13 -2.41
CA VAL A 417 5.96 -20.08 -1.39
C VAL A 417 6.26 -18.73 -2.02
N ILE A 418 5.64 -17.67 -1.49
CA ILE A 418 6.02 -16.27 -1.73
C ILE A 418 6.82 -15.78 -0.52
N VAL A 419 7.96 -15.16 -0.76
CA VAL A 419 8.80 -14.51 0.27
C VAL A 419 8.75 -12.99 0.03
N PHE A 420 8.03 -12.26 0.88
CA PHE A 420 7.93 -10.81 0.83
C PHE A 420 9.09 -10.12 1.55
N SER A 421 9.73 -9.20 0.84
CA SER A 421 10.70 -8.23 1.34
C SER A 421 10.32 -6.82 0.87
N PHE A 422 10.73 -5.79 1.60
CA PHE A 422 10.43 -4.38 1.28
C PHE A 422 11.51 -3.70 0.42
N SER A 423 12.48 -4.45 -0.14
CA SER A 423 13.59 -3.88 -0.91
C SER A 423 13.96 -4.71 -2.15
N LYS A 424 13.98 -4.06 -3.32
CA LYS A 424 14.43 -4.63 -4.62
C LYS A 424 15.76 -5.40 -4.48
N ARG A 425 16.75 -4.74 -3.85
CA ARG A 425 18.12 -5.27 -3.65
C ARG A 425 18.18 -6.42 -2.64
N GLU A 426 17.21 -6.52 -1.72
CA GLU A 426 17.12 -7.62 -0.75
C GLU A 426 16.49 -8.86 -1.39
N CYS A 427 15.41 -8.72 -2.18
CA CYS A 427 14.80 -9.84 -2.93
C CYS A 427 15.83 -10.61 -3.77
N GLU A 428 16.66 -9.90 -4.55
CA GLU A 428 17.73 -10.49 -5.35
C GLU A 428 18.80 -11.17 -4.48
N SER A 429 19.22 -10.53 -3.39
CA SER A 429 20.21 -11.08 -2.44
C SER A 429 19.73 -12.39 -1.79
N LEU A 430 18.46 -12.46 -1.40
CA LEU A 430 17.87 -13.66 -0.79
C LEU A 430 17.70 -14.79 -1.82
N ALA A 431 17.28 -14.47 -3.04
CA ALA A 431 17.20 -15.44 -4.14
C ALA A 431 18.59 -16.01 -4.51
N LEU A 432 19.62 -15.17 -4.54
CA LEU A 432 21.01 -15.60 -4.76
C LEU A 432 21.53 -16.51 -3.63
N GLN A 433 21.11 -16.30 -2.38
CA GLN A 433 21.41 -17.25 -1.29
C GLN A 433 20.74 -18.62 -1.50
N MET A 434 19.53 -18.65 -2.07
CA MET A 434 18.82 -19.90 -2.38
C MET A 434 19.37 -20.64 -3.60
N SER A 435 20.22 -20.00 -4.42
CA SER A 435 20.71 -20.54 -5.70
C SER A 435 21.41 -21.91 -5.61
N LYS A 436 21.81 -22.36 -4.42
CA LYS A 436 22.37 -23.70 -4.14
C LYS A 436 21.32 -24.82 -4.09
N LEU A 437 20.04 -24.48 -3.99
CA LEU A 437 18.91 -25.40 -4.00
C LEU A 437 18.32 -25.50 -5.42
N ASP A 438 17.73 -26.64 -5.71
CA ASP A 438 17.10 -26.95 -7.00
C ASP A 438 15.77 -27.65 -6.72
N PHE A 439 14.66 -27.04 -7.13
CA PHE A 439 13.30 -27.48 -6.80
C PHE A 439 12.54 -28.06 -7.99
N ASN A 440 13.14 -28.04 -9.19
CA ASN A 440 12.52 -28.48 -10.43
C ASN A 440 13.19 -29.74 -10.97
N ASN A 441 12.38 -30.65 -11.51
CA ASN A 441 12.88 -31.81 -12.25
C ASN A 441 13.37 -31.44 -13.66
N GLU A 442 14.03 -32.37 -14.36
CA GLU A 442 14.62 -32.11 -15.68
C GLU A 442 13.61 -31.83 -16.80
N ASP A 443 12.34 -32.18 -16.64
CA ASP A 443 11.29 -31.86 -17.62
C ASP A 443 10.67 -30.48 -17.32
N GLU A 444 10.44 -30.14 -16.04
CA GLU A 444 10.10 -28.77 -15.61
C GLU A 444 11.18 -27.75 -16.04
N LYS A 445 12.46 -28.15 -15.99
CA LYS A 445 13.60 -27.35 -16.49
C LYS A 445 13.56 -27.12 -17.99
N LYS A 446 13.15 -28.11 -18.80
CA LYS A 446 12.96 -27.97 -20.26
C LYS A 446 11.80 -27.03 -20.54
N LEU A 447 10.64 -27.27 -19.94
CA LEU A 447 9.44 -26.45 -20.15
C LEU A 447 9.68 -24.99 -19.73
N THR A 448 10.28 -24.76 -18.57
CA THR A 448 10.69 -23.41 -18.11
C THR A 448 11.63 -22.73 -19.11
N ASN A 449 12.58 -23.47 -19.67
CA ASN A 449 13.52 -22.98 -20.67
C ASN A 449 12.87 -22.70 -22.04
N GLU A 450 11.87 -23.48 -22.43
CA GLU A 450 11.11 -23.29 -23.67
C GLU A 450 10.16 -22.09 -23.58
N VAL A 451 9.36 -22.00 -22.51
CA VAL A 451 8.50 -20.83 -22.23
C VAL A 451 9.32 -19.54 -22.16
N PHE A 452 10.45 -19.55 -21.43
CA PHE A 452 11.35 -18.40 -21.35
C PHE A 452 11.95 -18.04 -22.71
N LYS A 453 12.44 -19.02 -23.50
CA LYS A 453 12.98 -18.77 -24.84
C LYS A 453 11.93 -18.22 -25.80
N ASN A 454 10.70 -18.74 -25.76
CA ASN A 454 9.61 -18.29 -26.62
C ASN A 454 9.26 -16.83 -26.33
N ALA A 455 9.09 -16.44 -25.07
CA ALA A 455 8.85 -15.06 -24.69
C ALA A 455 10.02 -14.14 -25.07
N ILE A 456 11.25 -14.50 -24.70
CA ILE A 456 12.48 -13.72 -24.96
C ILE A 456 12.87 -13.70 -26.45
N SER A 457 12.27 -14.54 -27.30
CA SER A 457 12.44 -14.46 -28.76
C SER A 457 11.92 -13.16 -29.38
N SER A 458 10.98 -12.47 -28.71
CA SER A 458 10.48 -11.15 -29.10
C SER A 458 11.55 -10.03 -29.02
N LEU A 459 12.57 -10.21 -28.19
CA LEU A 459 13.66 -9.23 -28.02
C LEU A 459 14.76 -9.41 -29.10
N ASN A 460 15.48 -8.32 -29.39
CA ASN A 460 16.64 -8.34 -30.29
C ASN A 460 17.81 -9.14 -29.69
N GLU A 461 18.70 -9.67 -30.52
CA GLU A 461 19.80 -10.54 -30.05
C GLU A 461 20.76 -9.87 -29.05
N GLU A 462 20.90 -8.55 -29.11
CA GLU A 462 21.70 -7.77 -28.15
C GLU A 462 20.98 -7.59 -26.81
N ASP A 463 19.65 -7.39 -26.83
CA ASP A 463 18.84 -7.29 -25.62
C ASP A 463 18.72 -8.63 -24.90
N ARG A 464 18.71 -9.75 -25.64
CA ARG A 464 18.76 -11.11 -25.07
C ARG A 464 20.04 -11.38 -24.24
N GLN A 465 21.10 -10.62 -24.46
CA GLN A 465 22.40 -10.69 -23.76
C GLN A 465 22.50 -9.71 -22.57
N LEU A 466 21.39 -9.09 -22.15
CA LEU A 466 21.38 -8.24 -20.97
C LEU A 466 21.65 -9.08 -19.69
N PRO A 467 22.55 -8.65 -18.79
CA PRO A 467 22.91 -9.43 -17.60
C PRO A 467 21.71 -9.84 -16.73
N GLN A 468 20.67 -9.01 -16.63
CA GLN A 468 19.44 -9.35 -15.89
C GLN A 468 18.72 -10.58 -16.49
N ILE A 469 18.74 -10.75 -17.82
CA ILE A 469 18.12 -11.90 -18.53
C ILE A 469 19.01 -13.14 -18.39
N GLU A 470 20.33 -13.00 -18.55
CA GLU A 470 21.26 -14.13 -18.44
C GLU A 470 21.34 -14.69 -17.01
N HIS A 471 21.34 -13.84 -15.99
CA HIS A 471 21.45 -14.25 -14.59
C HIS A 471 20.16 -14.84 -14.01
N ILE A 472 18.98 -14.47 -14.52
CA ILE A 472 17.70 -14.94 -13.97
C ILE A 472 17.30 -16.33 -14.47
N LEU A 473 17.60 -16.68 -15.73
CA LEU A 473 17.25 -17.99 -16.30
C LEU A 473 17.79 -19.20 -15.51
N PRO A 474 19.04 -19.20 -14.99
CA PRO A 474 19.53 -20.25 -14.08
C PRO A 474 18.77 -20.39 -12.76
N LEU A 475 18.17 -19.32 -12.25
CA LEU A 475 17.33 -19.35 -11.04
C LEU A 475 15.93 -19.89 -11.36
N LEU A 476 15.31 -19.41 -12.45
CA LEU A 476 14.00 -19.89 -12.90
C LEU A 476 14.01 -21.39 -13.20
N LYS A 477 15.08 -21.90 -13.82
CA LYS A 477 15.31 -23.34 -14.03
C LYS A 477 15.34 -24.15 -12.72
N ARG A 478 15.74 -23.56 -11.60
CA ARG A 478 15.75 -24.19 -10.27
C ARG A 478 14.42 -24.03 -9.51
N GLY A 479 13.40 -23.44 -10.14
CA GLY A 479 12.13 -23.12 -9.50
C GLY A 479 12.19 -21.90 -8.58
N ILE A 480 13.19 -21.02 -8.76
CA ILE A 480 13.41 -19.81 -7.95
C ILE A 480 13.09 -18.57 -8.80
N GLY A 481 12.04 -17.84 -8.44
CA GLY A 481 11.63 -16.59 -9.07
C GLY A 481 12.01 -15.36 -8.26
N ILE A 482 12.06 -14.21 -8.93
CA ILE A 482 12.27 -12.88 -8.35
C ILE A 482 11.20 -11.94 -8.93
N HIS A 483 10.58 -11.08 -8.14
CA HIS A 483 9.57 -10.13 -8.60
C HIS A 483 9.64 -8.77 -7.89
N HIS A 484 10.02 -7.74 -8.65
CA HIS A 484 9.94 -6.35 -8.20
C HIS A 484 9.83 -5.37 -9.36
N SER A 485 9.45 -4.14 -9.04
CA SER A 485 9.27 -3.02 -9.98
C SER A 485 10.52 -2.61 -10.77
N GLY A 486 11.70 -3.15 -10.43
CA GLY A 486 12.97 -2.94 -11.12
C GLY A 486 13.35 -3.99 -12.18
N LEU A 487 12.64 -5.11 -12.26
CA LEU A 487 12.85 -6.08 -13.35
C LEU A 487 12.26 -5.56 -14.67
N LEU A 488 12.86 -5.95 -15.80
CA LEU A 488 12.31 -5.70 -17.14
C LEU A 488 10.83 -6.16 -17.21
N PRO A 489 9.91 -5.40 -17.84
CA PRO A 489 8.48 -5.76 -17.85
C PRO A 489 8.21 -7.18 -18.37
N ILE A 490 8.87 -7.56 -19.47
CA ILE A 490 8.79 -8.90 -20.05
C ILE A 490 9.30 -10.01 -19.10
N LEU A 491 10.34 -9.76 -18.30
CA LEU A 491 10.79 -10.72 -17.28
C LEU A 491 9.76 -10.88 -16.17
N LYS A 492 9.08 -9.80 -15.75
CA LYS A 492 7.98 -9.94 -14.78
C LYS A 492 6.85 -10.78 -15.35
N GLU A 493 6.37 -10.46 -16.56
CA GLU A 493 5.26 -11.17 -17.21
C GLU A 493 5.57 -12.67 -17.36
N VAL A 494 6.80 -13.02 -17.77
CA VAL A 494 7.27 -14.42 -17.84
C VAL A 494 7.31 -15.09 -16.45
N ILE A 495 7.73 -14.37 -15.41
CA ILE A 495 7.77 -14.90 -14.03
C ILE A 495 6.38 -15.08 -13.45
N GLU A 496 5.44 -14.18 -13.77
CA GLU A 496 4.02 -14.28 -13.38
C GLU A 496 3.39 -15.52 -14.03
N ILE A 497 3.63 -15.76 -15.33
CA ILE A 497 3.22 -16.98 -16.05
C ILE A 497 3.85 -18.24 -15.45
N LEU A 498 5.18 -18.27 -15.27
CA LEU A 498 5.89 -19.44 -14.71
C LEU A 498 5.48 -19.74 -13.25
N PHE A 499 4.95 -18.75 -12.51
CA PHE A 499 4.37 -18.97 -11.19
C PHE A 499 2.95 -19.54 -11.26
N GLN A 500 2.11 -19.07 -12.19
CA GLN A 500 0.77 -19.61 -12.44
C GLN A 500 0.81 -21.07 -12.93
N GLU A 501 1.73 -21.40 -13.85
CA GLU A 501 2.02 -22.77 -14.29
C GLU A 501 2.68 -23.64 -13.19
N GLY A 502 2.94 -23.09 -12.00
CA GLY A 502 3.55 -23.82 -10.88
C GLY A 502 5.00 -24.25 -11.10
N LEU A 503 5.68 -23.74 -12.13
CA LEU A 503 7.08 -24.01 -12.44
C LEU A 503 8.05 -23.26 -11.51
N ILE A 504 7.60 -22.16 -10.90
CA ILE A 504 8.30 -21.50 -9.79
C ILE A 504 7.75 -22.03 -8.46
N LYS A 505 8.62 -22.62 -7.64
CA LYS A 505 8.29 -23.18 -6.33
C LYS A 505 8.54 -22.18 -5.19
N CYS A 506 9.49 -21.26 -5.36
CA CYS A 506 9.84 -20.22 -4.42
C CYS A 506 9.97 -18.87 -5.14
N LEU A 507 9.19 -17.86 -4.76
CA LEU A 507 9.17 -16.54 -5.39
C LEU A 507 9.56 -15.46 -4.38
N PHE A 508 10.68 -14.77 -4.62
CA PHE A 508 11.09 -13.61 -3.83
C PHE A 508 10.45 -12.34 -4.40
N ALA A 509 9.54 -11.73 -3.65
CA ALA A 509 8.69 -10.65 -4.14
C ALA A 509 8.76 -9.39 -3.26
N THR A 510 8.53 -8.24 -3.89
CA THR A 510 8.18 -7.01 -3.16
C THR A 510 6.67 -6.89 -2.96
N GLU A 511 6.25 -6.03 -2.02
CA GLU A 511 4.84 -5.73 -1.70
C GLU A 511 3.96 -5.51 -2.96
N THR A 512 4.52 -4.98 -4.05
CA THR A 512 3.83 -4.84 -5.35
C THR A 512 3.29 -6.14 -5.98
N PHE A 513 3.63 -7.33 -5.45
CA PHE A 513 3.07 -8.62 -5.87
C PHE A 513 1.82 -9.05 -5.06
N SER A 514 1.60 -8.51 -3.85
CA SER A 514 0.31 -8.71 -3.15
C SER A 514 -0.83 -7.91 -3.80
N ILE A 515 -0.48 -7.03 -4.74
CA ILE A 515 -1.30 -5.99 -5.36
C ILE A 515 -1.74 -6.43 -6.78
N GLY A 516 -3.04 -6.37 -7.05
CA GLY A 516 -3.61 -6.29 -8.40
C GLY A 516 -3.59 -7.53 -9.31
N LEU A 517 -3.10 -8.71 -8.90
CA LEU A 517 -3.18 -9.94 -9.71
C LEU A 517 -3.65 -11.14 -8.87
N ASN A 518 -4.25 -12.15 -9.49
CA ASN A 518 -4.74 -13.36 -8.79
C ASN A 518 -3.69 -14.50 -8.78
N MET A 519 -2.60 -14.32 -8.03
CA MET A 519 -1.56 -15.34 -7.84
C MET A 519 -1.46 -15.79 -6.36
N PRO A 520 -2.30 -16.74 -5.92
CA PRO A 520 -2.22 -17.33 -4.59
C PRO A 520 -1.14 -18.42 -4.48
N ALA A 521 -0.57 -18.59 -3.29
CA ALA A 521 0.46 -19.56 -2.94
C ALA A 521 0.01 -20.45 -1.77
N ARG A 522 0.74 -21.55 -1.49
CA ARG A 522 0.46 -22.35 -0.28
C ARG A 522 1.02 -21.68 0.98
N THR A 523 2.18 -21.02 0.87
CA THR A 523 2.85 -20.35 1.99
C THR A 523 3.26 -18.92 1.64
N VAL A 524 3.16 -18.03 2.63
CA VAL A 524 3.72 -16.67 2.60
C VAL A 524 4.76 -16.54 3.72
N VAL A 525 5.92 -15.98 3.41
CA VAL A 525 6.99 -15.65 4.37
C VAL A 525 7.25 -14.15 4.32
N PHE A 526 7.36 -13.49 5.47
CA PHE A 526 7.80 -12.09 5.60
C PHE A 526 9.23 -12.05 6.14
N THR A 527 10.14 -11.30 5.50
CA THR A 527 11.56 -11.23 5.92
C THR A 527 11.82 -10.25 7.06
N SER A 528 10.91 -9.29 7.30
CA SER A 528 10.99 -8.33 8.40
C SER A 528 9.59 -7.87 8.84
N VAL A 529 9.51 -7.36 10.08
CA VAL A 529 8.32 -6.76 10.71
C VAL A 529 8.17 -5.26 10.43
N ARG A 530 9.20 -4.59 9.89
CA ARG A 530 9.19 -3.15 9.57
C ARG A 530 9.41 -2.89 8.08
N LYS A 531 8.89 -1.76 7.59
CA LYS A 531 9.18 -1.22 6.27
C LYS A 531 9.46 0.28 6.32
N PHE A 532 10.25 0.75 5.36
CA PHE A 532 10.56 2.17 5.17
C PHE A 532 9.51 2.81 4.28
N ASP A 533 8.78 3.81 4.78
CA ASP A 533 7.70 4.47 4.03
C ASP A 533 8.14 5.65 3.15
N GLY A 534 9.45 5.96 3.19
CA GLY A 534 10.04 7.12 2.52
C GLY A 534 10.55 8.19 3.48
N LYS A 535 10.00 8.25 4.70
CA LYS A 535 10.47 9.08 5.82
C LYS A 535 11.09 8.22 6.92
N ASP A 536 10.35 7.23 7.44
CA ASP A 536 10.71 6.48 8.63
C ASP A 536 10.56 4.95 8.48
N PHE A 537 11.18 4.19 9.39
CA PHE A 537 11.02 2.73 9.49
C PHE A 537 9.89 2.39 10.48
N ARG A 538 8.67 2.20 9.96
CA ARG A 538 7.50 1.82 10.76
C ARG A 538 7.20 0.32 10.70
N TYR A 539 6.40 -0.18 11.62
CA TYR A 539 5.80 -1.51 11.51
C TYR A 539 4.79 -1.57 10.34
N VAL A 540 4.60 -2.79 9.81
CA VAL A 540 3.56 -3.12 8.82
C VAL A 540 2.17 -3.03 9.49
N THR A 541 1.17 -2.42 8.84
CA THR A 541 -0.20 -2.31 9.42
C THR A 541 -0.97 -3.63 9.33
N GLY A 542 -2.08 -3.72 10.07
CA GLY A 542 -3.00 -4.85 9.97
C GLY A 542 -3.54 -5.05 8.55
N GLY A 543 -3.98 -3.98 7.87
CA GLY A 543 -4.42 -4.06 6.48
C GLY A 543 -3.34 -4.52 5.50
N GLU A 544 -2.12 -3.97 5.59
CA GLU A 544 -0.96 -4.38 4.78
C GLU A 544 -0.62 -5.85 5.01
N TYR A 545 -0.58 -6.29 6.27
CA TYR A 545 -0.34 -7.68 6.65
C TYR A 545 -1.44 -8.61 6.12
N ILE A 546 -2.71 -8.25 6.21
CA ILE A 546 -3.85 -9.03 5.69
C ILE A 546 -3.80 -9.13 4.16
N GLN A 547 -3.37 -8.09 3.44
CA GLN A 547 -3.23 -8.13 1.99
C GLN A 547 -2.10 -9.08 1.54
N MET A 548 -0.94 -9.02 2.19
CA MET A 548 0.21 -9.89 1.88
C MET A 548 -0.01 -11.34 2.35
N SER A 549 -0.37 -11.56 3.61
CA SER A 549 -0.66 -12.89 4.16
C SER A 549 -1.87 -13.54 3.51
N GLY A 550 -2.83 -12.73 3.04
CA GLY A 550 -4.01 -13.17 2.32
C GLY A 550 -3.74 -13.84 0.97
N ARG A 551 -2.48 -13.85 0.50
CA ARG A 551 -1.99 -14.64 -0.64
C ARG A 551 -1.67 -16.10 -0.30
N ALA A 552 -1.68 -16.50 0.97
CA ALA A 552 -1.58 -17.89 1.38
C ALA A 552 -2.94 -18.61 1.32
N GLY A 553 -2.94 -19.85 0.86
CA GLY A 553 -4.11 -20.72 0.72
C GLY A 553 -4.78 -20.59 -0.67
N ARG A 554 -4.70 -21.65 -1.47
CA ARG A 554 -5.35 -21.74 -2.80
C ARG A 554 -6.70 -22.46 -2.68
N ARG A 555 -7.81 -21.76 -2.94
CA ARG A 555 -9.19 -22.30 -2.87
C ARG A 555 -9.30 -23.58 -3.70
N GLY A 556 -9.65 -24.70 -3.05
CA GLY A 556 -9.81 -26.01 -3.69
C GLY A 556 -8.53 -26.82 -3.90
N ILE A 557 -7.35 -26.34 -3.47
CA ILE A 557 -6.07 -27.05 -3.59
C ILE A 557 -5.36 -27.19 -2.24
N ASP A 558 -5.36 -26.14 -1.41
CA ASP A 558 -4.74 -26.17 -0.08
C ASP A 558 -5.82 -26.16 1.02
N ASP A 559 -5.72 -27.08 1.98
CA ASP A 559 -6.60 -27.15 3.16
C ASP A 559 -6.51 -25.88 4.02
N ARG A 560 -5.34 -25.24 4.06
CA ARG A 560 -5.06 -23.98 4.76
C ARG A 560 -3.82 -23.28 4.18
N GLY A 561 -3.78 -21.96 4.32
CA GLY A 561 -2.60 -21.13 4.03
C GLY A 561 -1.66 -21.04 5.23
N ILE A 562 -0.36 -21.10 4.99
CA ILE A 562 0.67 -20.98 6.03
C ILE A 562 1.34 -19.61 5.92
N VAL A 563 1.48 -18.91 7.04
CA VAL A 563 2.09 -17.58 7.12
C VAL A 563 3.23 -17.61 8.12
N ILE A 564 4.44 -17.22 7.71
CA ILE A 564 5.64 -17.22 8.57
C ILE A 564 6.21 -15.80 8.63
N LEU A 565 6.36 -15.25 9.83
CA LEU A 565 6.91 -13.93 10.08
C LEU A 565 8.29 -14.06 10.72
N MET A 566 9.34 -13.59 10.04
CA MET A 566 10.69 -13.52 10.61
C MET A 566 10.77 -12.32 11.56
N VAL A 567 11.31 -12.54 12.77
CA VAL A 567 11.44 -11.55 13.83
C VAL A 567 12.91 -11.45 14.26
N ASP A 568 13.48 -10.26 14.10
CA ASP A 568 14.89 -9.91 14.34
C ASP A 568 15.11 -9.06 15.62
N GLU A 569 14.13 -8.23 15.97
CA GLU A 569 14.12 -7.39 17.18
C GLU A 569 13.06 -7.81 18.23
N LYS A 570 13.16 -7.29 19.46
CA LYS A 570 12.15 -7.49 20.52
C LYS A 570 10.80 -6.88 20.06
N LEU A 571 9.89 -7.72 19.58
CA LEU A 571 8.52 -7.33 19.23
C LEU A 571 7.61 -7.44 20.45
N GLU A 572 6.87 -6.39 20.79
CA GLU A 572 5.91 -6.42 21.89
C GLU A 572 4.65 -7.23 21.55
N PRO A 573 4.01 -7.90 22.54
CA PRO A 573 2.78 -8.65 22.30
C PRO A 573 1.67 -7.80 21.67
N GLN A 574 1.53 -6.54 22.08
CA GLN A 574 0.50 -5.64 21.55
C GLN A 574 0.74 -5.32 20.07
N VAL A 575 1.98 -5.02 19.68
CA VAL A 575 2.36 -4.74 18.27
C VAL A 575 2.22 -5.99 17.40
N ALA A 576 2.61 -7.16 17.93
CA ALA A 576 2.41 -8.44 17.25
C ALA A 576 0.92 -8.75 17.04
N MET A 577 0.10 -8.52 18.06
CA MET A 577 -1.35 -8.72 17.99
C MET A 577 -2.01 -7.71 17.05
N SER A 578 -1.61 -6.44 17.04
CA SER A 578 -2.16 -5.43 16.12
C SER A 578 -1.72 -5.63 14.66
N MET A 579 -0.63 -6.37 14.41
CA MET A 579 -0.22 -6.76 13.06
C MET A 579 -0.95 -8.03 12.60
N VAL A 580 -0.91 -9.11 13.39
CA VAL A 580 -1.42 -10.43 12.98
C VAL A 580 -2.94 -10.56 13.15
N LYS A 581 -3.51 -9.90 14.16
CA LYS A 581 -4.96 -9.77 14.41
C LYS A 581 -5.47 -8.34 14.22
N GLY A 582 -4.73 -7.51 13.48
CA GLY A 582 -5.17 -6.14 13.19
C GLY A 582 -6.54 -6.13 12.53
N ASN A 583 -7.41 -5.22 12.93
CA ASN A 583 -8.59 -4.91 12.13
C ASN A 583 -8.11 -4.45 10.73
N PRO A 584 -8.82 -4.80 9.64
CA PRO A 584 -8.54 -4.19 8.35
C PRO A 584 -8.64 -2.67 8.47
N ASP A 585 -7.64 -1.95 7.93
CA ASP A 585 -7.57 -0.49 8.02
C ASP A 585 -8.88 0.15 7.50
N GLN A 586 -9.25 1.34 7.96
CA GLN A 586 -10.47 2.04 7.50
C GLN A 586 -10.34 2.55 6.06
N LEU A 587 -11.46 2.61 5.33
CA LEU A 587 -11.54 3.25 4.02
C LEU A 587 -11.65 4.75 4.27
N ASN A 588 -10.51 5.43 4.33
CA ASN A 588 -10.46 6.88 4.50
C ASN A 588 -10.09 7.53 3.17
N SER A 589 -10.74 8.65 2.86
CA SER A 589 -10.46 9.41 1.63
C SER A 589 -9.02 9.89 1.57
N ALA A 590 -8.40 9.73 0.39
CA ALA A 590 -7.12 10.34 0.02
C ALA A 590 -7.28 11.58 -0.88
N PHE A 591 -8.48 12.17 -0.93
CA PHE A 591 -8.78 13.32 -1.79
C PHE A 591 -7.93 14.53 -1.41
N HIS A 592 -7.28 15.09 -2.42
CA HIS A 592 -6.47 16.30 -2.34
C HIS A 592 -6.56 17.06 -3.66
N LEU A 593 -6.42 18.39 -3.62
CA LEU A 593 -6.49 19.20 -4.83
C LEU A 593 -5.23 19.06 -5.68
N SER A 594 -5.40 19.09 -7.01
CA SER A 594 -4.33 19.27 -8.00
C SER A 594 -4.67 20.45 -8.91
N TYR A 595 -3.69 21.08 -9.56
CA TYR A 595 -4.00 22.21 -10.45
C TYR A 595 -4.70 21.71 -11.71
N ASN A 596 -4.32 20.53 -12.23
CA ASN A 596 -5.00 19.87 -13.34
C ASN A 596 -6.48 19.58 -13.05
N MET A 597 -6.84 19.08 -11.85
CA MET A 597 -8.24 18.91 -11.45
C MET A 597 -8.98 20.25 -11.42
N VAL A 598 -8.43 21.26 -10.71
CA VAL A 598 -9.08 22.57 -10.57
C VAL A 598 -9.29 23.24 -11.93
N LEU A 599 -8.32 23.14 -12.84
CA LEU A 599 -8.42 23.65 -14.21
C LEU A 599 -9.43 22.89 -15.06
N ASN A 600 -9.47 21.55 -14.97
CA ASN A 600 -10.45 20.74 -15.72
C ASN A 600 -11.89 20.94 -15.22
N LEU A 601 -12.10 21.17 -13.92
CA LEU A 601 -13.41 21.56 -13.38
C LEU A 601 -13.80 22.98 -13.82
N ILE A 602 -12.89 23.96 -13.72
CA ILE A 602 -13.10 25.32 -14.26
C ILE A 602 -13.40 25.30 -15.78
N ARG A 603 -12.91 24.31 -16.52
CA ARG A 603 -13.16 24.12 -17.96
C ARG A 603 -14.57 23.56 -18.26
N VAL A 604 -15.27 22.97 -17.29
CA VAL A 604 -16.54 22.26 -17.50
C VAL A 604 -17.67 22.98 -16.76
N GLU A 605 -18.54 23.66 -17.52
CA GLU A 605 -19.65 24.47 -16.98
C GLU A 605 -20.60 23.70 -16.04
N THR A 606 -20.67 22.37 -16.16
CA THR A 606 -21.53 21.50 -15.35
C THR A 606 -21.10 21.36 -13.89
N PHE A 607 -19.82 21.51 -13.56
CA PHE A 607 -19.26 21.14 -12.26
C PHE A 607 -18.18 22.13 -11.77
N THR A 608 -18.39 22.75 -10.61
CA THR A 608 -17.38 23.64 -10.01
C THR A 608 -16.36 22.87 -9.14
N PRO A 609 -15.14 23.40 -8.93
CA PRO A 609 -14.22 22.90 -7.91
C PRO A 609 -14.85 22.84 -6.51
N GLU A 610 -15.69 23.81 -6.19
CA GLU A 610 -16.45 23.88 -4.94
C GLU A 610 -17.45 22.72 -4.80
N PHE A 611 -18.22 22.38 -5.85
CA PHE A 611 -19.13 21.22 -5.86
C PHE A 611 -18.40 19.89 -5.66
N MET A 612 -17.21 19.73 -6.25
CA MET A 612 -16.36 18.55 -6.05
C MET A 612 -15.92 18.40 -4.58
N LEU A 613 -15.57 19.51 -3.92
CA LEU A 613 -15.20 19.51 -2.49
C LEU A 613 -16.38 19.17 -1.58
N GLU A 614 -17.55 19.77 -1.80
CA GLU A 614 -18.76 19.54 -0.99
C GLU A 614 -19.27 18.10 -1.07
N ASN A 615 -19.10 17.44 -2.21
CA ASN A 615 -19.49 16.05 -2.44
C ASN A 615 -18.35 15.05 -2.25
N SER A 616 -17.15 15.50 -1.85
CA SER A 616 -16.03 14.61 -1.53
C SER A 616 -16.38 13.64 -0.40
N PHE A 617 -15.87 12.41 -0.51
CA PHE A 617 -15.93 11.45 0.58
C PHE A 617 -15.12 11.98 1.78
N HIS A 618 -14.04 12.73 1.55
CA HIS A 618 -13.31 13.41 2.62
C HIS A 618 -14.21 14.32 3.48
N GLN A 619 -14.98 15.21 2.84
CA GLN A 619 -15.92 16.09 3.55
C GLN A 619 -17.12 15.30 4.11
N PHE A 620 -17.54 14.21 3.47
CA PHE A 620 -18.56 13.31 4.01
C PHE A 620 -18.12 12.67 5.34
N GLN A 621 -16.92 12.09 5.41
CA GLN A 621 -16.38 11.49 6.64
C GLN A 621 -16.20 12.54 7.75
N ALA A 622 -15.66 13.72 7.41
CA ALA A 622 -15.56 14.84 8.34
C ALA A 622 -16.94 15.20 8.92
N ASN A 623 -17.95 15.40 8.06
CA ASN A 623 -19.32 15.72 8.47
C ASN A 623 -19.98 14.60 9.29
N SER A 624 -19.74 13.31 8.98
CA SER A 624 -20.28 12.15 9.71
C SER A 624 -19.71 12.03 11.13
N SER A 625 -18.54 12.61 11.39
CA SER A 625 -17.96 12.70 12.74
C SER A 625 -18.63 13.78 13.62
N LEU A 626 -19.14 14.86 13.02
CA LEU A 626 -19.59 16.05 13.74
C LEU A 626 -20.70 15.79 14.78
N PRO A 627 -21.77 15.02 14.51
CA PRO A 627 -22.80 14.76 15.52
C PRO A 627 -22.27 14.02 16.75
N LYS A 628 -21.31 13.10 16.54
CA LYS A 628 -20.67 12.34 17.62
C LYS A 628 -19.82 13.27 18.49
N LEU A 629 -18.98 14.11 17.86
CA LEU A 629 -18.17 15.11 18.56
C LEU A 629 -19.04 16.16 19.29
N GLN A 630 -20.18 16.57 18.73
CA GLN A 630 -21.12 17.47 19.39
C GLN A 630 -21.77 16.85 20.64
N LEU A 631 -22.13 15.56 20.59
CA LEU A 631 -22.64 14.82 21.75
C LEU A 631 -21.55 14.62 22.83
N GLU A 632 -20.33 14.25 22.43
CA GLU A 632 -19.18 14.17 23.34
C GLU A 632 -18.85 15.52 23.99
N LEU A 633 -18.95 16.61 23.23
CA LEU A 633 -18.78 17.97 23.74
C LEU A 633 -19.83 18.32 24.80
N LEU A 634 -21.11 17.99 24.56
CA LEU A 634 -22.19 18.20 25.53
C LEU A 634 -22.00 17.36 26.80
N GLU A 635 -21.54 16.11 26.67
CA GLU A 635 -21.18 15.29 27.83
C GLU A 635 -19.98 15.84 28.60
N ALA A 636 -18.91 16.23 27.91
CA ALA A 636 -17.70 16.76 28.53
C ALA A 636 -18.00 18.09 29.26
N GLN A 637 -18.84 18.96 28.68
CA GLN A 637 -19.31 20.17 29.34
C GLN A 637 -20.13 19.87 30.61
N LYS A 638 -21.07 18.91 30.57
CA LYS A 638 -21.80 18.45 31.77
C LYS A 638 -20.86 17.89 32.86
N LYS A 639 -19.80 17.18 32.46
CA LYS A 639 -18.78 16.65 33.38
C LYS A 639 -17.97 17.79 34.03
N VAL A 640 -17.58 18.81 33.26
CA VAL A 640 -16.95 20.05 33.80
C VAL A 640 -17.89 20.82 34.74
N GLU A 641 -19.17 20.97 34.39
CA GLU A 641 -20.16 21.67 35.23
C GLU A 641 -20.36 20.95 36.57
N ASN A 642 -20.45 19.61 36.55
CA ASN A 642 -20.58 18.80 37.75
C ASN A 642 -19.30 18.75 38.60
N ALA A 643 -18.11 18.89 37.99
CA ALA A 643 -16.87 19.10 38.73
C ALA A 643 -16.84 20.50 39.38
N SER A 644 -17.30 21.53 38.67
CA SER A 644 -17.45 22.90 39.21
C SER A 644 -18.34 22.94 40.45
N LYS A 645 -19.47 22.21 40.45
CA LYS A 645 -20.41 22.14 41.58
C LYS A 645 -19.86 21.45 42.84
N LYS A 646 -18.68 20.83 42.76
CA LYS A 646 -17.99 20.21 43.92
C LYS A 646 -16.93 21.13 44.55
N LEU A 647 -16.66 22.30 43.96
CA LEU A 647 -15.68 23.26 44.45
C LEU A 647 -16.42 24.46 45.04
N GLU A 648 -16.41 24.59 46.36
CA GLU A 648 -17.13 25.68 47.05
C GLU A 648 -16.46 27.06 46.81
N ASP A 649 -15.13 27.11 46.76
CA ASP A 649 -14.35 28.30 46.37
C ASP A 649 -13.38 27.96 45.23
N GLU A 650 -13.89 28.03 43.99
CA GLU A 650 -13.09 27.85 42.78
C GLU A 650 -11.95 28.89 42.61
N PRO A 651 -12.13 30.20 42.89
CA PRO A 651 -11.05 31.17 42.84
C PRO A 651 -9.84 30.83 43.73
N GLN A 652 -10.08 30.37 44.97
CA GLN A 652 -9.00 29.94 45.86
C GLN A 652 -8.39 28.59 45.43
N ALA A 653 -9.21 27.62 45.01
CA ALA A 653 -8.72 26.35 44.48
C ALA A 653 -7.81 26.57 43.26
N LYS A 654 -8.20 27.46 42.35
CA LYS A 654 -7.37 27.89 41.21
C LYS A 654 -6.05 28.50 41.66
N ARG A 655 -6.10 29.52 42.54
CA ARG A 655 -4.89 30.23 42.98
C ARG A 655 -3.90 29.27 43.65
N PHE A 656 -4.39 28.32 44.44
CA PHE A 656 -3.57 27.29 45.06
C PHE A 656 -2.92 26.35 44.02
N TYR A 657 -3.69 25.88 43.04
CA TYR A 657 -3.19 25.01 41.96
C TYR A 657 -2.16 25.73 41.07
N ASP A 658 -2.46 26.96 40.64
CA ASP A 658 -1.57 27.78 39.81
C ASP A 658 -0.23 28.04 40.55
N LEU A 659 -0.27 28.37 41.84
CA LEU A 659 0.93 28.53 42.67
C LEU A 659 1.73 27.23 42.77
N ARG A 660 1.07 26.10 43.08
CA ARG A 660 1.74 24.81 43.26
C ARG A 660 2.42 24.33 41.98
N ASN A 661 1.73 24.36 40.84
CA ASN A 661 2.31 23.97 39.56
C ASN A 661 3.47 24.89 39.12
N GLN A 662 3.42 26.18 39.42
CA GLN A 662 4.55 27.10 39.17
C GLN A 662 5.76 26.77 40.06
N LEU A 663 5.51 26.41 41.31
CA LEU A 663 6.54 26.02 42.29
C LEU A 663 7.21 24.69 41.90
N ASP A 664 6.42 23.69 41.50
CA ASP A 664 6.90 22.39 41.05
C ASP A 664 7.68 22.51 39.72
N LEU A 665 7.24 23.38 38.79
CA LEU A 665 7.99 23.72 37.58
C LEU A 665 9.34 24.37 37.90
N LEU A 666 9.36 25.41 38.74
CA LEU A 666 10.60 26.07 39.19
C LEU A 666 11.54 25.10 39.93
N LYS A 667 11.01 24.15 40.69
CA LYS A 667 11.83 23.09 41.32
C LYS A 667 12.47 22.17 40.29
N SER A 668 11.75 21.82 39.23
CA SER A 668 12.31 21.06 38.10
C SER A 668 13.37 21.86 37.34
N GLU A 669 13.17 23.17 37.13
CA GLU A 669 14.17 24.06 36.54
C GLU A 669 15.43 24.17 37.42
N VAL A 670 15.31 24.39 38.74
CA VAL A 670 16.44 24.34 39.68
C VAL A 670 17.16 22.99 39.60
N GLN A 671 16.41 21.88 39.66
CA GLN A 671 16.97 20.53 39.63
C GLN A 671 17.76 20.29 38.33
N SER A 672 17.25 20.72 37.18
CA SER A 672 17.94 20.54 35.89
C SER A 672 19.28 21.28 35.85
N ILE A 673 19.36 22.51 36.38
CA ILE A 673 20.59 23.31 36.45
C ILE A 673 21.57 22.71 37.46
N VAL A 674 21.08 22.25 38.62
CA VAL A 674 21.89 21.61 39.67
C VAL A 674 22.45 20.26 39.23
N MET A 675 21.69 19.47 38.46
CA MET A 675 22.07 18.15 37.96
C MET A 675 22.78 18.17 36.60
N ASP A 676 23.01 19.35 36.01
CA ASP A 676 23.83 19.48 34.80
C ASP A 676 25.23 18.87 35.00
N PRO A 677 25.80 18.15 34.01
CA PRO A 677 27.13 17.56 34.13
C PRO A 677 28.26 18.51 34.54
N SER A 678 28.20 19.80 34.19
CA SER A 678 29.20 20.80 34.62
C SER A 678 29.16 21.06 36.13
N ASN A 679 27.95 21.07 36.71
CA ASN A 679 27.69 21.43 38.10
C ASN A 679 27.73 20.22 39.04
N ALA A 680 27.13 19.09 38.65
CA ALA A 680 26.96 17.93 39.52
C ALA A 680 28.20 17.02 39.62
N LEU A 681 28.94 16.80 38.50
CA LEU A 681 30.03 15.82 38.45
C LEU A 681 31.14 16.01 39.50
N PRO A 682 31.57 17.23 39.89
CA PRO A 682 32.54 17.42 40.97
C PRO A 682 32.08 16.85 42.32
N PHE A 683 30.76 16.76 42.55
CA PHE A 683 30.15 16.33 43.80
C PHE A 683 29.68 14.87 43.79
N ILE A 684 29.56 14.23 42.63
CA ILE A 684 29.26 12.79 42.44
C ILE A 684 30.51 11.97 42.81
N GLN A 685 30.79 11.97 44.11
CA GLN A 685 31.95 11.37 44.75
C GLN A 685 31.54 10.09 45.44
N SER A 686 32.30 9.00 45.22
CA SER A 686 32.07 7.71 45.87
C SER A 686 31.83 7.86 47.39
N GLY A 687 30.71 7.34 47.87
CA GLY A 687 30.25 7.43 49.26
C GLY A 687 29.26 8.55 49.57
N ARG A 688 29.02 9.53 48.69
CA ARG A 688 27.99 10.57 48.91
C ARG A 688 26.59 9.95 48.84
N LEU A 689 25.64 10.45 49.64
CA LEU A 689 24.23 10.06 49.53
C LEU A 689 23.52 10.90 48.47
N ALA A 690 22.67 10.24 47.69
CA ALA A 690 21.85 10.85 46.64
C ALA A 690 20.40 10.33 46.76
N LYS A 691 19.40 11.21 46.61
CA LYS A 691 18.00 10.82 46.50
C LYS A 691 17.69 10.50 45.04
N VAL A 692 17.03 9.38 44.79
CA VAL A 692 16.77 8.88 43.42
C VAL A 692 15.27 8.83 43.15
N GLY A 693 14.85 9.54 42.11
CA GLY A 693 13.48 9.58 41.62
C GLY A 693 13.40 9.12 40.17
N TYR A 694 12.32 8.43 39.81
CA TYR A 694 12.05 8.04 38.43
C TYR A 694 10.55 8.12 38.14
N GLY A 695 10.16 9.07 37.28
CA GLY A 695 8.75 9.41 37.06
C GLY A 695 8.09 9.80 38.38
N ASN A 696 7.01 9.10 38.76
CA ASN A 696 6.30 9.32 40.02
C ASN A 696 6.77 8.39 41.16
N VAL A 697 7.94 7.73 41.03
CA VAL A 697 8.45 6.74 42.00
C VAL A 697 9.73 7.24 42.67
N ASP A 698 9.62 7.49 43.98
CA ASP A 698 10.73 7.82 44.87
C ASP A 698 11.41 6.54 45.36
N PHE A 699 12.66 6.30 44.96
CA PHE A 699 13.50 5.20 45.45
C PHE A 699 14.27 5.57 46.73
N GLY A 700 14.12 6.81 47.20
CA GLY A 700 14.72 7.32 48.43
C GLY A 700 16.23 7.53 48.32
N TRP A 701 16.87 7.56 49.49
CA TRP A 701 18.31 7.82 49.62
C TRP A 701 19.14 6.57 49.35
N GLY A 702 20.00 6.65 48.32
CA GLY A 702 21.03 5.69 47.97
C GLY A 702 22.45 6.20 48.23
N ILE A 703 23.46 5.33 48.07
CA ILE A 703 24.89 5.70 48.19
C ILE A 703 25.56 5.62 46.83
N ILE A 704 26.14 6.72 46.35
CA ILE A 704 26.90 6.76 45.09
C ILE A 704 28.13 5.85 45.22
N VAL A 705 28.25 4.84 44.37
CA VAL A 705 29.41 3.93 44.28
C VAL A 705 30.44 4.51 43.32
N GLY A 706 30.00 4.94 42.13
CA GLY A 706 30.83 5.53 41.08
C GLY A 706 29.98 6.09 39.93
N TYR A 707 30.62 6.54 38.85
CA TYR A 707 29.93 6.97 37.63
C TYR A 707 30.76 6.67 36.38
N GLN A 708 30.09 6.63 35.23
CA GLN A 708 30.67 6.40 33.91
C GLN A 708 29.99 7.26 32.84
N LYS A 709 30.77 7.75 31.88
CA LYS A 709 30.24 8.47 30.70
C LYS A 709 29.51 7.49 29.79
N ALA A 710 28.27 7.80 29.40
CA ALA A 710 27.55 6.97 28.45
C ALA A 710 28.26 6.99 27.08
N VAL A 711 28.37 5.82 26.44
CA VAL A 711 29.02 5.68 25.12
C VAL A 711 27.98 5.22 24.12
N THR A 712 27.22 6.19 23.59
CA THR A 712 26.32 6.02 22.45
C THR A 712 27.11 5.56 21.23
N LYS A 713 26.86 4.31 20.79
CA LYS A 713 27.48 3.70 19.61
C LYS A 713 26.70 4.00 18.31
N GLU A 714 26.15 5.20 18.24
CA GLU A 714 25.45 5.70 17.05
C GLU A 714 26.43 5.89 15.89
N LYS A 715 26.07 5.38 14.70
CA LYS A 715 26.88 5.57 13.49
C LYS A 715 26.56 6.94 12.89
N LYS A 716 27.56 7.80 12.76
CA LYS A 716 27.51 9.10 12.04
C LYS A 716 26.55 9.10 10.84
N LYS A 717 25.34 9.66 10.99
CA LYS A 717 24.53 10.08 9.84
C LYS A 717 23.54 11.24 10.05
N THR A 718 23.63 11.94 11.18
CA THR A 718 22.98 13.24 11.42
C THR A 718 24.05 14.32 11.62
N LYS A 719 23.80 15.52 11.08
CA LYS A 719 24.61 16.74 11.28
C LYS A 719 23.94 17.67 12.31
N SER A 720 23.49 17.13 13.44
CA SER A 720 23.26 17.95 14.62
C SER A 720 24.60 18.26 15.29
N LYS A 721 24.82 19.53 15.65
CA LYS A 721 25.66 19.83 16.81
C LYS A 721 24.85 19.46 18.07
N ASP A 722 25.53 19.43 19.21
CA ASP A 722 24.87 19.42 20.52
C ASP A 722 24.05 18.15 20.79
N LEU A 723 24.69 16.99 20.55
CA LEU A 723 24.36 15.75 21.26
C LEU A 723 24.96 15.83 22.66
N GLU A 724 24.09 16.03 23.67
CA GLU A 724 24.47 16.05 25.08
C GLU A 724 25.18 14.75 25.51
N THR A 725 26.10 14.86 26.47
CA THR A 725 26.71 13.67 27.07
C THR A 725 25.89 13.23 28.28
N GLU A 726 25.15 12.14 28.14
CA GLU A 726 24.59 11.45 29.31
C GLU A 726 25.67 10.77 30.16
N TYR A 727 25.42 10.73 31.47
CA TYR A 727 26.24 10.05 32.46
C TYR A 727 25.38 9.03 33.23
N ILE A 728 25.96 7.86 33.48
CA ILE A 728 25.36 6.79 34.29
C ILE A 728 26.07 6.78 35.64
N VAL A 729 25.31 6.84 36.73
CA VAL A 729 25.80 6.82 38.11
C VAL A 729 25.39 5.48 38.73
N ASP A 730 26.36 4.74 39.26
CA ASP A 730 26.12 3.48 39.96
C ASP A 730 25.78 3.79 41.42
N ILE A 731 24.52 3.57 41.84
CA ILE A 731 24.03 3.90 43.18
C ILE A 731 23.59 2.64 43.93
N LEU A 732 24.04 2.47 45.17
CA LEU A 732 23.58 1.42 46.07
C LEU A 732 22.21 1.80 46.65
N LEU A 733 21.16 1.13 46.17
CA LEU A 733 19.77 1.34 46.57
C LEU A 733 19.21 0.13 47.32
N HIS A 734 18.05 0.32 47.96
CA HIS A 734 17.29 -0.74 48.60
C HIS A 734 15.93 -0.90 47.92
N CYS A 735 15.73 -2.01 47.20
CA CYS A 735 14.61 -2.20 46.28
C CYS A 735 14.24 -3.68 46.15
N LYS A 736 13.07 -3.98 45.57
CA LYS A 736 12.65 -5.36 45.28
C LYS A 736 12.82 -5.59 43.77
N PRO A 737 13.78 -6.41 43.31
CA PRO A 737 13.86 -6.73 41.89
C PRO A 737 12.68 -7.61 41.50
N HIS A 738 12.06 -7.33 40.35
CA HIS A 738 10.98 -8.17 39.84
C HIS A 738 11.45 -9.62 39.57
N ASP A 739 12.73 -9.78 39.19
CA ASP A 739 13.36 -11.07 38.93
C ASP A 739 14.34 -11.47 40.05
N LYS A 740 14.15 -12.67 40.61
CA LYS A 740 14.90 -13.17 41.78
C LYS A 740 16.39 -13.40 41.50
N ASN A 741 16.78 -13.46 40.23
CA ASN A 741 18.16 -13.64 39.79
C ASN A 741 18.90 -12.33 39.50
N PHE A 742 18.29 -11.15 39.70
CA PHE A 742 18.93 -9.86 39.39
C PHE A 742 20.08 -9.53 40.36
N GLN A 743 21.33 -9.78 39.95
CA GLN A 743 22.51 -9.61 40.82
C GLN A 743 23.08 -8.18 40.86
N GLY A 744 22.52 -7.23 40.11
CA GLY A 744 22.97 -5.82 40.11
C GLY A 744 24.29 -5.58 39.37
N SER A 745 24.56 -6.34 38.30
CA SER A 745 25.76 -6.18 37.46
C SER A 745 25.41 -6.22 35.97
N THR A 746 25.99 -5.30 35.20
CA THR A 746 25.79 -5.11 33.75
C THR A 746 24.33 -4.95 33.29
N LEU A 747 23.84 -3.71 33.38
CA LEU A 747 22.74 -3.22 32.56
C LEU A 747 23.15 -3.38 31.07
N SER A 748 22.32 -4.03 30.24
CA SER A 748 22.67 -4.22 28.83
C SER A 748 22.57 -2.89 28.07
N LYS A 749 23.36 -2.71 27.01
CA LYS A 749 23.41 -1.44 26.24
C LYS A 749 22.21 -1.23 25.30
N SER A 750 21.09 -1.89 25.60
CA SER A 750 19.82 -1.87 24.87
C SER A 750 18.60 -1.61 25.76
N ASP A 751 18.73 -1.58 27.09
CA ASP A 751 17.58 -1.45 28.00
C ASP A 751 17.35 0.00 28.47
N THR A 752 18.09 0.98 27.93
CA THR A 752 17.94 2.42 28.23
C THR A 752 16.66 3.06 27.64
N THR A 753 15.77 2.27 27.06
CA THR A 753 14.49 2.69 26.47
C THR A 753 13.30 1.91 27.04
N GLN A 754 13.41 1.39 28.27
CA GLN A 754 12.29 0.81 28.99
C GLN A 754 11.76 1.81 30.03
N ASP A 755 10.48 2.16 29.95
CA ASP A 755 9.83 3.21 30.76
C ASP A 755 9.64 2.87 32.25
N GLN A 756 10.17 1.73 32.72
CA GLN A 756 10.29 1.39 34.14
C GLN A 756 11.59 0.61 34.39
N PRO A 757 12.39 0.95 35.42
CA PRO A 757 13.52 0.12 35.84
C PRO A 757 13.00 -1.22 36.43
N PRO A 758 13.76 -2.34 36.35
CA PRO A 758 13.29 -3.68 36.72
C PRO A 758 13.24 -3.94 38.25
N ILE A 759 12.94 -2.89 39.03
CA ILE A 759 13.01 -2.83 40.49
C ILE A 759 11.87 -1.99 41.06
N ASP A 760 11.13 -2.55 42.01
CA ASP A 760 10.15 -1.81 42.81
C ASP A 760 10.85 -1.03 43.93
N ALA A 761 10.40 0.21 44.17
CA ALA A 761 10.80 0.99 45.34
C ALA A 761 10.40 0.28 46.65
N CYS A 762 11.24 0.41 47.69
CA CYS A 762 11.09 -0.33 48.93
C CYS A 762 11.56 0.53 50.10
N GLU A 763 10.83 0.51 51.22
CA GLU A 763 11.34 1.14 52.43
C GLU A 763 12.66 0.50 52.86
N ILE A 764 13.63 1.32 53.28
CA ILE A 764 14.89 0.86 53.86
C ILE A 764 14.69 0.11 55.20
N SER A 765 13.46 0.13 55.75
CA SER A 765 12.94 -0.62 56.90
C SER A 765 12.56 -2.07 56.58
N ASP A 766 12.14 -2.35 55.34
CA ASP A 766 11.44 -3.60 54.96
C ASP A 766 12.40 -4.79 54.83
N THR A 767 12.13 -5.89 55.53
CA THR A 767 12.98 -7.09 55.53
C THR A 767 12.89 -7.91 54.23
N THR A 768 11.94 -7.60 53.34
CA THR A 768 11.72 -8.29 52.06
C THR A 768 12.45 -7.65 50.86
N GLY A 769 13.00 -6.45 51.02
CA GLY A 769 13.82 -5.79 49.99
C GLY A 769 15.27 -6.28 49.95
N ASN A 770 15.94 -6.06 48.82
CA ASN A 770 17.35 -6.37 48.60
C ASN A 770 18.19 -5.10 48.44
N THR A 771 19.43 -5.12 48.97
CA THR A 771 20.39 -4.03 48.81
C THR A 771 21.30 -4.34 47.62
N ILE A 772 21.19 -3.57 46.54
CA ILE A 772 21.87 -3.83 45.26
C ILE A 772 22.40 -2.52 44.64
N VAL A 773 23.40 -2.64 43.76
CA VAL A 773 23.90 -1.51 42.97
C VAL A 773 23.04 -1.41 41.71
N VAL A 774 22.55 -0.20 41.45
CA VAL A 774 21.66 0.13 40.35
C VAL A 774 22.32 1.25 39.54
N PRO A 775 22.64 1.03 38.25
CA PRO A 775 23.07 2.10 37.36
C PRO A 775 21.84 2.95 36.97
N VAL A 776 21.86 4.24 37.32
CA VAL A 776 20.81 5.22 36.98
C VAL A 776 21.39 6.34 36.12
N LEU A 777 20.56 7.00 35.31
CA LEU A 777 20.99 8.20 34.58
C LEU A 777 21.10 9.38 35.55
N LEU A 778 22.02 10.31 35.29
CA LEU A 778 22.23 11.52 36.11
C LEU A 778 20.93 12.30 36.40
N LYS A 779 20.06 12.42 35.40
CA LYS A 779 18.74 13.06 35.49
C LYS A 779 17.72 12.37 36.41
N CYS A 780 18.03 11.18 36.92
CA CYS A 780 17.21 10.46 37.92
C CYS A 780 17.65 10.75 39.36
N ILE A 781 18.61 11.65 39.57
CA ILE A 781 18.98 12.15 40.89
C ILE A 781 18.15 13.40 41.19
N GLU A 782 17.49 13.43 42.34
CA GLU A 782 16.70 14.57 42.81
C GLU A 782 17.53 15.48 43.71
N GLU A 783 18.26 14.89 44.67
CA GLU A 783 18.98 15.63 45.70
C GLU A 783 20.36 15.01 45.96
N LEU A 784 21.36 15.86 46.23
CA LEU A 784 22.68 15.44 46.72
C LEU A 784 22.84 15.89 48.17
N SER A 785 23.24 14.98 49.05
CA SER A 785 23.52 15.35 50.44
C SER A 785 24.94 15.91 50.61
N SER A 786 25.12 16.72 51.64
CA SER A 786 26.46 17.14 52.13
C SER A 786 27.28 15.95 52.66
N VAL A 787 26.62 14.89 53.14
CA VAL A 787 27.18 13.75 53.86
C VAL A 787 27.84 12.71 52.95
N ARG A 788 28.96 12.14 53.39
CA ARG A 788 29.64 11.01 52.73
C ARG A 788 29.91 9.87 53.71
N VAL A 789 29.64 8.64 53.26
CA VAL A 789 29.86 7.39 53.99
C VAL A 789 31.10 6.69 53.48
N PHE A 790 31.93 6.13 54.37
CA PHE A 790 33.06 5.32 53.96
C PHE A 790 32.61 3.97 53.37
N LEU A 791 32.85 3.79 52.07
CA LEU A 791 32.58 2.57 51.31
C LEU A 791 33.75 1.55 51.43
N PRO A 792 33.47 0.24 51.49
CA PRO A 792 34.48 -0.80 51.33
C PRO A 792 35.05 -0.83 49.90
N LYS A 793 36.23 -1.45 49.73
CA LYS A 793 36.92 -1.58 48.42
C LYS A 793 36.20 -2.49 47.41
N SER A 794 35.22 -3.26 47.86
CA SER A 794 34.30 -4.03 47.02
C SER A 794 32.90 -4.03 47.65
N LEU A 795 31.86 -4.17 46.84
CA LEU A 795 30.48 -4.40 47.28
C LEU A 795 29.95 -5.76 46.77
N THR A 796 30.85 -6.67 46.38
CA THR A 796 30.49 -7.96 45.78
C THR A 796 29.64 -8.83 46.70
N SER A 797 29.94 -8.92 48.00
CA SER A 797 29.17 -9.76 48.91
C SER A 797 27.86 -9.10 49.34
N SER A 798 26.88 -9.93 49.68
CA SER A 798 25.62 -9.49 50.31
C SER A 798 25.83 -8.95 51.73
N SER A 799 26.87 -9.41 52.45
CA SER A 799 27.19 -8.91 53.80
C SER A 799 27.66 -7.46 53.75
N GLU A 800 28.63 -7.13 52.88
CA GLU A 800 29.13 -5.76 52.70
C GLU A 800 27.99 -4.78 52.37
N ARG A 801 27.10 -5.18 51.45
CA ARG A 801 25.93 -4.37 51.06
C ARG A 801 24.92 -4.20 52.20
N ASN A 802 24.69 -5.23 53.00
CA ASN A 802 23.80 -5.14 54.17
C ASN A 802 24.42 -4.35 55.34
N ASP A 803 25.73 -4.32 55.49
CA ASP A 803 26.40 -3.43 56.45
C ASP A 803 26.34 -1.96 56.01
N MET A 804 26.38 -1.69 54.70
CA MET A 804 26.08 -0.35 54.17
C MET A 804 24.60 0.05 54.37
N ARG A 805 23.64 -0.89 54.25
CA ARG A 805 22.22 -0.65 54.62
C ARG A 805 22.10 -0.26 56.10
N LYS A 806 22.77 -0.96 57.03
CA LYS A 806 22.77 -0.62 58.46
C LYS A 806 23.25 0.82 58.71
N LYS A 807 24.36 1.22 58.10
CA LYS A 807 24.88 2.60 58.18
C LYS A 807 23.86 3.63 57.66
N MET A 808 23.14 3.33 56.58
CA MET A 808 22.16 4.27 56.02
C MET A 808 20.89 4.38 56.89
N VAL A 809 20.46 3.30 57.53
CA VAL A 809 19.42 3.33 58.58
C VAL A 809 19.89 4.13 59.80
N GLU A 810 21.14 3.98 60.23
CA GLU A 810 21.75 4.77 61.31
C GLU A 810 21.77 6.26 60.98
N ILE A 811 22.15 6.63 59.74
CA ILE A 811 22.15 8.02 59.25
C ILE A 811 20.72 8.58 59.23
N LYS A 812 19.75 7.87 58.65
CA LYS A 812 18.34 8.29 58.62
C LYS A 812 17.79 8.52 60.03
N LYS A 813 18.16 7.67 61.00
CA LYS A 813 17.82 7.81 62.42
C LYS A 813 18.54 8.99 63.11
N ARG A 814 19.81 9.22 62.79
CA ARG A 814 20.65 10.28 63.41
C ARG A 814 20.24 11.70 62.99
N PHE A 815 19.63 11.85 61.81
CA PHE A 815 19.16 13.13 61.28
C PHE A 815 17.62 13.27 61.33
N GLU A 816 16.90 12.41 62.05
CA GLU A 816 15.44 12.46 62.20
C GLU A 816 14.69 12.54 60.83
N ASN A 817 15.20 11.78 59.86
CA ASN A 817 14.86 11.78 58.42
C ASN A 817 15.33 12.99 57.59
N ASN A 818 15.70 14.13 58.19
CA ASN A 818 16.13 15.35 57.49
C ASN A 818 17.65 15.34 57.20
N ILE A 819 18.06 14.58 56.18
CA ILE A 819 19.46 14.51 55.75
C ILE A 819 19.91 15.87 55.17
N PRO A 820 21.01 16.48 55.65
CA PRO A 820 21.41 17.82 55.23
C PRO A 820 21.90 17.85 53.77
N LEU A 821 21.18 18.59 52.93
CA LEU A 821 21.44 18.77 51.50
C LEU A 821 22.74 19.55 51.22
N LEU A 822 23.18 19.50 49.97
CA LEU A 822 24.29 20.29 49.43
C LEU A 822 23.73 21.60 48.84
N ASN A 823 24.14 22.77 49.33
CA ASN A 823 23.61 24.05 48.84
C ASN A 823 24.19 24.37 47.43
N PRO A 824 23.34 24.59 46.40
CA PRO A 824 23.79 25.00 45.06
C PRO A 824 24.68 26.24 45.02
N ILE A 825 24.43 27.24 45.88
CA ILE A 825 25.26 28.45 45.98
C ILE A 825 26.46 28.16 46.90
N ASP A 826 26.23 28.01 48.21
CA ASP A 826 27.31 27.96 49.22
C ASP A 826 28.25 26.74 49.11
N ASN A 827 27.86 25.67 48.40
CA ASN A 827 28.64 24.45 48.33
C ASN A 827 28.98 24.00 46.91
N MET A 828 28.10 24.24 45.93
CA MET A 828 28.38 23.93 44.52
C MET A 828 28.97 25.11 43.74
N GLY A 829 28.81 26.34 44.23
CA GLY A 829 29.40 27.54 43.62
C GLY A 829 28.67 28.03 42.36
N ILE A 830 27.39 27.67 42.20
CA ILE A 830 26.55 28.11 41.06
C ILE A 830 26.14 29.57 41.29
N CYS A 831 27.00 30.50 40.87
CA CYS A 831 26.87 31.94 41.07
C CYS A 831 26.24 32.67 39.87
N ASP A 832 25.61 31.95 38.94
CA ASP A 832 24.97 32.53 37.76
C ASP A 832 23.80 33.43 38.15
N THR A 833 23.75 34.65 37.61
CA THR A 833 22.74 35.67 37.93
C THR A 833 21.31 35.19 37.67
N SER A 834 21.11 34.48 36.56
CA SER A 834 19.84 33.82 36.21
C SER A 834 19.41 32.77 37.24
N PHE A 835 20.34 31.98 37.77
CA PHE A 835 20.06 30.93 38.75
C PHE A 835 19.76 31.51 40.15
N VAL A 836 20.51 32.53 40.57
CA VAL A 836 20.24 33.26 41.82
C VAL A 836 18.88 33.96 41.78
N GLU A 837 18.51 34.57 40.65
CA GLU A 837 17.15 35.08 40.43
C GLU A 837 16.08 33.99 40.50
N LEU A 838 16.36 32.80 39.96
CA LEU A 838 15.41 31.68 39.90
C LEU A 838 15.16 31.08 41.30
N LEU A 839 16.21 30.93 42.11
CA LEU A 839 16.08 30.58 43.53
C LEU A 839 15.30 31.63 44.33
N HIS A 840 15.53 32.93 44.09
CA HIS A 840 14.76 34.00 44.73
C HIS A 840 13.28 34.03 44.29
N LYS A 841 12.98 33.66 43.03
CA LYS A 841 11.60 33.47 42.55
C LYS A 841 10.93 32.27 43.21
N LEU A 842 11.68 31.17 43.43
CA LEU A 842 11.21 29.98 44.14
C LEU A 842 10.87 30.29 45.61
N THR A 843 11.76 30.95 46.36
CA THR A 843 11.47 31.31 47.77
C THR A 843 10.26 32.24 47.88
N LEU A 844 10.16 33.25 47.00
CA LEU A 844 9.01 34.15 46.92
C LEU A 844 7.70 33.47 46.49
N LEU A 845 7.73 32.23 45.97
CA LEU A 845 6.54 31.44 45.64
C LEU A 845 6.22 30.41 46.72
N GLU A 846 7.23 29.86 47.40
CA GLU A 846 7.05 29.09 48.64
C GLU A 846 6.40 29.94 49.73
N GLU A 847 6.90 31.16 50.00
CA GLU A 847 6.27 32.11 50.92
C GLU A 847 4.79 32.35 50.60
N LYS A 848 4.46 32.59 49.32
CA LYS A 848 3.07 32.81 48.87
C LYS A 848 2.19 31.56 48.92
N LEU A 849 2.78 30.36 48.94
CA LEU A 849 2.07 29.12 49.17
C LEU A 849 1.81 28.92 50.68
N PHE A 850 2.78 29.23 51.54
CA PHE A 850 2.62 29.23 52.99
C PHE A 850 1.59 30.26 53.49
N GLU A 851 1.47 31.41 52.81
CA GLU A 851 0.41 32.40 53.05
C GLU A 851 -0.99 31.95 52.55
N HIS A 852 -1.11 30.86 51.80
CA HIS A 852 -2.38 30.51 51.15
C HIS A 852 -3.36 29.80 52.11
N PRO A 853 -4.63 30.24 52.25
CA PRO A 853 -5.58 29.69 53.23
C PRO A 853 -5.89 28.18 53.12
N LEU A 854 -5.59 27.56 51.98
CA LEU A 854 -5.77 26.12 51.75
C LEU A 854 -4.54 25.28 52.13
N HIS A 855 -3.38 25.90 52.32
CA HIS A 855 -2.15 25.17 52.62
C HIS A 855 -2.16 24.65 54.08
N GLY A 856 -1.83 23.37 54.27
CA GLY A 856 -1.95 22.70 55.56
C GLY A 856 -3.39 22.43 56.00
N SER A 857 -4.39 22.69 55.15
CA SER A 857 -5.78 22.31 55.43
C SER A 857 -5.99 20.80 55.22
N PRO A 858 -6.88 20.14 55.98
CA PRO A 858 -7.14 18.70 55.80
C PRO A 858 -7.79 18.36 54.45
N MET A 859 -8.26 19.36 53.69
CA MET A 859 -8.85 19.21 52.36
C MET A 859 -7.89 19.60 51.22
N GLU A 860 -6.63 19.96 51.51
CA GLU A 860 -5.65 20.44 50.52
C GLU A 860 -5.54 19.50 49.30
N GLY A 861 -5.34 18.20 49.56
CA GLY A 861 -5.20 17.18 48.51
C GLY A 861 -6.52 16.87 47.78
N GLU A 862 -7.67 16.97 48.45
CA GLU A 862 -8.98 16.78 47.81
C GLU A 862 -9.30 17.93 46.87
N ILE A 863 -9.08 19.18 47.31
CA ILE A 863 -9.30 20.37 46.48
C ILE A 863 -8.34 20.40 45.29
N PHE A 864 -7.06 20.07 45.49
CA PHE A 864 -6.07 19.99 44.41
C PHE A 864 -6.44 18.92 43.36
N THR A 865 -6.82 17.72 43.80
CA THR A 865 -7.22 16.65 42.87
C THR A 865 -8.55 16.95 42.18
N LEU A 866 -9.56 17.51 42.86
CA LEU A 866 -10.81 17.96 42.23
C LEU A 866 -10.57 19.04 41.18
N TYR A 867 -9.66 19.98 41.43
CA TYR A 867 -9.32 21.04 40.48
C TYR A 867 -8.48 20.53 39.29
N SER A 868 -7.53 19.61 39.50
CA SER A 868 -6.81 18.95 38.38
C SER A 868 -7.77 18.21 37.46
N ASN A 869 -8.66 17.37 38.02
CA ASN A 869 -9.70 16.67 37.27
C ASN A 869 -10.58 17.65 36.47
N LYS A 870 -10.89 18.84 37.03
CA LYS A 870 -11.65 19.88 36.32
C LYS A 870 -10.85 20.44 35.14
N LEU A 871 -9.56 20.73 35.31
CA LEU A 871 -8.70 21.26 34.25
C LEU A 871 -8.47 20.24 33.13
N GLU A 872 -8.29 18.96 33.45
CA GLU A 872 -8.18 17.88 32.46
C GLU A 872 -9.46 17.77 31.62
N LEU A 873 -10.64 17.82 32.27
CA LEU A 873 -11.93 17.86 31.58
C LEU A 873 -12.11 19.15 30.75
N GLN A 874 -11.65 20.31 31.22
CA GLN A 874 -11.68 21.56 30.45
C GLN A 874 -10.73 21.53 29.25
N SER A 875 -9.53 20.96 29.39
CA SER A 875 -8.59 20.72 28.30
C SER A 875 -9.22 19.79 27.25
N LYS A 876 -9.89 18.71 27.67
CA LYS A 876 -10.65 17.84 26.77
C LYS A 876 -11.83 18.57 26.08
N VAL A 877 -12.52 19.48 26.78
CA VAL A 877 -13.55 20.34 26.15
C VAL A 877 -12.92 21.29 25.11
N GLN A 878 -11.71 21.82 25.34
CA GLN A 878 -11.02 22.67 24.37
C GLN A 878 -10.49 21.88 23.16
N SER A 879 -9.97 20.66 23.34
CA SER A 879 -9.52 19.83 22.24
C SER A 879 -10.68 19.34 21.37
N ILE A 880 -11.81 18.92 21.95
CA ILE A 880 -13.03 18.58 21.19
C ILE A 880 -13.58 19.82 20.46
N LYS A 881 -13.55 21.01 21.06
CA LYS A 881 -13.95 22.26 20.37
C LYS A 881 -13.05 22.57 19.17
N ARG A 882 -11.74 22.37 19.28
CA ARG A 882 -10.81 22.48 18.12
C ARG A 882 -11.15 21.45 17.06
N GLN A 883 -11.27 20.16 17.42
CA GLN A 883 -11.64 19.10 16.47
C GLN A 883 -12.95 19.38 15.71
N ILE A 884 -13.96 19.95 16.38
CA ILE A 884 -15.21 20.39 15.74
C ILE A 884 -14.98 21.58 14.82
N GLN A 885 -14.20 22.58 15.22
CA GLN A 885 -13.85 23.73 14.38
C GLN A 885 -13.05 23.29 13.13
N ASP A 886 -12.06 22.43 13.31
CA ASP A 886 -11.23 21.89 12.24
C ASP A 886 -12.09 21.07 11.26
N SER A 887 -12.99 20.21 11.77
CA SER A 887 -13.89 19.36 10.96
C SER A 887 -15.11 20.10 10.35
N THR A 888 -15.49 21.27 10.87
CA THR A 888 -16.54 22.13 10.27
C THR A 888 -15.95 23.12 9.25
N SER A 889 -14.67 23.47 9.37
CA SER A 889 -13.96 24.13 8.29
C SER A 889 -13.83 23.16 7.12
N VAL A 890 -14.25 23.56 5.93
CA VAL A 890 -13.87 22.84 4.70
C VAL A 890 -12.41 23.20 4.45
N ILE A 891 -11.49 22.45 5.08
CA ILE A 891 -10.03 22.72 5.11
C ILE A 891 -9.49 23.02 3.70
N GLN A 892 -10.02 22.32 2.71
CA GLN A 892 -9.60 22.41 1.31
C GLN A 892 -10.16 23.64 0.56
N LEU A 893 -11.13 24.41 1.10
CA LEU A 893 -11.59 25.65 0.48
C LEU A 893 -10.55 26.77 0.56
N ASP A 894 -9.79 26.88 1.65
CA ASP A 894 -8.73 27.89 1.74
C ASP A 894 -7.50 27.49 0.92
N GLU A 895 -7.24 26.18 0.77
CA GLU A 895 -6.29 25.65 -0.20
C GLU A 895 -6.73 25.95 -1.64
N LEU A 896 -8.01 25.72 -1.98
CA LEU A 896 -8.59 26.05 -3.29
C LEU A 896 -8.46 27.54 -3.59
N LYS A 897 -8.77 28.42 -2.62
CA LYS A 897 -8.57 29.88 -2.77
C LYS A 897 -7.10 30.24 -3.01
N ALA A 898 -6.16 29.58 -2.33
CA ALA A 898 -4.72 29.78 -2.56
C ALA A 898 -4.30 29.31 -3.97
N ARG A 899 -4.75 28.13 -4.41
CA ARG A 899 -4.50 27.61 -5.76
C ARG A 899 -5.12 28.51 -6.84
N LYS A 900 -6.36 28.98 -6.66
CA LYS A 900 -7.00 29.97 -7.53
C LYS A 900 -6.28 31.33 -7.55
N ARG A 901 -5.53 31.71 -6.50
CA ARG A 901 -4.62 32.89 -6.56
C ARG A 901 -3.39 32.59 -7.42
N VAL A 902 -2.77 31.40 -7.29
CA VAL A 902 -1.62 30.99 -8.13
C VAL A 902 -2.00 30.91 -9.61
N LEU A 903 -3.13 30.28 -9.95
CA LEU A 903 -3.62 30.16 -11.33
C LEU A 903 -3.84 31.53 -11.99
N ARG A 904 -4.34 32.52 -11.24
CA ARG A 904 -4.48 33.91 -11.71
C ARG A 904 -3.15 34.63 -11.82
N LYS A 905 -2.24 34.49 -10.84
CA LYS A 905 -0.91 35.14 -10.86
C LYS A 905 0.03 34.57 -11.94
N LEU A 906 -0.22 33.36 -12.42
CA LEU A 906 0.47 32.74 -13.57
C LEU A 906 -0.32 32.88 -14.90
N GLU A 907 -1.48 33.56 -14.90
CA GLU A 907 -2.32 33.81 -16.08
C GLU A 907 -2.94 32.54 -16.72
N LEU A 908 -3.10 31.45 -15.95
CA LEU A 908 -3.86 30.27 -16.38
C LEU A 908 -5.38 30.50 -16.34
N THR A 909 -5.83 31.39 -15.44
CA THR A 909 -7.22 31.88 -15.35
C THR A 909 -7.25 33.42 -15.26
N ASN A 910 -8.36 34.06 -15.65
CA ASN A 910 -8.56 35.49 -15.44
C ASN A 910 -9.08 35.78 -14.01
N ASN A 911 -9.30 37.06 -13.68
CA ASN A 911 -9.80 37.47 -12.36
C ASN A 911 -11.19 36.91 -11.97
N GLU A 912 -11.98 36.47 -12.96
CA GLU A 912 -13.30 35.86 -12.84
C GLU A 912 -13.23 34.31 -12.81
N ASP A 913 -12.04 33.77 -12.58
CA ASP A 913 -11.67 32.34 -12.64
C ASP A 913 -11.84 31.68 -14.04
N VAL A 914 -12.10 32.42 -15.12
CA VAL A 914 -12.29 31.86 -16.49
C VAL A 914 -10.95 31.40 -17.10
N ILE A 915 -10.93 30.17 -17.62
CA ILE A 915 -9.73 29.50 -18.15
C ILE A 915 -9.15 30.15 -19.42
N GLN A 916 -7.87 30.49 -19.36
CA GLN A 916 -7.09 31.09 -20.45
C GLN A 916 -6.37 30.03 -21.31
N VAL A 917 -5.69 30.45 -22.38
CA VAL A 917 -4.95 29.52 -23.27
C VAL A 917 -3.88 28.73 -22.48
N LYS A 918 -3.12 29.39 -21.57
CA LYS A 918 -2.21 28.70 -20.64
C LYS A 918 -2.92 27.63 -19.81
N GLY A 919 -4.11 27.93 -19.28
CA GLY A 919 -4.91 26.97 -18.51
C GLY A 919 -5.35 25.76 -19.34
N ARG A 920 -5.78 25.97 -20.59
CA ARG A 920 -6.17 24.88 -21.50
C ARG A 920 -5.01 23.95 -21.85
N VAL A 921 -3.80 24.49 -21.93
CA VAL A 921 -2.55 23.73 -22.14
C VAL A 921 -2.24 22.87 -20.92
N ALA A 922 -2.33 23.43 -19.71
CA ALA A 922 -2.14 22.70 -18.46
C ALA A 922 -3.19 21.59 -18.21
N CYS A 923 -4.43 21.72 -18.73
CA CYS A 923 -5.45 20.67 -18.63
C CYS A 923 -5.04 19.33 -19.28
N GLU A 924 -4.26 19.37 -20.37
CA GLU A 924 -3.87 18.17 -21.12
C GLU A 924 -2.56 17.54 -20.62
N ILE A 925 -1.88 18.19 -19.67
CA ILE A 925 -0.66 17.69 -19.00
C ILE A 925 -1.06 17.03 -17.67
N THR A 926 -0.69 15.76 -17.49
CA THR A 926 -1.03 14.97 -16.27
C THR A 926 0.09 14.08 -15.74
N THR A 927 1.11 13.73 -16.55
CA THR A 927 2.19 12.79 -16.14
C THR A 927 3.37 13.48 -15.43
N GLY A 928 3.43 14.82 -15.46
CA GLY A 928 4.40 15.70 -14.78
C GLY A 928 3.78 17.06 -14.41
N ASP A 929 4.54 17.93 -13.75
CA ASP A 929 4.04 19.21 -13.19
C ASP A 929 3.45 20.15 -14.26
N GLU A 930 2.14 20.36 -14.16
CA GLU A 930 1.31 21.07 -15.12
C GLU A 930 1.58 22.58 -15.19
N LEU A 931 2.11 23.19 -14.11
CA LEU A 931 2.45 24.61 -14.08
C LEU A 931 3.82 24.87 -14.69
N VAL A 932 4.84 24.11 -14.26
CA VAL A 932 6.22 24.26 -14.74
C VAL A 932 6.31 23.95 -16.23
N LEU A 933 5.68 22.87 -16.70
CA LEU A 933 5.69 22.52 -18.13
C LEU A 933 4.99 23.57 -18.99
N THR A 934 3.85 24.09 -18.54
CA THR A 934 3.13 25.16 -19.25
C THR A 934 3.99 26.41 -19.36
N GLU A 935 4.58 26.89 -18.26
CA GLU A 935 5.43 28.08 -18.29
C GLU A 935 6.71 27.88 -19.13
N LEU A 936 7.29 26.67 -19.18
CA LEU A 936 8.41 26.36 -20.10
C LEU A 936 8.00 26.39 -21.58
N ILE A 937 6.77 25.99 -21.91
CA ILE A 937 6.22 26.13 -23.28
C ILE A 937 6.05 27.61 -23.63
N PHE A 938 5.38 28.40 -22.77
CA PHE A 938 5.08 29.81 -23.06
C PHE A 938 6.30 30.73 -22.99
N ASN A 939 7.32 30.40 -22.17
CA ASN A 939 8.64 31.04 -22.20
C ASN A 939 9.48 30.62 -23.42
N GLY A 940 8.97 29.75 -24.29
CA GLY A 940 9.62 29.35 -25.54
C GLY A 940 10.83 28.43 -25.41
N VAL A 941 11.10 27.87 -24.21
CA VAL A 941 12.35 27.15 -23.90
C VAL A 941 12.59 25.97 -24.84
N PHE A 942 11.54 25.27 -25.27
CA PHE A 942 11.63 24.14 -26.20
C PHE A 942 11.88 24.54 -27.67
N ASN A 943 11.81 25.83 -28.02
CA ASN A 943 11.99 26.29 -29.40
C ASN A 943 13.44 26.15 -29.88
N ASP A 944 14.42 26.40 -29.02
CA ASP A 944 15.85 26.37 -29.38
C ASP A 944 16.51 24.98 -29.16
N LEU A 945 15.91 24.13 -28.32
CA LEU A 945 16.46 22.81 -27.97
C LEU A 945 16.35 21.80 -29.12
N THR A 946 17.33 20.90 -29.22
CA THR A 946 17.22 19.70 -30.08
C THR A 946 16.26 18.67 -29.46
N PRO A 947 15.66 17.75 -30.24
CA PRO A 947 14.78 16.73 -29.68
C PRO A 947 15.43 15.86 -28.59
N GLU A 948 16.73 15.57 -28.70
CA GLU A 948 17.50 14.84 -27.68
C GLU A 948 17.59 15.64 -26.37
N GLN A 949 17.81 16.95 -26.45
CA GLN A 949 17.85 17.84 -25.29
C GLN A 949 16.47 18.02 -24.65
N ILE A 950 15.40 18.09 -25.46
CA ILE A 950 14.01 18.10 -24.99
C ILE A 950 13.70 16.81 -24.21
N VAL A 951 14.05 15.65 -24.77
CA VAL A 951 13.87 14.33 -24.17
C VAL A 951 14.67 14.21 -22.85
N ALA A 952 15.91 14.69 -22.82
CA ALA A 952 16.72 14.75 -21.60
C ALA A 952 16.09 15.67 -20.53
N LEU A 953 15.65 16.88 -20.89
CA LEU A 953 15.05 17.84 -19.95
C LEU A 953 13.73 17.32 -19.35
N LEU A 954 12.87 16.71 -20.18
CA LEU A 954 11.60 16.15 -19.73
C LEU A 954 11.78 14.91 -18.82
N SER A 955 12.94 14.25 -18.84
CA SER A 955 13.23 13.13 -17.92
C SER A 955 13.17 13.54 -16.43
N CYS A 956 13.48 14.80 -16.12
CA CYS A 956 13.44 15.36 -14.77
C CYS A 956 12.05 15.31 -14.11
N PHE A 957 10.99 15.27 -14.91
CA PHE A 957 9.60 15.31 -14.44
C PHE A 957 9.03 13.93 -14.12
N VAL A 958 9.59 12.87 -14.70
CA VAL A 958 9.02 11.50 -14.64
C VAL A 958 9.77 10.56 -13.70
N PHE A 959 11.02 10.88 -13.34
CA PHE A 959 11.85 10.02 -12.49
C PHE A 959 11.77 10.40 -11.01
N GLN A 960 11.05 9.59 -10.22
CA GLN A 960 10.77 9.89 -8.81
C GLN A 960 11.59 9.06 -7.80
N GLU A 961 12.29 7.99 -8.20
CA GLU A 961 13.02 7.13 -7.24
C GLU A 961 14.20 7.87 -6.56
N LYS A 962 14.65 7.39 -5.39
CA LYS A 962 15.83 7.94 -4.69
C LYS A 962 17.09 7.23 -5.22
N SER A 963 17.98 7.96 -5.92
CA SER A 963 19.30 7.45 -6.30
C SER A 963 20.25 7.43 -5.09
N THR A 964 21.20 6.48 -5.11
CA THR A 964 22.37 6.50 -4.20
C THR A 964 23.57 7.22 -4.79
N ASP A 965 23.50 7.53 -6.08
CA ASP A 965 24.57 8.15 -6.84
C ASP A 965 24.47 9.67 -6.69
N ASP A 966 25.60 10.34 -6.41
CA ASP A 966 25.72 11.79 -6.55
C ASP A 966 25.31 12.20 -7.96
N ALA A 967 24.70 13.38 -8.12
CA ALA A 967 24.22 13.84 -9.42
C ALA A 967 25.36 13.76 -10.47
N PRO A 968 25.13 13.10 -11.63
CA PRO A 968 26.18 12.89 -12.61
C PRO A 968 26.74 14.23 -13.11
N ARG A 969 28.00 14.22 -13.57
CA ARG A 969 28.60 15.39 -14.21
C ARG A 969 28.00 15.56 -15.61
N LEU A 970 26.82 16.19 -15.64
CA LEU A 970 26.04 16.51 -16.82
C LEU A 970 26.90 17.08 -17.94
N ALA A 971 26.59 16.69 -19.18
CA ALA A 971 27.15 17.33 -20.36
C ALA A 971 26.92 18.87 -20.30
N THR A 972 27.89 19.65 -20.77
CA THR A 972 27.84 21.13 -20.75
C THR A 972 26.61 21.68 -21.50
N GLU A 973 26.14 20.95 -22.51
CA GLU A 973 24.94 21.23 -23.30
C GLU A 973 23.64 21.08 -22.48
N LEU A 974 23.61 20.17 -21.49
CA LEU A 974 22.44 19.87 -20.66
C LEU A 974 22.37 20.73 -19.38
N ALA A 975 23.48 21.35 -18.98
CA ALA A 975 23.55 22.22 -17.81
C ALA A 975 22.72 23.51 -17.96
N VAL A 976 22.65 24.09 -19.17
CA VAL A 976 21.88 25.32 -19.43
C VAL A 976 20.36 25.05 -19.39
N PRO A 977 19.80 24.03 -20.08
CA PRO A 977 18.39 23.67 -19.95
C PRO A 977 17.97 23.32 -18.51
N LEU A 978 18.81 22.58 -17.77
CA LEU A 978 18.53 22.28 -16.37
C LEU A 978 18.48 23.53 -15.48
N ARG A 979 19.37 24.50 -15.71
CA ARG A 979 19.36 25.76 -14.98
C ARG A 979 18.07 26.55 -15.22
N ILE A 980 17.61 26.64 -16.47
CA ILE A 980 16.35 27.33 -16.83
C ILE A 980 15.15 26.64 -16.16
N LEU A 981 15.14 25.30 -16.10
CA LEU A 981 14.15 24.53 -15.34
C LEU A 981 14.19 24.88 -13.85
N GLN A 982 15.36 24.89 -13.21
CA GLN A 982 15.51 25.20 -11.79
C GLN A 982 15.08 26.64 -11.44
N GLU A 983 15.44 27.62 -12.27
CA GLU A 983 15.00 29.02 -12.11
C GLU A 983 13.48 29.16 -12.31
N THR A 984 12.88 28.40 -13.24
CA THR A 984 11.42 28.37 -13.45
C THR A 984 10.68 27.73 -12.27
N VAL A 985 11.18 26.60 -11.74
CA VAL A 985 10.64 25.90 -10.57
C VAL A 985 10.67 26.79 -9.32
N LYS A 986 11.79 27.48 -9.07
CA LYS A 986 11.93 28.43 -7.94
C LYS A 986 10.94 29.60 -8.05
N ARG A 987 10.78 30.20 -9.23
CA ARG A 987 9.77 31.26 -9.46
C ARG A 987 8.35 30.78 -9.14
N ILE A 988 7.99 29.55 -9.54
CA ILE A 988 6.65 28.98 -9.27
C ILE A 988 6.45 28.66 -7.78
N ALA A 989 7.50 28.20 -7.08
CA ALA A 989 7.47 28.05 -5.62
C ALA A 989 7.24 29.40 -4.93
N GLN A 990 8.00 30.43 -5.30
CA GLN A 990 7.90 31.77 -4.73
C GLN A 990 6.52 32.39 -4.98
N VAL A 991 5.99 32.31 -6.21
CA VAL A 991 4.62 32.72 -6.55
C VAL A 991 3.57 31.98 -5.72
N SER A 992 3.80 30.71 -5.40
CA SER A 992 2.92 29.91 -4.54
C SER A 992 2.96 30.37 -3.08
N ILE A 993 4.14 30.61 -2.53
CA ILE A 993 4.36 31.13 -1.16
C ILE A 993 3.71 32.51 -1.01
N GLU A 994 3.91 33.42 -1.96
CA GLU A 994 3.26 34.75 -2.00
C GLU A 994 1.72 34.64 -2.05
N CYS A 995 1.18 33.63 -2.73
CA CYS A 995 -0.25 33.33 -2.76
C CYS A 995 -0.77 32.65 -1.49
N LYS A 996 0.07 32.51 -0.44
CA LYS A 996 -0.20 31.81 0.82
C LYS A 996 -0.57 30.33 0.61
N PHE A 997 0.03 29.67 -0.37
CA PHE A 997 -0.03 28.22 -0.52
C PHE A 997 1.11 27.59 0.30
N PRO A 998 0.84 26.60 1.18
CA PRO A 998 1.87 26.01 2.05
C PRO A 998 2.76 25.06 1.25
N ILE A 999 3.91 25.56 0.79
CA ILE A 999 4.90 24.79 0.03
C ILE A 999 6.32 25.16 0.46
N ASP A 1000 7.19 24.16 0.53
CA ASP A 1000 8.61 24.32 0.80
C ASP A 1000 9.39 24.39 -0.53
N GLU A 1001 10.29 25.37 -0.67
CA GLU A 1001 11.05 25.59 -1.92
C GLU A 1001 12.04 24.44 -2.19
N GLU A 1002 12.64 23.85 -1.16
CA GLU A 1002 13.57 22.73 -1.31
C GLU A 1002 12.83 21.43 -1.61
N GLU A 1003 11.75 21.09 -0.89
CA GLU A 1003 10.96 19.88 -1.17
C GLU A 1003 10.35 19.93 -2.58
N TYR A 1004 9.85 21.10 -3.02
CA TYR A 1004 9.35 21.26 -4.40
C TYR A 1004 10.46 21.13 -5.44
N SER A 1005 11.62 21.76 -5.22
CA SER A 1005 12.78 21.65 -6.11
C SER A 1005 13.28 20.20 -6.22
N ASN A 1006 13.30 19.46 -5.12
CA ASN A 1006 13.75 18.06 -5.05
C ASN A 1006 12.83 17.05 -5.78
N LYS A 1007 11.66 17.48 -6.28
CA LYS A 1007 10.81 16.66 -7.17
C LYS A 1007 11.44 16.48 -8.55
N PHE A 1008 12.20 17.47 -9.04
CA PHE A 1008 12.72 17.50 -10.40
C PHE A 1008 14.15 16.96 -10.45
N LYS A 1009 14.33 15.70 -10.86
CA LYS A 1009 15.59 14.95 -10.65
C LYS A 1009 16.42 14.81 -11.93
N PRO A 1010 17.61 15.45 -12.05
CA PRO A 1010 18.43 15.40 -13.25
C PRO A 1010 19.19 14.07 -13.47
N VAL A 1011 19.02 13.08 -12.58
CA VAL A 1011 19.82 11.84 -12.52
C VAL A 1011 19.80 11.02 -13.82
N LEU A 1012 18.70 11.07 -14.59
CA LEU A 1012 18.57 10.37 -15.85
C LEU A 1012 18.89 11.22 -17.09
N MET A 1013 19.23 12.51 -16.98
CA MET A 1013 19.40 13.39 -18.14
C MET A 1013 20.45 12.87 -19.13
N ASP A 1014 21.67 12.56 -18.68
CA ASP A 1014 22.73 12.02 -19.55
C ASP A 1014 22.39 10.64 -20.13
N VAL A 1015 21.71 9.79 -19.32
CA VAL A 1015 21.27 8.43 -19.69
C VAL A 1015 20.24 8.49 -20.84
N VAL A 1016 19.31 9.43 -20.73
CA VAL A 1016 18.21 9.66 -21.68
C VAL A 1016 18.70 10.42 -22.93
N TYR A 1017 19.64 11.36 -22.78
CA TYR A 1017 20.32 12.03 -23.89
C TYR A 1017 21.12 11.04 -24.74
N ALA A 1018 21.93 10.20 -24.10
CA ALA A 1018 22.70 9.17 -24.79
C ALA A 1018 21.79 8.18 -25.54
N TRP A 1019 20.65 7.79 -24.95
CA TRP A 1019 19.65 6.97 -25.64
C TRP A 1019 19.08 7.67 -26.88
N ALA A 1020 18.64 8.93 -26.75
CA ALA A 1020 18.07 9.69 -27.87
C ALA A 1020 19.09 9.95 -29.00
N ALA A 1021 20.39 9.99 -28.68
CA ALA A 1021 21.50 10.03 -29.63
C ALA A 1021 21.89 8.65 -30.22
N GLY A 1022 21.19 7.57 -29.87
CA GLY A 1022 21.38 6.23 -30.44
C GLY A 1022 22.32 5.28 -29.69
N ALA A 1023 22.63 5.55 -28.41
CA ALA A 1023 23.40 4.61 -27.58
C ALA A 1023 22.61 3.33 -27.29
N LYS A 1024 23.32 2.20 -27.15
CA LYS A 1024 22.71 0.87 -26.91
C LYS A 1024 22.21 0.73 -25.48
N PHE A 1025 21.18 -0.10 -25.26
CA PHE A 1025 20.58 -0.24 -23.93
C PHE A 1025 21.61 -0.77 -22.90
N SER A 1026 22.43 -1.74 -23.32
CA SER A 1026 23.55 -2.28 -22.54
C SER A 1026 24.74 -1.32 -22.32
N GLN A 1027 24.70 -0.11 -22.89
CA GLN A 1027 25.61 1.01 -22.58
C GLN A 1027 24.97 1.94 -21.54
N ILE A 1028 23.72 2.37 -21.74
CA ILE A 1028 23.05 3.30 -20.81
C ILE A 1028 22.82 2.67 -19.42
N CYS A 1029 22.57 1.36 -19.34
CA CYS A 1029 22.50 0.61 -18.07
C CYS A 1029 23.84 0.52 -17.32
N LYS A 1030 24.96 0.97 -17.91
CA LYS A 1030 26.27 1.09 -17.24
C LYS A 1030 26.58 2.53 -16.80
N MET A 1031 25.74 3.50 -17.17
CA MET A 1031 25.90 4.92 -16.81
C MET A 1031 25.27 5.26 -15.44
N THR A 1032 24.51 4.34 -14.83
CA THR A 1032 23.76 4.58 -13.58
C THR A 1032 23.61 3.29 -12.76
N SER A 1033 23.41 3.40 -11.43
CA SER A 1033 23.07 2.25 -10.57
C SER A 1033 21.56 1.93 -10.51
N ILE A 1034 20.74 2.62 -11.32
CA ILE A 1034 19.30 2.42 -11.41
C ILE A 1034 18.98 1.12 -12.18
N PHE A 1035 18.09 0.30 -11.61
CA PHE A 1035 17.62 -0.95 -12.22
C PHE A 1035 17.00 -0.75 -13.62
N GLU A 1036 17.26 -1.69 -14.53
CA GLU A 1036 16.86 -1.64 -15.94
C GLU A 1036 15.35 -1.44 -16.11
N GLY A 1037 14.51 -2.16 -15.34
CA GLY A 1037 13.05 -1.98 -15.38
C GLY A 1037 12.55 -0.65 -14.81
N SER A 1038 13.34 0.01 -13.97
CA SER A 1038 13.04 1.38 -13.51
C SER A 1038 13.36 2.40 -14.61
N ILE A 1039 14.42 2.17 -15.40
CA ILE A 1039 14.73 2.94 -16.61
C ILE A 1039 13.62 2.77 -17.66
N ILE A 1040 13.16 1.53 -17.94
CA ILE A 1040 12.03 1.30 -18.87
C ILE A 1040 10.75 2.03 -18.42
N ARG A 1041 10.45 2.01 -17.11
CA ARG A 1041 9.31 2.73 -16.54
C ARG A 1041 9.42 4.25 -16.74
N ALA A 1042 10.61 4.82 -16.57
CA ALA A 1042 10.87 6.22 -16.83
C ALA A 1042 10.67 6.56 -18.32
N PHE A 1043 11.22 5.77 -19.25
CA PHE A 1043 11.01 5.97 -20.69
C PHE A 1043 9.53 5.89 -21.11
N ARG A 1044 8.74 4.94 -20.57
CA ARG A 1044 7.29 4.87 -20.87
C ARG A 1044 6.53 6.10 -20.38
N ARG A 1045 6.81 6.58 -19.15
CA ARG A 1045 6.23 7.85 -18.66
C ARG A 1045 6.69 9.06 -19.47
N LEU A 1046 7.91 9.03 -19.99
CA LEU A 1046 8.45 10.09 -20.84
C LEU A 1046 7.79 10.11 -22.23
N GLU A 1047 7.50 8.94 -22.80
CA GLU A 1047 6.69 8.81 -24.03
C GLU A 1047 5.25 9.29 -23.82
N GLU A 1048 4.62 8.95 -22.69
CA GLU A 1048 3.29 9.42 -22.29
C GLU A 1048 3.26 10.94 -22.09
N LEU A 1049 4.27 11.50 -21.39
CA LEU A 1049 4.42 12.93 -21.21
C LEU A 1049 4.63 13.64 -22.56
N LEU A 1050 5.46 13.12 -23.46
CA LEU A 1050 5.66 13.72 -24.79
C LEU A 1050 4.39 13.68 -25.65
N LYS A 1051 3.55 12.64 -25.54
CA LYS A 1051 2.22 12.63 -26.19
C LYS A 1051 1.32 13.74 -25.65
N GLN A 1052 1.35 13.99 -24.34
CA GLN A 1052 0.65 15.13 -23.73
C GLN A 1052 1.22 16.47 -24.24
N MET A 1053 2.54 16.61 -24.32
CA MET A 1053 3.21 17.81 -24.84
C MET A 1053 2.88 18.06 -26.33
N CYS A 1054 2.70 17.01 -27.15
CA CYS A 1054 2.19 17.14 -28.53
C CYS A 1054 0.77 17.73 -28.56
N VAL A 1055 -0.15 17.17 -27.76
CA VAL A 1055 -1.54 17.65 -27.66
C VAL A 1055 -1.59 19.09 -27.13
N ALA A 1056 -0.74 19.41 -26.15
CA ALA A 1056 -0.57 20.74 -25.59
C ALA A 1056 -0.06 21.76 -26.62
N ALA A 1057 0.97 21.42 -27.41
CA ALA A 1057 1.46 22.26 -28.51
C ALA A 1057 0.39 22.47 -29.60
N LYS A 1058 -0.37 21.41 -29.93
CA LYS A 1058 -1.50 21.45 -30.85
C LYS A 1058 -2.64 22.37 -30.36
N ALA A 1059 -2.91 22.38 -29.05
CA ALA A 1059 -3.91 23.27 -28.44
C ALA A 1059 -3.52 24.77 -28.50
N ILE A 1060 -2.22 25.08 -28.65
CA ILE A 1060 -1.71 26.44 -28.93
C ILE A 1060 -1.73 26.74 -30.45
N GLY A 1061 -1.78 25.71 -31.30
CA GLY A 1061 -1.60 25.83 -32.74
C GLY A 1061 -0.13 25.88 -33.19
N ASN A 1062 0.83 25.57 -32.29
CA ASN A 1062 2.26 25.59 -32.61
C ASN A 1062 2.71 24.27 -33.25
N THR A 1063 2.52 24.17 -34.57
CA THR A 1063 2.86 22.97 -35.37
C THR A 1063 4.35 22.65 -35.40
N ASN A 1064 5.23 23.65 -35.28
CA ASN A 1064 6.68 23.43 -35.18
C ASN A 1064 7.03 22.67 -33.89
N LEU A 1065 6.43 23.08 -32.78
CA LEU A 1065 6.62 22.44 -31.49
C LEU A 1065 5.93 21.05 -31.42
N GLU A 1066 4.75 20.90 -32.03
CA GLU A 1066 4.10 19.59 -32.23
C GLU A 1066 5.01 18.61 -32.99
N ASN A 1067 5.63 19.07 -34.08
CA ASN A 1067 6.60 18.27 -34.85
C ASN A 1067 7.88 17.94 -34.06
N LYS A 1068 8.45 18.89 -33.29
CA LYS A 1068 9.61 18.62 -32.42
C LYS A 1068 9.30 17.56 -31.36
N PHE A 1069 8.14 17.64 -30.72
CA PHE A 1069 7.72 16.62 -29.75
C PHE A 1069 7.43 15.26 -30.43
N ALA A 1070 6.91 15.25 -31.66
CA ALA A 1070 6.74 14.02 -32.44
C ALA A 1070 8.09 13.37 -32.81
N GLU A 1071 9.11 14.15 -33.21
CA GLU A 1071 10.45 13.62 -33.47
C GLU A 1071 11.12 13.08 -32.19
N ALA A 1072 10.95 13.80 -31.06
CA ALA A 1072 11.35 13.35 -29.74
C ALA A 1072 10.69 12.00 -29.35
N ILE A 1073 9.40 11.81 -29.63
CA ILE A 1073 8.72 10.52 -29.47
C ILE A 1073 9.40 9.44 -30.31
N VAL A 1074 9.71 9.71 -31.60
CA VAL A 1074 10.35 8.71 -32.47
C VAL A 1074 11.71 8.25 -31.92
N LYS A 1075 12.53 9.16 -31.40
CA LYS A 1075 13.85 8.84 -30.80
C LYS A 1075 13.73 7.97 -29.54
N ILE A 1076 12.66 8.10 -28.75
CA ILE A 1076 12.37 7.17 -27.64
C ILE A 1076 11.74 5.87 -28.13
N LYS A 1077 10.76 5.94 -29.04
CA LYS A 1077 9.83 4.85 -29.37
C LYS A 1077 10.49 3.63 -29.99
N LEU A 1078 11.66 3.80 -30.61
CA LEU A 1078 12.59 2.73 -31.00
C LEU A 1078 12.90 1.75 -29.85
N PHE A 1079 12.81 2.19 -28.60
CA PHE A 1079 12.91 1.35 -27.42
C PHE A 1079 11.60 0.61 -27.11
N CYS A 1080 10.51 1.36 -27.00
CA CYS A 1080 9.27 0.89 -26.40
C CYS A 1080 8.62 -0.23 -27.23
N THR A 1081 8.74 -0.22 -28.56
CA THR A 1081 8.13 -1.25 -29.43
C THR A 1081 8.64 -2.67 -29.17
N PHE A 1082 9.88 -2.84 -28.68
CA PHE A 1082 10.43 -4.17 -28.35
C PHE A 1082 10.05 -4.67 -26.95
N PHE A 1083 9.56 -3.77 -26.07
CA PHE A 1083 9.21 -4.10 -24.69
C PHE A 1083 7.71 -3.95 -24.39
N ILE A 1084 6.85 -3.63 -25.36
CA ILE A 1084 5.39 -3.74 -25.23
C ILE A 1084 5.02 -5.20 -24.93
N SER A 1085 3.95 -5.43 -24.17
CA SER A 1085 3.46 -6.76 -23.72
C SER A 1085 2.84 -7.59 -24.85
N ASN A 1086 3.47 -7.58 -26.02
CA ASN A 1086 3.19 -8.43 -27.17
C ASN A 1086 4.06 -9.69 -27.09
N VAL A 1087 3.89 -10.48 -26.02
CA VAL A 1087 4.12 -11.93 -26.16
C VAL A 1087 3.09 -12.39 -27.20
N PRO A 1088 3.49 -12.85 -28.40
CA PRO A 1088 2.53 -13.20 -29.44
C PRO A 1088 1.67 -14.39 -28.99
N ASN A 1089 0.52 -14.61 -29.65
CA ASN A 1089 -0.43 -15.68 -29.34
C ASN A 1089 0.13 -17.09 -29.64
N VAL A 1090 1.16 -17.51 -28.91
CA VAL A 1090 2.01 -18.69 -29.18
C VAL A 1090 2.40 -19.39 -27.85
N ILE A 1091 1.41 -19.69 -27.02
CA ILE A 1091 1.26 -20.85 -26.12
C ILE A 1091 -0.25 -20.87 -25.77
N PRO A 1092 -1.06 -21.59 -26.55
CA PRO A 1092 -1.89 -22.64 -25.92
C PRO A 1092 -1.59 -24.05 -26.45
N ASN A 1093 -1.42 -24.19 -27.77
CA ASN A 1093 -1.42 -25.50 -28.44
C ASN A 1093 -0.28 -26.43 -27.99
N ALA A 1094 0.89 -25.89 -27.64
CA ALA A 1094 2.01 -26.68 -27.15
C ALA A 1094 1.72 -27.40 -25.81
N ALA A 1095 0.89 -26.81 -24.94
CA ALA A 1095 0.46 -27.46 -23.71
C ALA A 1095 -0.65 -28.49 -23.98
N ALA A 1096 -1.57 -28.20 -24.91
CA ALA A 1096 -2.66 -29.09 -25.28
C ALA A 1096 -2.21 -30.39 -25.98
N GLU A 1097 -1.13 -30.34 -26.78
CA GLU A 1097 -0.60 -31.54 -27.46
C GLU A 1097 0.38 -32.38 -26.60
N LEU A 1098 0.87 -31.83 -25.47
CA LEU A 1098 1.80 -32.52 -24.57
C LEU A 1098 1.22 -32.85 -23.18
N SER A 1099 -0.06 -32.53 -22.93
CA SER A 1099 -0.74 -32.97 -21.71
C SER A 1099 -0.85 -34.51 -21.67
N LEU A 1100 -0.03 -35.15 -20.86
CA LEU A 1100 -0.23 -36.55 -20.48
C LEU A 1100 -1.65 -36.71 -19.90
N PRO A 1101 -2.40 -37.77 -20.26
CA PRO A 1101 -3.73 -37.97 -19.71
C PRO A 1101 -3.65 -38.06 -18.18
N PRO A 1102 -4.57 -37.41 -17.44
CA PRO A 1102 -4.49 -37.35 -15.99
C PRO A 1102 -4.44 -38.77 -15.41
N VAL A 1103 -3.42 -39.03 -14.59
CA VAL A 1103 -3.24 -40.33 -13.93
C VAL A 1103 -4.52 -40.65 -13.17
N LYS A 1104 -5.18 -41.76 -13.56
CA LYS A 1104 -6.36 -42.29 -12.86
C LYS A 1104 -5.97 -42.72 -11.45
N ARG A 1105 -5.92 -41.77 -10.52
CA ARG A 1105 -5.93 -42.03 -9.08
C ARG A 1105 -7.28 -42.68 -8.77
N THR A 1106 -7.23 -43.97 -8.44
CA THR A 1106 -8.42 -44.76 -8.09
C THR A 1106 -9.11 -44.11 -6.89
N ARG A 1107 -10.34 -43.64 -7.13
CA ARG A 1107 -11.23 -43.13 -6.09
C ARG A 1107 -11.59 -44.29 -5.16
N LEU A 1108 -11.09 -44.27 -3.93
CA LEU A 1108 -11.52 -45.19 -2.88
C LEU A 1108 -12.89 -44.70 -2.37
N GLU A 1109 -13.95 -45.26 -2.93
CA GLU A 1109 -15.32 -44.92 -2.56
C GLU A 1109 -15.70 -45.60 -1.24
N TYR A 1110 -15.52 -44.90 -0.13
CA TYR A 1110 -16.12 -45.27 1.16
C TYR A 1110 -17.58 -44.82 1.20
N SER A 1111 -18.46 -45.58 0.54
CA SER A 1111 -19.91 -45.37 0.60
C SER A 1111 -20.49 -45.85 1.93
N THR A 1112 -20.98 -44.94 2.78
CA THR A 1112 -21.63 -45.28 4.05
C THR A 1112 -23.07 -45.78 3.83
N VAL A 1113 -23.23 -47.08 3.60
CA VAL A 1113 -24.57 -47.70 3.44
C VAL A 1113 -25.16 -48.04 4.81
N ALA A 1114 -26.31 -47.44 5.14
CA ALA A 1114 -27.07 -47.75 6.33
C ALA A 1114 -28.34 -48.56 6.00
N LYS A 1115 -28.49 -49.73 6.64
CA LYS A 1115 -29.73 -50.54 6.77
C LYS A 1115 -30.38 -51.01 5.45
N THR A 1116 -30.21 -52.29 5.12
CA THR A 1116 -31.17 -53.38 5.46
C THR A 1116 -30.71 -54.74 4.88
N GLY A 1117 -31.09 -55.86 5.53
CA GLY A 1117 -31.38 -57.12 4.82
C GLY A 1117 -30.32 -58.26 4.77
N TYR A 1118 -30.40 -59.16 5.76
CA TYR A 1118 -30.38 -60.64 5.61
C TYR A 1118 -29.16 -61.44 5.04
N ILE A 1119 -28.60 -62.28 5.95
CA ILE A 1119 -28.19 -63.71 5.80
C ILE A 1119 -26.90 -64.11 5.01
N ASP A 1120 -25.83 -64.34 5.79
CA ASP A 1120 -25.14 -65.64 6.01
C ASP A 1120 -24.27 -66.30 4.85
N PRO A 1121 -23.44 -67.36 5.09
CA PRO A 1121 -21.99 -67.20 4.92
C PRO A 1121 -21.21 -68.37 4.25
N ALA A 1122 -19.91 -68.15 3.90
CA ALA A 1122 -18.94 -69.24 3.68
C ALA A 1122 -17.45 -68.82 3.73
N THR A 1123 -16.70 -69.39 4.70
CA THR A 1123 -15.32 -69.96 4.63
C THR A 1123 -14.21 -69.44 3.68
N LYS A 1124 -12.90 -69.47 4.00
CA LYS A 1124 -12.11 -69.60 5.27
C LYS A 1124 -10.59 -69.45 4.97
N ASN A 1125 -9.81 -69.03 5.99
CA ASN A 1125 -8.38 -69.32 6.27
C ASN A 1125 -7.22 -69.08 5.25
N ASP A 1126 -6.45 -68.01 5.51
CA ASP A 1126 -5.06 -67.97 6.04
C ASP A 1126 -3.75 -68.46 5.33
N TYR A 1127 -2.65 -67.85 5.82
CA TYR A 1127 -1.22 -68.26 5.93
C TYR A 1127 -0.22 -68.14 4.73
N TYR A 1128 0.39 -66.94 4.64
CA TYR A 1128 1.84 -66.64 4.85
C TYR A 1128 3.00 -67.21 3.99
N PHE A 1129 3.99 -66.31 3.78
CA PHE A 1129 5.47 -66.46 3.66
C PHE A 1129 6.23 -66.77 2.33
N ASN A 1130 7.15 -65.83 2.04
CA ASN A 1130 8.54 -65.94 1.55
C ASN A 1130 8.94 -66.35 0.11
N PHE A 1131 9.78 -65.47 -0.46
CA PHE A 1131 10.77 -65.61 -1.55
C PHE A 1131 12.00 -66.48 -1.16
N PRO A 1132 13.02 -66.73 -2.04
CA PRO A 1132 13.12 -66.92 -3.51
C PRO A 1132 13.94 -68.25 -3.78
N PRO A 1133 14.94 -68.43 -4.71
CA PRO A 1133 15.32 -67.77 -5.99
C PRO A 1133 15.74 -68.70 -7.20
N LYS A 1134 15.86 -68.05 -8.39
CA LYS A 1134 16.88 -68.26 -9.46
C LYS A 1134 16.88 -69.48 -10.45
N ASN A 1135 17.19 -69.10 -11.70
CA ASN A 1135 18.09 -69.73 -12.70
C ASN A 1135 17.61 -70.65 -13.88
N SER A 1136 17.83 -70.11 -15.09
CA SER A 1136 18.60 -70.67 -16.25
C SER A 1136 18.02 -71.62 -17.34
N GLN A 1137 18.10 -71.08 -18.58
CA GLN A 1137 18.45 -71.71 -19.89
C GLN A 1137 17.49 -72.61 -20.70
N LYS A 1138 17.28 -72.19 -21.98
CA LYS A 1138 17.24 -72.94 -23.29
C LYS A 1138 16.27 -74.16 -23.42
N THR A 1139 15.70 -74.51 -24.58
CA THR A 1139 16.19 -74.55 -25.99
C THR A 1139 15.09 -74.25 -27.05
N GLN A 1140 15.39 -74.53 -28.34
CA GLN A 1140 14.67 -74.18 -29.57
C GLN A 1140 13.34 -74.95 -29.82
N GLY A 1141 12.50 -74.40 -30.70
CA GLY A 1141 11.40 -75.09 -31.40
C GLY A 1141 10.82 -74.22 -32.53
N SER A 1142 10.56 -74.79 -33.71
CA SER A 1142 10.18 -74.08 -34.94
C SER A 1142 8.86 -74.62 -35.54
N TYR A 1143 8.02 -73.76 -36.14
CA TYR A 1143 7.05 -74.12 -37.19
C TYR A 1143 6.63 -72.88 -38.03
N GLU A 1144 5.83 -73.08 -39.08
CA GLU A 1144 5.89 -72.31 -40.34
C GLU A 1144 4.65 -71.46 -40.70
N THR A 1145 4.86 -70.53 -41.65
CA THR A 1145 3.93 -69.96 -42.65
C THR A 1145 2.47 -69.60 -42.29
N GLU A 1146 2.25 -68.27 -42.17
CA GLU A 1146 1.38 -67.39 -42.98
C GLU A 1146 0.09 -67.90 -43.71
N PRO A 1147 -0.94 -67.01 -43.86
CA PRO A 1147 -0.90 -66.05 -44.98
C PRO A 1147 -1.39 -64.62 -44.70
N LYS A 1148 -0.69 -63.61 -45.23
CA LYS A 1148 -1.14 -62.20 -45.27
C LYS A 1148 -1.64 -61.81 -46.67
N SER A 1149 -2.96 -61.76 -46.91
CA SER A 1149 -3.47 -61.41 -48.25
C SER A 1149 -4.63 -60.41 -48.33
N HIS A 1150 -5.34 -60.13 -47.23
CA HIS A 1150 -6.51 -59.23 -47.24
C HIS A 1150 -6.17 -57.78 -46.86
N LEU A 1151 -5.45 -57.57 -45.75
CA LEU A 1151 -5.14 -56.23 -45.22
C LEU A 1151 -4.30 -55.39 -46.21
N ALA A 1152 -3.30 -55.99 -46.85
CA ALA A 1152 -2.47 -55.31 -47.86
C ALA A 1152 -3.28 -54.87 -49.10
N LYS A 1153 -4.27 -55.67 -49.52
CA LYS A 1153 -5.19 -55.28 -50.61
C LYS A 1153 -6.10 -54.14 -50.20
N LEU A 1154 -6.57 -54.10 -48.95
CA LEU A 1154 -7.37 -52.99 -48.43
C LEU A 1154 -6.56 -51.69 -48.34
N ILE A 1155 -5.32 -51.76 -47.83
CA ILE A 1155 -4.41 -50.60 -47.73
C ILE A 1155 -4.11 -50.02 -49.12
N ASN A 1156 -3.68 -50.82 -50.10
CA ASN A 1156 -3.42 -50.31 -51.46
C ASN A 1156 -4.70 -49.75 -52.12
N LYS A 1157 -5.87 -50.33 -51.86
CA LYS A 1157 -7.15 -49.82 -52.40
C LYS A 1157 -7.59 -48.50 -51.76
N LEU A 1158 -7.20 -48.24 -50.51
CA LEU A 1158 -7.38 -46.93 -49.85
C LEU A 1158 -6.34 -45.92 -50.35
N PHE A 1159 -5.07 -46.31 -50.45
CA PHE A 1159 -3.98 -45.43 -50.87
C PHE A 1159 -4.19 -44.90 -52.30
N ASN A 1160 -4.54 -45.77 -53.26
CA ASN A 1160 -4.86 -45.35 -54.63
C ASN A 1160 -6.13 -44.47 -54.71
N LYS A 1161 -7.07 -44.62 -53.77
CA LYS A 1161 -8.29 -43.79 -53.70
C LYS A 1161 -8.04 -42.42 -53.05
N ALA A 1162 -6.97 -42.28 -52.28
CA ALA A 1162 -6.45 -40.98 -51.84
C ALA A 1162 -5.60 -40.33 -52.95
N TRP A 1163 -4.71 -41.09 -53.58
CA TRP A 1163 -3.85 -40.62 -54.67
C TRP A 1163 -4.63 -40.00 -55.83
N ASN A 1164 -5.71 -40.66 -56.29
CA ASN A 1164 -6.57 -40.15 -57.35
C ASN A 1164 -7.40 -38.90 -56.96
N LYS A 1165 -7.27 -38.37 -55.74
CA LYS A 1165 -7.79 -37.04 -55.36
C LYS A 1165 -6.73 -35.93 -55.43
N CYS A 1166 -5.44 -36.26 -55.59
CA CYS A 1166 -4.38 -35.26 -55.69
C CYS A 1166 -4.43 -34.44 -56.99
N ASN A 1167 -5.08 -34.95 -58.06
CA ASN A 1167 -5.30 -34.22 -59.31
C ASN A 1167 -6.01 -32.86 -59.12
N LEU A 1168 -6.84 -32.71 -58.09
CA LEU A 1168 -7.49 -31.44 -57.78
C LEU A 1168 -6.48 -30.34 -57.36
N ILE A 1169 -5.33 -30.74 -56.82
CA ILE A 1169 -4.22 -29.84 -56.47
C ILE A 1169 -3.47 -29.42 -57.74
N GLU A 1170 -3.33 -30.32 -58.72
CA GLU A 1170 -2.74 -29.99 -60.03
C GLU A 1170 -3.62 -28.99 -60.81
N GLU A 1171 -4.95 -29.12 -60.75
CA GLU A 1171 -5.88 -28.13 -61.31
C GLU A 1171 -5.75 -26.76 -60.65
N CYS A 1172 -5.73 -26.68 -59.31
CA CYS A 1172 -5.52 -25.42 -58.59
C CYS A 1172 -4.16 -24.78 -58.91
N VAL A 1173 -3.10 -25.57 -59.02
CA VAL A 1173 -1.76 -25.07 -59.39
C VAL A 1173 -1.72 -24.59 -60.85
N ALA A 1174 -2.40 -25.28 -61.77
CA ALA A 1174 -2.52 -24.84 -63.16
C ALA A 1174 -3.29 -23.51 -63.29
N GLN A 1175 -4.39 -23.34 -62.55
CA GLN A 1175 -5.15 -22.08 -62.50
C GLN A 1175 -4.33 -20.93 -61.92
N ALA A 1176 -3.66 -21.15 -60.78
CA ALA A 1176 -2.77 -20.16 -60.17
C ALA A 1176 -1.60 -19.76 -61.10
N THR A 1177 -1.01 -20.72 -61.81
CA THR A 1177 0.07 -20.47 -62.78
C THR A 1177 -0.43 -19.68 -64.00
N THR A 1178 -1.67 -19.95 -64.45
CA THR A 1178 -2.30 -19.22 -65.56
C THR A 1178 -2.59 -17.77 -65.18
N LEU A 1179 -3.16 -17.55 -63.98
CA LEU A 1179 -3.41 -16.21 -63.44
C LEU A 1179 -2.10 -15.40 -63.29
N TYR A 1180 -1.03 -16.05 -62.82
CA TYR A 1180 0.30 -15.43 -62.70
C TYR A 1180 0.86 -14.96 -64.04
N GLU A 1181 0.78 -15.75 -65.12
CA GLU A 1181 1.24 -15.32 -66.45
C GLU A 1181 0.38 -14.19 -67.03
N ILE A 1182 -0.94 -14.16 -66.79
CA ILE A 1182 -1.82 -13.05 -67.23
C ILE A 1182 -1.40 -11.73 -66.56
N ILE A 1183 -1.19 -11.74 -65.24
CA ILE A 1183 -0.72 -10.58 -64.46
C ILE A 1183 0.66 -10.12 -64.94
N LYS A 1184 1.61 -11.06 -65.07
CA LYS A 1184 2.98 -10.84 -65.51
C LYS A 1184 3.07 -10.24 -66.93
N CYS A 1185 2.15 -10.60 -67.82
CA CYS A 1185 2.06 -10.05 -69.18
C CYS A 1185 1.33 -8.70 -69.27
N ARG A 1186 0.84 -8.13 -68.15
CA ARG A 1186 0.12 -6.84 -68.08
C ARG A 1186 -1.12 -6.73 -68.99
N LYS A 1187 -1.76 -7.86 -69.33
CA LYS A 1187 -2.99 -7.87 -70.16
C LYS A 1187 -4.24 -7.62 -69.32
N LEU A 1188 -4.44 -6.35 -68.94
CA LEU A 1188 -5.55 -5.92 -68.08
C LEU A 1188 -6.96 -6.26 -68.64
N ALA A 1189 -7.11 -6.39 -69.95
CA ALA A 1189 -8.39 -6.78 -70.57
C ALA A 1189 -8.78 -8.25 -70.29
N ASP A 1190 -7.81 -9.17 -70.28
CA ASP A 1190 -8.06 -10.61 -70.14
C ASP A 1190 -8.33 -10.99 -68.67
N LEU A 1191 -7.78 -10.22 -67.71
CA LEU A 1191 -7.85 -10.51 -66.28
C LEU A 1191 -9.30 -10.51 -65.74
N LYS A 1192 -10.13 -9.56 -66.20
CA LYS A 1192 -11.51 -9.43 -65.71
C LYS A 1192 -12.37 -10.64 -66.10
N THR A 1193 -12.27 -11.06 -67.37
CA THR A 1193 -12.98 -12.23 -67.90
C THR A 1193 -12.54 -13.55 -67.25
N TYR A 1194 -11.32 -13.62 -66.70
CA TYR A 1194 -10.84 -14.79 -65.96
C TYR A 1194 -11.33 -14.83 -64.51
N ILE A 1195 -11.48 -13.66 -63.85
CA ILE A 1195 -12.01 -13.54 -62.49
C ILE A 1195 -13.51 -13.88 -62.45
N ASP A 1196 -14.29 -13.42 -63.44
CA ASP A 1196 -15.73 -13.69 -63.56
C ASP A 1196 -16.07 -15.19 -63.78
N PHE A 1197 -15.06 -16.07 -63.89
CA PHE A 1197 -15.22 -17.51 -64.20
C PHE A 1197 -14.88 -18.45 -63.02
N ILE A 1198 -14.49 -17.94 -61.84
CA ILE A 1198 -14.02 -18.76 -60.70
C ILE A 1198 -14.96 -18.64 -59.49
N ASP A 1199 -15.77 -19.68 -59.27
CA ASP A 1199 -16.63 -19.86 -58.10
C ASP A 1199 -15.82 -20.32 -56.87
N PHE A 1200 -15.38 -19.35 -56.07
CA PHE A 1200 -14.50 -19.56 -54.92
C PHE A 1200 -15.19 -20.21 -53.71
N GLU A 1201 -16.47 -19.90 -53.44
CA GLU A 1201 -17.22 -20.50 -52.32
C GLU A 1201 -17.36 -22.01 -52.50
N ASN A 1202 -17.81 -22.46 -53.68
CA ASN A 1202 -17.93 -23.89 -53.96
C ASN A 1202 -16.57 -24.61 -53.96
N ALA A 1203 -15.44 -23.92 -54.12
CA ALA A 1203 -14.11 -24.54 -53.96
C ALA A 1203 -13.75 -24.74 -52.48
N TYR A 1204 -14.01 -23.73 -51.64
CA TYR A 1204 -13.70 -23.72 -50.21
C TYR A 1204 -14.49 -24.79 -49.43
N ASP A 1205 -15.80 -24.89 -49.65
CA ASP A 1205 -16.65 -25.89 -48.98
C ASP A 1205 -16.27 -27.34 -49.37
N ARG A 1206 -15.86 -27.56 -50.62
CA ARG A 1206 -15.35 -28.88 -51.06
C ARG A 1206 -14.02 -29.24 -50.41
N ALA A 1207 -13.20 -28.28 -50.00
CA ALA A 1207 -11.99 -28.53 -49.22
C ALA A 1207 -12.33 -28.88 -47.75
N ASN A 1208 -13.14 -28.07 -47.08
CA ASN A 1208 -13.56 -28.32 -45.69
C ASN A 1208 -14.27 -29.66 -45.54
N GLY A 1209 -15.21 -29.98 -46.44
CA GLY A 1209 -15.94 -31.25 -46.47
C GLY A 1209 -15.11 -32.49 -46.82
N ILE A 1210 -13.81 -32.33 -47.16
CA ILE A 1210 -12.80 -33.39 -47.24
C ILE A 1210 -11.99 -33.47 -45.94
N GLY A 1211 -11.62 -32.32 -45.35
CA GLY A 1211 -10.90 -32.25 -44.07
C GLY A 1211 -11.63 -32.97 -42.93
N GLU A 1212 -12.93 -32.70 -42.75
CA GLU A 1212 -13.75 -33.38 -41.75
C GLU A 1212 -13.76 -34.91 -41.93
N LYS A 1213 -13.91 -35.39 -43.17
CA LYS A 1213 -14.00 -36.83 -43.47
C LYS A 1213 -12.66 -37.54 -43.27
N LEU A 1214 -11.55 -36.83 -43.46
CA LEU A 1214 -10.22 -37.31 -43.10
C LEU A 1214 -10.07 -37.41 -41.58
N LEU A 1215 -10.49 -36.37 -40.84
CA LEU A 1215 -10.46 -36.34 -39.38
C LEU A 1215 -11.36 -37.43 -38.74
N GLN A 1216 -12.53 -37.69 -39.34
CA GLN A 1216 -13.43 -38.77 -38.92
C GLN A 1216 -12.80 -40.16 -39.14
N ALA A 1217 -12.13 -40.38 -40.26
CA ALA A 1217 -11.40 -41.63 -40.53
C ALA A 1217 -10.22 -41.84 -39.56
N ILE A 1218 -9.49 -40.78 -39.21
CA ILE A 1218 -8.39 -40.80 -38.24
C ILE A 1218 -8.92 -41.09 -36.81
N LYS A 1219 -10.02 -40.43 -36.40
CA LYS A 1219 -10.70 -40.72 -35.12
C LYS A 1219 -11.20 -42.17 -35.05
N GLY A 1220 -11.71 -42.72 -36.16
CA GLY A 1220 -12.12 -44.13 -36.25
C GLY A 1220 -10.98 -45.14 -36.05
N LEU A 1221 -9.74 -44.79 -36.42
CA LEU A 1221 -8.55 -45.63 -36.20
C LEU A 1221 -8.06 -45.62 -34.74
N TYR A 1222 -8.39 -44.59 -33.96
CA TYR A 1222 -7.90 -44.42 -32.58
C TYR A 1222 -8.61 -45.30 -31.53
N HIS A 1223 -9.71 -45.98 -31.89
CA HIS A 1223 -10.53 -46.76 -30.95
C HIS A 1223 -10.40 -48.29 -31.07
N ALA A 1224 -9.31 -48.80 -31.67
CA ALA A 1224 -9.01 -50.24 -31.75
C ALA A 1224 -8.02 -50.71 -30.67
N PRO A 1225 -8.47 -51.38 -29.57
CA PRO A 1225 -7.60 -51.72 -28.45
C PRO A 1225 -6.78 -53.01 -28.70
N LYS A 1226 -5.60 -52.89 -29.33
CA LYS A 1226 -4.38 -53.73 -29.19
C LYS A 1226 -3.39 -53.51 -30.36
N LEU A 1227 -2.57 -52.45 -30.34
CA LEU A 1227 -1.42 -52.33 -31.26
C LEU A 1227 -0.30 -51.36 -30.83
N SER A 1228 0.03 -51.32 -29.53
CA SER A 1228 1.30 -50.74 -29.07
C SER A 1228 2.46 -51.74 -29.23
N VAL A 1229 3.69 -51.21 -29.35
CA VAL A 1229 4.96 -51.95 -29.51
C VAL A 1229 5.13 -52.71 -30.84
N ARG A 1230 5.32 -51.97 -31.96
CA ARG A 1230 6.19 -52.38 -33.11
C ARG A 1230 6.45 -51.32 -34.20
N ILE A 1231 6.66 -50.04 -33.85
CA ILE A 1231 6.97 -48.97 -34.83
C ILE A 1231 8.40 -48.40 -34.67
N ASN A 1232 8.93 -48.27 -33.44
CA ASN A 1232 10.24 -47.63 -33.20
C ASN A 1232 11.44 -48.33 -33.86
N ASP A 1233 11.34 -49.63 -34.18
CA ASP A 1233 12.45 -50.45 -34.69
C ASP A 1233 12.71 -50.24 -36.20
N ALA A 1234 11.80 -49.56 -36.91
CA ALA A 1234 11.92 -49.25 -38.35
C ALA A 1234 12.62 -47.91 -38.62
N VAL A 1235 12.54 -46.95 -37.70
CA VAL A 1235 13.07 -45.58 -37.90
C VAL A 1235 14.58 -45.52 -37.59
N SER A 1236 15.05 -46.32 -36.61
CA SER A 1236 16.42 -46.27 -36.09
C SER A 1236 17.52 -46.80 -37.03
N LYS A 1237 17.18 -47.28 -38.24
CA LYS A 1237 18.14 -47.91 -39.19
C LYS A 1237 18.47 -47.09 -40.44
N THR A 1238 18.03 -45.82 -40.50
CA THR A 1238 18.15 -44.99 -41.71
C THR A 1238 19.17 -43.85 -41.59
N VAL A 1239 19.91 -43.76 -40.48
CA VAL A 1239 20.75 -42.58 -40.14
C VAL A 1239 22.26 -42.79 -40.43
N ASP A 1240 22.79 -44.01 -40.27
CA ASP A 1240 24.24 -44.29 -40.31
C ASP A 1240 24.84 -44.42 -41.74
N TYR A 1241 24.48 -43.52 -42.66
CA TYR A 1241 25.14 -43.48 -43.98
C TYR A 1241 25.22 -42.10 -44.65
N ARG A 1242 26.14 -41.24 -44.17
CA ARG A 1242 27.10 -40.47 -44.99
C ARG A 1242 27.99 -39.50 -44.18
N ARG A 1243 29.23 -39.94 -43.89
CA ARG A 1243 30.43 -39.08 -44.00
C ARG A 1243 31.27 -39.63 -45.14
N GLY A 1244 31.48 -38.87 -46.20
CA GLY A 1244 32.24 -39.28 -47.39
C GLY A 1244 32.01 -38.33 -48.56
N VAL A 1245 33.07 -37.92 -49.24
CA VAL A 1245 33.06 -36.80 -50.20
C VAL A 1245 33.59 -37.25 -51.56
N ARG A 1246 32.87 -36.94 -52.66
CA ARG A 1246 33.42 -36.28 -53.89
C ARG A 1246 32.43 -36.23 -55.08
N GLN A 1247 32.46 -35.06 -55.75
CA GLN A 1247 32.19 -34.78 -57.17
C GLN A 1247 30.77 -34.98 -57.75
N GLY A 1248 30.33 -33.96 -58.52
CA GLY A 1248 29.08 -33.92 -59.30
C GLY A 1248 28.28 -32.61 -59.11
N TRP A 1249 28.23 -31.75 -60.15
CA TRP A 1249 27.20 -30.69 -60.28
C TRP A 1249 25.92 -31.35 -60.85
N ILE A 1250 24.68 -30.86 -60.75
CA ILE A 1250 24.08 -29.50 -60.93
C ILE A 1250 22.84 -29.41 -59.99
N PRO A 1251 22.39 -28.22 -59.52
CA PRO A 1251 21.41 -28.11 -58.43
C PRO A 1251 19.93 -28.30 -58.83
N VAL A 1252 19.13 -28.80 -57.89
CA VAL A 1252 17.66 -28.72 -57.87
C VAL A 1252 17.24 -27.70 -56.81
N VAL A 1253 16.25 -26.86 -57.12
CA VAL A 1253 15.92 -25.63 -56.38
C VAL A 1253 15.00 -25.89 -55.17
N SER A 1254 15.09 -24.99 -54.18
CA SER A 1254 14.46 -25.05 -52.86
C SER A 1254 12.95 -24.77 -52.85
N VAL A 1255 12.16 -25.77 -52.40
CA VAL A 1255 10.73 -25.61 -52.04
C VAL A 1255 10.46 -24.45 -51.06
N PRO A 1256 11.31 -24.17 -50.05
CA PRO A 1256 11.15 -23.01 -49.16
C PRO A 1256 10.96 -21.63 -49.83
N ARG A 1257 11.35 -21.43 -51.10
CA ARG A 1257 11.20 -20.13 -51.77
C ARG A 1257 9.77 -19.79 -52.22
N ILE A 1258 8.92 -20.78 -52.45
CA ILE A 1258 7.54 -20.54 -52.91
C ILE A 1258 6.65 -20.05 -51.74
N ILE A 1259 6.87 -20.56 -50.52
CA ILE A 1259 6.16 -20.11 -49.32
C ILE A 1259 6.54 -18.66 -48.96
N GLY A 1260 7.81 -18.27 -49.17
CA GLY A 1260 8.26 -16.89 -48.97
C GLY A 1260 7.55 -15.87 -49.88
N MET A 1261 7.46 -16.16 -51.19
CA MET A 1261 6.88 -15.22 -52.16
C MET A 1261 5.37 -14.99 -52.00
N VAL A 1262 4.64 -15.89 -51.34
CA VAL A 1262 3.23 -15.66 -50.98
C VAL A 1262 3.10 -14.75 -49.76
N SER A 1263 4.10 -14.71 -48.88
CA SER A 1263 4.12 -13.82 -47.69
C SER A 1263 4.43 -12.36 -48.03
N GLU A 1264 5.14 -12.08 -49.12
CA GLU A 1264 5.51 -10.72 -49.54
C GLU A 1264 4.42 -10.02 -50.37
N LEU A 1265 3.40 -10.75 -50.83
CA LEU A 1265 2.31 -10.24 -51.69
C LEU A 1265 0.99 -9.93 -50.96
N LEU A 1266 0.95 -10.11 -49.62
CA LEU A 1266 -0.24 -9.86 -48.78
C LEU A 1266 -0.02 -8.77 -47.70
N PHE A 1267 1.11 -8.07 -47.74
CA PHE A 1267 1.48 -7.02 -46.77
C PHE A 1267 2.08 -5.79 -47.48
N ALA A 1268 1.43 -5.32 -48.55
CA ALA A 1268 1.92 -4.24 -49.40
C ALA A 1268 0.88 -3.13 -49.71
N ASP A 1269 -0.14 -3.00 -48.88
CA ASP A 1269 -1.02 -1.83 -48.70
C ASP A 1269 -1.21 -1.68 -47.16
N ASP A 1270 -1.30 -0.51 -46.52
CA ASP A 1270 -1.46 0.86 -47.01
C ASP A 1270 -0.30 1.80 -46.61
N ALA A 1271 0.07 2.75 -47.49
CA ALA A 1271 0.70 4.01 -47.10
C ALA A 1271 0.51 5.14 -48.15
N VAL A 1272 -0.51 5.98 -47.93
CA VAL A 1272 -0.67 7.34 -48.48
C VAL A 1272 -1.05 7.50 -49.97
N ILE A 1273 -2.37 7.60 -50.21
CA ILE A 1273 -3.09 8.73 -50.85
C ILE A 1273 -2.39 9.45 -52.02
N LEU A 1274 -3.01 9.45 -53.21
CA LEU A 1274 -3.13 10.64 -54.07
C LEU A 1274 -4.16 10.46 -55.22
N ALA A 1275 -5.04 11.45 -55.38
CA ALA A 1275 -5.97 11.70 -56.51
C ALA A 1275 -7.01 10.59 -56.86
N GLY A 1276 -8.28 10.87 -56.55
CA GLY A 1276 -9.45 10.04 -56.89
C GLY A 1276 -10.73 10.57 -56.22
#